data_AF-A0AAD9VFL5-F1
#
_entry.id   AF-A0AAD9VFL5-F1
#
_cell.length_a   1.000
_cell.length_b   1.000
_cell.length_c   1.000
_cell.angle_alpha   90.00
_cell.angle_beta   90.00
_cell.angle_gamma   90.00
#
_symmetry.space_group_name_H-M   'P 1'
#
loop_
_entity.id
_entity.type
_entity.pdbx_description
1 polymer ?
#
loop_
_entity_poly.entity_id
_entity_poly.type
_entity_poly.pdbx_seq_one_letter_code
_entity_poly.pdbx_strand_id
1 'polypeptide(L)'
;RNVLLPSHGNCTYFLKSTLNDNYLNSSVLPSPFFVFRHLLSLRPFSESSATSSVCKKDQVFDFETSAEANCFQLVPVGSGTKTLSSSKKTVKLAQKSLKWHATSTSNSSLQLDFATGHHITGSWLRRGGVKVWLYKDSASPGKQLTVEFKDTSGNILCLFNANLNFKGWRGIWVKFSECKPSGISVTSSSTSNRVLFTLTGADTIYIDILEFKNSLGKQTRDKIVPPINGIDLYDAANTWQRSYHWSQQPAPDLPSTVDVTKNLHLDVIKSRMMNWYLDETKKTTNFPAGSFLEHRWNSLLGSIQNAHASYDNDLDIQNDEIVGPPLFCRDCRNDKKFGEVITKILFPLALEYHLRSRTDEIDSTAAAELANLNSAVVAEKNSAYQAIAGRHQAMQDVFRTFLPSSSNPLTTDQVKNAIKALNCNRLSKINHLLDYVKDQGFADGSGLGSLDHEMNKVGAGFSHSLLLISDSLNEASNESRLLDLIETAKWYNDFGEVYQSPAFEYKGTTADRMITILHFRVMIVLVMPKSTNEEKKARIRDMDAIVRWMNNAFAVNDAFGGVIKPDYTGFHHKAIYGSAYVPQALQVGGLVKYLLDGTKFSLSTTSVNNIRRGLEVMRLMAAKYSSPNSINGRFPNYSNKVLIKAALGGYAYFSVANPPATTVQSGITVKTTSTSKGYSAEPSPEGHWSKNFAALSVHRRKDWVATAKGFNKYVWDFENKPNKQNIYGLYASHGALLIANSEEILNVHDVENGWDWAKVPGTTSIALDLADMNMGGGRFFGKRDLAGGLTFKGTYPLGNGVFGMDFDQPSYGLARTDWRNNIEFKFKKSFFFFQNLIVGLGSHISAQNTNSKIVQTTLFQDRLFDGVSSSKIKVNGVDKTFSDTANAYTPNIPNVAYTTLTDAKGNFYYIPSNSKTSLKVHLKDQDSKTDNGKTDTTGRYATAWFDHSTSPSNVKYQYAVLIPTATYHTTLTDLATAQESANDKVYKVLKQDRQAHVVQFVKSPKTWTALGNDYVVTGYVLFRENLNLPSGGEIAHVTAKNVLLMVEKSDDYIFLSVSVPSLNLHTKGNLEVNNDVQQEERYHSSSQEKEVEVTLRTKVESSVVYALAHGNPDCYKPNVWVVGNNLKVKFLNLKNGFSVEVKLKKMTRLVGRSDEKQTRISRSAYDIKNNGSLSDDAQNAQSSTTSYYLHETKTSPNFPTRSFLRHRWNSLLTNIQLVHRSYDDLVSESDKIVGAPLSCRNCRNVKRFWDCRYRRPCAFGTGISPRIASW
;
A
#
# COMPACT_ATOMS: atom_id res chain seq x y z
N ARG A 1 -30.48 -19.70 -51.04
CA ARG A 1 -31.16 -20.89 -50.48
C ARG A 1 -30.29 -22.10 -50.81
N ASN A 2 -30.14 -23.06 -49.89
CA ASN A 2 -29.84 -24.48 -50.18
C ASN A 2 -28.45 -24.79 -50.82
N VAL A 3 -27.85 -25.99 -50.72
CA VAL A 3 -28.03 -27.14 -49.81
C VAL A 3 -26.74 -28.01 -49.80
N LEU A 4 -26.48 -28.67 -48.67
CA LEU A 4 -25.63 -29.88 -48.41
C LEU A 4 -24.15 -30.01 -48.88
N LEU A 5 -23.45 -30.77 -48.03
CA LEU A 5 -22.18 -31.51 -48.17
C LEU A 5 -22.40 -32.84 -48.95
N PRO A 6 -21.44 -33.80 -49.07
CA PRO A 6 -20.01 -33.82 -48.72
C PRO A 6 -19.05 -34.35 -49.82
N SER A 7 -17.73 -34.23 -49.61
CA SER A 7 -16.72 -35.28 -49.94
C SER A 7 -15.32 -34.86 -49.46
N HIS A 8 -14.37 -35.80 -49.47
CA HIS A 8 -12.98 -35.61 -49.00
C HIS A 8 -12.08 -34.91 -50.03
N GLY A 9 -11.00 -34.25 -49.59
CA GLY A 9 -9.96 -33.73 -50.47
C GLY A 9 -8.75 -33.14 -49.72
N ASN A 10 -7.55 -33.34 -50.26
CA ASN A 10 -6.28 -32.79 -49.75
C ASN A 10 -5.92 -31.45 -50.41
N CYS A 11 -5.02 -30.71 -49.77
CA CYS A 11 -4.03 -29.76 -50.31
C CYS A 11 -4.41 -28.78 -51.45
N THR A 12 -4.25 -27.47 -51.15
CA THR A 12 -3.71 -26.39 -52.02
C THR A 12 -4.16 -26.26 -53.48
N TYR A 13 -4.57 -25.05 -53.89
CA TYR A 13 -3.69 -24.17 -54.70
C TYR A 13 -4.18 -22.70 -54.73
N PHE A 14 -3.36 -21.82 -55.31
CA PHE A 14 -3.57 -20.38 -55.53
C PHE A 14 -4.01 -20.12 -56.98
N LEU A 15 -4.75 -19.02 -57.27
CA LEU A 15 -4.48 -18.12 -58.41
C LEU A 15 -5.39 -16.86 -58.51
N LYS A 16 -4.86 -15.91 -59.28
CA LYS A 16 -5.35 -14.66 -59.94
C LYS A 16 -6.78 -14.69 -60.52
N SER A 17 -7.47 -13.60 -60.93
CA SER A 17 -7.37 -12.10 -60.80
C SER A 17 -8.70 -11.46 -61.35
N THR A 18 -8.92 -10.28 -61.97
CA THR A 18 -8.14 -9.11 -62.49
C THR A 18 -9.09 -7.92 -62.84
N LEU A 19 -8.62 -6.66 -62.76
CA LEU A 19 -9.11 -5.43 -63.48
C LEU A 19 -10.56 -4.92 -63.20
N ASN A 20 -10.97 -3.66 -63.48
CA ASN A 20 -10.27 -2.48 -64.06
C ASN A 20 -10.82 -1.13 -63.53
N ASP A 21 -10.01 -0.06 -63.54
CA ASP A 21 -10.24 1.19 -64.32
C ASP A 21 -9.34 2.38 -63.88
N ASN A 22 -8.73 3.05 -64.89
CA ASN A 22 -8.34 4.47 -65.05
C ASN A 22 -7.98 5.32 -63.81
N TYR A 23 -6.87 6.09 -63.72
CA TYR A 23 -5.84 6.55 -64.68
C TYR A 23 -4.71 7.24 -63.84
N LEU A 24 -3.49 7.63 -64.30
CA LEU A 24 -2.80 7.62 -65.60
C LEU A 24 -1.25 7.50 -65.36
N ASN A 25 -0.42 8.25 -66.11
CA ASN A 25 1.05 8.35 -66.07
C ASN A 25 1.64 9.08 -64.83
N SER A 26 2.89 8.91 -64.38
CA SER A 26 4.01 7.94 -64.57
C SER A 26 5.12 8.36 -63.55
N SER A 27 6.39 7.93 -63.47
CA SER A 27 7.33 7.00 -64.13
C SER A 27 8.57 6.86 -63.17
N VAL A 28 9.41 5.82 -63.09
CA VAL A 28 9.49 4.52 -63.80
C VAL A 28 10.15 3.41 -62.91
N LEU A 29 10.53 2.30 -63.55
CA LEU A 29 11.08 1.00 -63.15
C LEU A 29 12.64 0.99 -62.98
N PRO A 30 13.34 -0.16 -62.67
CA PRO A 30 13.05 -1.23 -61.69
C PRO A 30 14.28 -1.98 -61.05
N SER A 31 13.97 -3.01 -60.23
CA SER A 31 14.56 -4.39 -60.23
C SER A 31 15.69 -4.83 -59.24
N PRO A 32 15.77 -6.16 -58.90
CA PRO A 32 16.14 -6.59 -57.53
C PRO A 32 16.93 -7.95 -57.38
N PHE A 33 16.99 -8.47 -56.13
CA PHE A 33 17.09 -9.89 -55.66
C PHE A 33 18.04 -10.91 -56.33
N PHE A 34 18.91 -11.58 -55.54
CA PHE A 34 18.62 -12.94 -54.96
C PHE A 34 19.65 -13.40 -53.88
N VAL A 35 19.80 -14.72 -53.63
CA VAL A 35 20.27 -15.34 -52.36
C VAL A 35 21.15 -16.59 -52.62
N PHE A 36 22.18 -16.87 -51.80
CA PHE A 36 22.48 -18.20 -51.20
C PHE A 36 23.60 -18.16 -50.13
N ARG A 37 23.90 -19.30 -49.47
CA ARG A 37 24.72 -19.40 -48.23
C ARG A 37 25.41 -20.77 -48.10
N HIS A 38 26.75 -20.82 -47.95
CA HIS A 38 27.50 -21.78 -47.09
C HIS A 38 29.00 -21.39 -46.95
N LEU A 39 29.76 -22.09 -46.11
CA LEU A 39 31.10 -21.70 -45.63
C LEU A 39 32.26 -22.21 -46.51
N LEU A 40 33.39 -21.47 -46.54
CA LEU A 40 34.73 -22.01 -46.20
C LEU A 40 35.84 -20.93 -46.09
N SER A 41 36.88 -21.28 -45.33
CA SER A 41 38.26 -20.73 -45.28
C SER A 41 38.54 -19.22 -45.33
N LEU A 42 39.04 -18.70 -44.20
CA LEU A 42 40.31 -17.98 -44.04
C LEU A 42 40.82 -17.07 -45.20
N ARG A 43 40.82 -15.75 -44.95
CA ARG A 43 41.97 -14.85 -45.19
C ARG A 43 41.90 -13.65 -44.23
N PRO A 44 43.05 -13.10 -43.77
CA PRO A 44 43.04 -11.97 -42.85
C PRO A 44 42.68 -10.68 -43.59
N PHE A 45 41.71 -9.93 -43.06
CA PHE A 45 41.55 -8.52 -43.43
C PHE A 45 42.53 -7.70 -42.58
N SER A 46 43.48 -7.04 -43.23
CA SER A 46 44.40 -6.09 -42.59
C SER A 46 43.65 -4.82 -42.20
N GLU A 47 43.61 -4.51 -40.91
CA GLU A 47 43.03 -3.26 -40.39
C GLU A 47 43.83 -2.05 -40.93
N SER A 48 43.27 -1.37 -41.93
CA SER A 48 43.84 -0.16 -42.55
C SER A 48 42.94 1.04 -42.36
N SER A 49 42.67 1.39 -41.09
CA SER A 49 42.26 2.77 -40.75
C SER A 49 42.66 3.13 -39.31
N ALA A 50 43.78 3.84 -39.18
CA ALA A 50 44.17 4.48 -37.92
C ALA A 50 43.25 5.69 -37.64
N THR A 51 42.01 5.42 -37.22
CA THR A 51 41.11 6.47 -36.73
C THR A 51 41.64 7.00 -35.40
N SER A 52 41.78 8.33 -35.29
CA SER A 52 42.36 8.96 -34.10
C SER A 52 41.54 8.63 -32.85
N SER A 53 42.18 8.09 -31.81
CA SER A 53 41.56 7.73 -30.53
C SER A 53 41.19 8.98 -29.72
N VAL A 54 40.13 9.68 -30.14
CA VAL A 54 39.59 10.85 -29.45
C VAL A 54 38.80 10.38 -28.23
N CYS A 55 39.39 10.54 -27.05
CA CYS A 55 38.86 10.08 -25.78
C CYS A 55 37.84 11.08 -25.21
N LYS A 56 36.60 10.63 -24.96
CA LYS A 56 35.46 11.53 -24.65
C LYS A 56 34.80 11.19 -23.30
N LYS A 57 34.29 12.21 -22.60
CA LYS A 57 33.42 12.04 -21.40
C LYS A 57 32.11 11.28 -21.69
N ASP A 58 31.61 11.36 -22.91
CA ASP A 58 30.23 11.02 -23.28
C ASP A 58 30.10 9.70 -24.06
N GLN A 59 31.22 9.01 -24.29
CA GLN A 59 31.23 7.60 -24.69
C GLN A 59 31.12 6.69 -23.46
N VAL A 60 30.71 5.45 -23.70
CA VAL A 60 31.00 4.33 -22.80
C VAL A 60 32.41 3.84 -23.16
N PHE A 61 33.18 3.41 -22.17
CA PHE A 61 34.35 2.55 -22.40
C PHE A 61 33.96 1.14 -21.96
N ASP A 62 33.69 0.28 -22.93
CA ASP A 62 33.43 -1.15 -22.78
C ASP A 62 34.57 -2.00 -23.41
N PHE A 63 35.56 -1.32 -24.01
CA PHE A 63 36.85 -1.88 -24.42
C PHE A 63 36.77 -2.89 -25.57
N GLU A 64 35.69 -2.82 -26.35
CA GLU A 64 35.54 -3.54 -27.60
C GLU A 64 36.60 -3.12 -28.63
N THR A 65 37.03 -1.86 -28.62
CA THR A 65 38.06 -1.34 -29.54
C THR A 65 39.42 -1.11 -28.88
N SER A 66 40.49 -1.35 -29.64
CA SER A 66 41.86 -0.96 -29.25
C SER A 66 42.01 0.55 -29.07
N ALA A 67 41.18 1.37 -29.74
CA ALA A 67 41.18 2.82 -29.61
C ALA A 67 40.73 3.29 -28.22
N GLU A 68 39.72 2.65 -27.62
CA GLU A 68 39.33 2.90 -26.23
C GLU A 68 40.42 2.47 -25.25
N ALA A 69 41.03 1.29 -25.46
CA ALA A 69 42.13 0.84 -24.62
C ALA A 69 43.32 1.84 -24.66
N ASN A 70 43.58 2.44 -25.82
CA ASN A 70 44.64 3.44 -26.01
C ASN A 70 44.37 4.80 -25.32
N CYS A 71 43.13 5.08 -24.90
CA CYS A 71 42.82 6.23 -24.04
C CYS A 71 43.41 6.13 -22.63
N PHE A 72 43.88 4.94 -22.22
CA PHE A 72 44.41 4.68 -20.89
C PHE A 72 45.92 4.42 -20.92
N GLN A 73 46.69 5.22 -20.21
CA GLN A 73 48.15 5.14 -20.16
C GLN A 73 48.64 4.72 -18.76
N LEU A 74 49.71 3.92 -18.70
CA LEU A 74 50.30 3.50 -17.42
C LEU A 74 51.30 4.55 -16.93
N VAL A 75 51.15 4.96 -15.67
CA VAL A 75 51.94 6.01 -15.02
C VAL A 75 52.46 5.48 -13.67
N PRO A 76 53.79 5.37 -13.47
CA PRO A 76 54.84 5.51 -14.48
C PRO A 76 54.74 4.40 -15.55
N VAL A 77 55.33 4.65 -16.72
CA VAL A 77 55.42 3.66 -17.80
C VAL A 77 56.22 2.45 -17.29
N GLY A 78 55.72 1.24 -17.51
CA GLY A 78 56.31 0.00 -16.99
C GLY A 78 55.86 -0.42 -15.58
N SER A 79 55.01 0.35 -14.90
CA SER A 79 54.45 -0.02 -13.56
C SER A 79 53.49 -1.22 -13.57
N GLY A 80 53.28 -1.86 -14.71
CA GLY A 80 52.33 -2.96 -14.89
C GLY A 80 52.12 -3.29 -16.37
N THR A 81 51.10 -4.11 -16.64
CA THR A 81 50.61 -4.42 -17.98
C THR A 81 49.11 -4.12 -18.10
N LYS A 82 48.67 -3.79 -19.31
CA LYS A 82 47.29 -3.44 -19.66
C LYS A 82 46.93 -4.18 -20.95
N THR A 83 45.99 -5.13 -20.88
CA THR A 83 45.58 -5.98 -22.00
C THR A 83 44.06 -6.08 -22.08
N LEU A 84 43.53 -6.58 -23.20
CA LEU A 84 42.11 -6.91 -23.31
C LEU A 84 41.89 -8.38 -22.93
N SER A 85 40.85 -8.66 -22.15
CA SER A 85 40.42 -10.01 -21.79
C SER A 85 39.05 -10.31 -22.40
N SER A 86 39.00 -11.35 -23.23
CA SER A 86 37.76 -11.87 -23.84
C SER A 86 37.17 -13.06 -23.05
N SER A 87 37.61 -13.29 -21.81
CA SER A 87 37.00 -14.32 -20.96
C SER A 87 35.59 -13.89 -20.56
N LYS A 88 34.58 -14.68 -20.92
CA LYS A 88 33.15 -14.42 -20.59
C LYS A 88 32.93 -14.07 -19.11
N LYS A 89 33.77 -14.59 -18.22
CA LYS A 89 33.75 -14.35 -16.77
C LYS A 89 34.15 -12.91 -16.39
N THR A 90 35.16 -12.38 -17.07
CA THR A 90 35.72 -11.04 -16.81
C THR A 90 35.12 -9.96 -17.71
N VAL A 91 34.10 -10.30 -18.51
CA VAL A 91 33.35 -9.41 -19.41
C VAL A 91 31.96 -9.13 -18.82
N LYS A 92 31.56 -7.86 -18.71
CA LYS A 92 30.25 -7.40 -18.23
C LYS A 92 29.38 -6.84 -19.37
N LEU A 93 29.97 -6.45 -20.50
CA LEU A 93 29.27 -6.04 -21.72
C LEU A 93 29.95 -6.62 -22.97
N ALA A 94 29.17 -6.92 -24.00
CA ALA A 94 29.66 -7.34 -25.32
C ALA A 94 30.64 -8.54 -25.29
N GLN A 95 31.94 -8.34 -25.51
CA GLN A 95 32.94 -9.41 -25.72
C GLN A 95 34.28 -9.20 -25.01
N LYS A 96 34.62 -8.00 -24.55
CA LYS A 96 35.95 -7.64 -24.00
C LYS A 96 35.87 -6.88 -22.68
N SER A 97 37.03 -6.71 -22.06
CA SER A 97 37.22 -6.04 -20.78
C SER A 97 38.69 -5.61 -20.66
N LEU A 98 38.96 -4.52 -19.94
CA LEU A 98 40.34 -4.06 -19.73
C LEU A 98 40.96 -4.76 -18.52
N LYS A 99 41.87 -5.70 -18.75
CA LYS A 99 42.70 -6.30 -17.70
C LYS A 99 43.88 -5.37 -17.39
N TRP A 100 44.00 -4.96 -16.14
CA TRP A 100 45.16 -4.22 -15.63
C TRP A 100 45.83 -5.01 -14.50
N HIS A 101 47.13 -5.21 -14.62
CA HIS A 101 47.98 -5.93 -13.69
C HIS A 101 49.17 -5.05 -13.27
N ALA A 102 49.26 -4.69 -11.99
CA ALA A 102 50.37 -3.91 -11.42
C ALA A 102 51.41 -4.84 -10.78
N THR A 103 52.70 -4.58 -11.01
CA THR A 103 53.76 -5.61 -10.83
C THR A 103 54.45 -5.63 -9.46
N SER A 104 54.86 -4.49 -8.86
CA SER A 104 55.08 -4.33 -7.39
C SER A 104 55.76 -3.01 -6.95
N THR A 105 55.73 -2.76 -5.63
CA THR A 105 56.38 -1.71 -4.84
C THR A 105 55.94 -0.25 -5.07
N SER A 106 55.91 0.25 -6.30
CA SER A 106 55.45 1.61 -6.61
C SER A 106 53.95 1.68 -6.89
N ASN A 107 53.32 2.83 -6.64
CA ASN A 107 51.94 3.09 -7.06
C ASN A 107 51.83 3.06 -8.59
N SER A 108 51.17 2.03 -9.12
CA SER A 108 50.81 1.97 -10.53
C SER A 108 49.51 2.74 -10.74
N SER A 109 49.47 3.60 -11.77
CA SER A 109 48.27 4.35 -12.13
C SER A 109 47.90 4.17 -13.59
N LEU A 110 46.60 4.10 -13.85
CA LEU A 110 45.99 4.09 -15.17
C LEU A 110 45.36 5.47 -15.41
N GLN A 111 45.99 6.28 -16.27
CA GLN A 111 45.59 7.65 -16.58
C GLN A 111 44.71 7.69 -17.83
N LEU A 112 43.53 8.31 -17.71
CA LEU A 112 42.66 8.68 -18.82
C LEU A 112 42.71 10.20 -19.02
N ASP A 113 43.16 10.64 -20.20
CA ASP A 113 43.06 12.04 -20.62
C ASP A 113 41.92 12.21 -21.63
N PHE A 114 41.05 13.19 -21.40
CA PHE A 114 40.02 13.59 -22.35
C PHE A 114 40.60 14.52 -23.41
N ALA A 115 40.19 14.33 -24.66
CA ALA A 115 40.55 15.23 -25.74
C ALA A 115 39.95 16.63 -25.54
N THR A 116 40.62 17.66 -26.06
CA THR A 116 40.19 19.06 -26.01
C THR A 116 38.74 19.21 -26.47
N GLY A 117 37.92 19.91 -25.68
CA GLY A 117 36.48 20.08 -25.93
C GLY A 117 35.59 18.94 -25.40
N HIS A 118 36.16 17.77 -25.05
CA HIS A 118 35.43 16.64 -24.48
C HIS A 118 35.59 16.47 -22.95
N HIS A 119 36.18 17.46 -22.26
CA HIS A 119 36.36 17.47 -20.80
C HIS A 119 35.02 17.40 -20.05
N ILE A 120 35.01 16.78 -18.85
CA ILE A 120 33.84 16.76 -17.96
C ILE A 120 33.57 18.19 -17.45
N THR A 121 32.44 18.78 -17.85
CA THR A 121 32.11 20.19 -17.58
C THR A 121 31.53 20.42 -16.18
N GLY A 122 31.61 21.64 -15.65
CA GLY A 122 31.04 22.02 -14.36
C GLY A 122 29.54 21.71 -14.19
N SER A 123 28.78 21.70 -15.29
CA SER A 123 27.35 21.32 -15.28
C SER A 123 27.12 19.82 -15.06
N TRP A 124 28.12 18.98 -15.38
CA TRP A 124 28.19 17.56 -15.04
C TRP A 124 28.76 17.42 -13.63
N LEU A 125 29.86 18.10 -13.28
CA LEU A 125 30.48 18.02 -11.94
C LEU A 125 29.53 18.43 -10.78
N ARG A 126 28.48 19.23 -11.04
CA ARG A 126 27.45 19.55 -10.02
C ARG A 126 26.30 18.54 -9.87
N ARG A 127 26.06 17.66 -10.86
CA ARG A 127 24.82 16.83 -10.92
C ARG A 127 25.05 15.37 -11.28
N GLY A 128 26.09 15.13 -12.06
CA GLY A 128 26.52 13.86 -12.62
C GLY A 128 27.50 13.09 -11.74
N GLY A 129 28.12 12.08 -12.34
CA GLY A 129 29.06 11.20 -11.67
C GLY A 129 29.68 10.19 -12.61
N VAL A 130 30.46 9.29 -12.04
CA VAL A 130 31.05 8.12 -12.69
C VAL A 130 30.28 6.86 -12.32
N LYS A 131 30.17 5.94 -13.27
CA LYS A 131 29.81 4.54 -13.08
C LYS A 131 30.94 3.69 -13.65
N VAL A 132 31.32 2.62 -12.95
CA VAL A 132 32.27 1.61 -13.45
C VAL A 132 31.91 0.24 -12.89
N TRP A 133 32.16 -0.82 -13.65
CA TRP A 133 32.15 -2.18 -13.13
C TRP A 133 33.60 -2.68 -12.99
N LEU A 134 33.92 -3.20 -11.80
CA LEU A 134 35.21 -3.82 -11.52
C LEU A 134 35.02 -5.31 -11.24
N TYR A 135 35.92 -6.15 -11.73
CA TYR A 135 35.98 -7.58 -11.40
C TYR A 135 37.35 -7.96 -10.83
N LYS A 136 37.34 -8.91 -9.89
CA LYS A 136 38.54 -9.52 -9.29
C LYS A 136 38.38 -11.04 -9.15
N ASP A 137 39.38 -11.80 -9.59
CA ASP A 137 39.43 -13.26 -9.44
C ASP A 137 39.64 -13.71 -7.97
N SER A 138 40.30 -12.88 -7.16
CA SER A 138 40.57 -13.11 -5.73
C SER A 138 40.51 -11.79 -4.96
N ALA A 139 40.14 -11.86 -3.67
CA ALA A 139 40.05 -10.68 -2.80
C ALA A 139 41.44 -10.18 -2.36
N SER A 140 41.56 -8.86 -2.23
CA SER A 140 42.79 -8.18 -1.80
C SER A 140 42.54 -7.34 -0.53
N PRO A 141 42.58 -7.95 0.68
CA PRO A 141 42.47 -7.22 1.94
C PRO A 141 43.45 -6.04 2.03
N GLY A 142 43.02 -4.92 2.61
CA GLY A 142 43.82 -3.71 2.81
C GLY A 142 44.14 -2.89 1.55
N LYS A 143 44.10 -3.47 0.35
CA LYS A 143 44.40 -2.75 -0.91
C LYS A 143 43.20 -1.93 -1.39
N GLN A 144 43.49 -0.79 -2.00
CA GLN A 144 42.50 0.14 -2.53
C GLN A 144 42.84 0.58 -3.95
N LEU A 145 41.79 0.87 -4.72
CA LEU A 145 41.87 1.67 -5.95
C LEU A 145 41.48 3.11 -5.60
N THR A 146 42.42 4.04 -5.70
CA THR A 146 42.15 5.48 -5.59
C THR A 146 41.70 6.01 -6.95
N VAL A 147 40.69 6.88 -6.98
CA VAL A 147 40.19 7.50 -8.22
C VAL A 147 40.15 9.02 -8.05
N GLU A 148 40.94 9.72 -8.86
CA GLU A 148 41.06 11.17 -8.88
C GLU A 148 40.53 11.76 -10.19
N PHE A 149 39.74 12.83 -10.11
CA PHE A 149 39.37 13.66 -11.25
C PHE A 149 40.09 15.00 -11.14
N LYS A 150 40.95 15.30 -12.12
CA LYS A 150 41.83 16.48 -12.10
C LYS A 150 41.45 17.49 -13.18
N ASP A 151 41.69 18.77 -12.87
CA ASP A 151 41.62 19.88 -13.83
C ASP A 151 42.94 20.08 -14.60
N THR A 152 42.95 21.05 -15.53
CA THR A 152 44.10 21.34 -16.39
C THR A 152 45.32 21.88 -15.64
N SER A 153 45.16 22.26 -14.37
CA SER A 153 46.23 22.71 -13.47
C SER A 153 46.67 21.60 -12.51
N GLY A 154 46.05 20.42 -12.58
CA GLY A 154 46.29 19.28 -11.69
C GLY A 154 45.45 19.26 -10.40
N ASN A 155 44.57 20.24 -10.18
CA ASN A 155 43.75 20.30 -8.95
C ASN A 155 42.73 19.16 -8.92
N ILE A 156 42.56 18.53 -7.76
CA ILE A 156 41.61 17.45 -7.55
C ILE A 156 40.19 18.03 -7.38
N LEU A 157 39.30 17.74 -8.33
CA LEU A 157 37.89 18.14 -8.29
C LEU A 157 36.98 17.07 -7.67
N CYS A 158 37.40 15.81 -7.68
CA CYS A 158 36.74 14.67 -7.03
C CYS A 158 37.78 13.60 -6.69
N LEU A 159 37.68 13.02 -5.48
CA LEU A 159 38.52 11.95 -4.96
C LEU A 159 37.65 10.92 -4.25
N PHE A 160 37.82 9.63 -4.56
CA PHE A 160 37.28 8.55 -3.75
C PHE A 160 38.15 7.29 -3.84
N ASN A 161 38.01 6.39 -2.87
CA ASN A 161 38.71 5.11 -2.84
C ASN A 161 37.70 3.96 -2.93
N ALA A 162 38.13 2.86 -3.55
CA ALA A 162 37.40 1.61 -3.63
C ALA A 162 38.22 0.47 -3.02
N ASN A 163 37.70 -0.18 -1.98
CA ASN A 163 38.32 -1.32 -1.31
C ASN A 163 38.33 -2.55 -2.23
N LEU A 164 39.48 -3.21 -2.37
CA LEU A 164 39.66 -4.35 -3.26
C LEU A 164 39.47 -5.71 -2.56
N ASN A 165 38.89 -5.71 -1.36
CA ASN A 165 38.59 -6.91 -0.58
C ASN A 165 37.30 -7.60 -1.06
N PHE A 166 37.24 -8.00 -2.33
CA PHE A 166 36.11 -8.72 -2.92
C PHE A 166 36.55 -9.68 -4.04
N LYS A 167 35.71 -10.68 -4.32
CA LYS A 167 35.78 -11.54 -5.51
C LYS A 167 34.52 -11.35 -6.37
N GLY A 168 34.67 -11.51 -7.69
CA GLY A 168 33.61 -11.30 -8.68
C GLY A 168 33.42 -9.82 -9.03
N TRP A 169 32.32 -9.52 -9.70
CA TRP A 169 31.91 -8.20 -10.15
C TRP A 169 31.39 -7.31 -9.02
N ARG A 170 31.73 -6.02 -9.06
CA ARG A 170 31.13 -4.96 -8.23
C ARG A 170 30.87 -3.71 -9.07
N GLY A 171 29.67 -3.15 -8.95
CA GLY A 171 29.28 -1.92 -9.61
C GLY A 171 29.54 -0.72 -8.70
N ILE A 172 30.42 0.19 -9.13
CA ILE A 172 30.80 1.39 -8.37
C ILE A 172 30.20 2.62 -9.04
N TRP A 173 29.29 3.30 -8.32
CA TRP A 173 28.67 4.54 -8.78
C TRP A 173 29.00 5.64 -7.77
N VAL A 174 29.60 6.75 -8.24
CA VAL A 174 30.00 7.90 -7.39
C VAL A 174 29.61 9.21 -8.07
N LYS A 175 28.89 10.06 -7.35
CA LYS A 175 28.46 11.38 -7.81
C LYS A 175 29.54 12.42 -7.56
N PHE A 176 29.77 13.32 -8.50
CA PHE A 176 30.84 14.33 -8.37
C PHE A 176 30.66 15.27 -7.17
N SER A 177 29.42 15.41 -6.65
CA SER A 177 29.12 16.23 -5.47
C SER A 177 29.41 15.57 -4.11
N GLU A 178 29.59 14.24 -4.02
CA GLU A 178 29.96 13.55 -2.75
C GLU A 178 31.47 13.34 -2.62
N CYS A 179 32.20 13.16 -3.73
CA CYS A 179 33.65 13.00 -3.75
C CYS A 179 34.45 14.31 -3.85
N LYS A 180 33.79 15.48 -3.95
CA LYS A 180 34.47 16.77 -4.05
C LYS A 180 35.26 17.07 -2.76
N PRO A 181 36.57 17.34 -2.80
CA PRO A 181 37.34 17.69 -1.61
C PRO A 181 36.84 18.97 -0.92
N SER A 182 37.10 19.07 0.38
CA SER A 182 36.84 20.27 1.20
C SER A 182 37.58 21.49 0.63
N GLY A 183 36.98 22.68 0.75
CA GLY A 183 37.53 23.94 0.23
C GLY A 183 37.38 24.14 -1.29
N ILE A 184 37.41 23.09 -2.10
CA ILE A 184 37.30 23.18 -3.57
C ILE A 184 35.90 23.68 -3.99
N SER A 185 35.84 24.59 -4.96
CA SER A 185 34.58 25.16 -5.48
C SER A 185 34.37 24.85 -6.96
N VAL A 186 33.27 24.17 -7.29
CA VAL A 186 32.93 23.74 -8.66
C VAL A 186 31.96 24.73 -9.32
N THR A 187 32.51 25.62 -10.14
CA THR A 187 31.78 26.69 -10.84
C THR A 187 31.20 26.19 -12.17
N SER A 188 30.52 27.07 -12.92
CA SER A 188 30.15 26.81 -14.32
C SER A 188 31.36 26.55 -15.22
N SER A 189 32.51 27.20 -14.95
CA SER A 189 33.74 27.13 -15.75
C SER A 189 34.70 26.00 -15.34
N SER A 190 34.57 25.39 -14.17
CA SER A 190 35.38 24.21 -13.79
C SER A 190 35.23 23.10 -14.83
N THR A 191 36.35 22.48 -15.24
CA THR A 191 36.33 21.25 -16.05
C THR A 191 37.36 20.25 -15.54
N SER A 192 37.08 18.95 -15.70
CA SER A 192 38.06 17.88 -15.50
C SER A 192 38.45 17.30 -16.85
N ASN A 193 39.73 17.41 -17.19
CA ASN A 193 40.33 16.86 -18.41
C ASN A 193 41.04 15.52 -18.17
N ARG A 194 41.32 15.16 -16.91
CA ARG A 194 42.07 13.94 -16.54
C ARG A 194 41.35 13.14 -15.46
N VAL A 195 41.35 11.81 -15.60
CA VAL A 195 41.01 10.85 -14.54
C VAL A 195 42.23 9.98 -14.27
N LEU A 196 42.58 9.78 -13.00
CA LEU A 196 43.66 8.88 -12.58
C LEU A 196 43.07 7.77 -11.70
N PHE A 197 43.31 6.52 -12.09
CA PHE A 197 42.94 5.34 -11.32
C PHE A 197 44.25 4.74 -10.77
N THR A 198 44.46 4.69 -9.45
CA THR A 198 45.76 4.30 -8.84
C THR A 198 45.61 3.11 -7.89
N LEU A 199 46.40 2.06 -8.12
CA LEU A 199 46.46 0.86 -7.27
C LEU A 199 47.54 1.01 -6.20
N THR A 200 47.17 0.73 -4.94
CA THR A 200 48.11 0.68 -3.81
C THR A 200 48.91 -0.63 -3.83
N GLY A 201 49.97 -0.67 -4.64
CA GLY A 201 50.86 -1.83 -4.82
C GLY A 201 50.36 -2.85 -5.85
N ALA A 202 51.04 -4.01 -5.93
CA ALA A 202 50.74 -5.05 -6.92
C ALA A 202 49.33 -5.63 -6.73
N ASP A 203 48.50 -5.57 -7.77
CA ASP A 203 47.19 -6.22 -7.81
C ASP A 203 46.76 -6.42 -9.28
N THR A 204 45.74 -7.26 -9.50
CA THR A 204 45.07 -7.40 -10.80
C THR A 204 43.60 -7.03 -10.65
N ILE A 205 43.11 -6.15 -11.51
CA ILE A 205 41.70 -5.80 -11.65
C ILE A 205 41.30 -5.83 -13.13
N TYR A 206 40.03 -6.08 -13.38
CA TYR A 206 39.42 -5.98 -14.70
C TYR A 206 38.39 -4.85 -14.64
N ILE A 207 38.43 -3.95 -15.63
CA ILE A 207 37.56 -2.79 -15.74
C ILE A 207 36.66 -2.99 -16.97
N ASP A 208 35.37 -2.75 -16.79
CA ASP A 208 34.38 -2.72 -17.86
C ASP A 208 33.29 -1.67 -17.53
N ILE A 209 32.57 -1.19 -18.54
CA ILE A 209 31.45 -0.27 -18.44
C ILE A 209 31.82 0.98 -17.63
N LEU A 210 32.91 1.66 -18.00
CA LEU A 210 33.20 2.98 -17.47
C LEU A 210 32.34 4.01 -18.20
N GLU A 211 31.45 4.68 -17.46
CA GLU A 211 30.56 5.72 -17.97
C GLU A 211 30.65 6.98 -17.11
N PHE A 212 30.81 8.14 -17.73
CA PHE A 212 30.53 9.42 -17.06
C PHE A 212 29.11 9.86 -17.45
N LYS A 213 28.29 10.24 -16.47
CA LYS A 213 26.90 10.68 -16.70
C LYS A 213 26.72 12.13 -16.29
N ASN A 214 25.92 12.87 -17.05
CA ASN A 214 25.57 14.28 -16.78
C ASN A 214 24.65 14.48 -15.56
N SER A 215 24.03 13.40 -15.08
CA SER A 215 23.14 13.34 -13.94
C SER A 215 23.28 11.97 -13.24
N LEU A 216 23.46 11.96 -11.92
CA LEU A 216 23.52 10.76 -11.10
C LEU A 216 22.80 10.95 -9.77
N GLY A 217 22.15 9.88 -9.32
CA GLY A 217 21.46 9.77 -8.04
C GLY A 217 21.03 8.32 -7.81
N LYS A 218 20.54 8.04 -6.59
CA LYS A 218 20.17 6.70 -6.11
C LYS A 218 21.27 5.64 -6.10
N GLN A 219 22.53 6.05 -6.26
CA GLN A 219 23.67 5.19 -5.96
C GLN A 219 23.68 4.76 -4.49
N THR A 220 24.10 3.54 -4.19
CA THR A 220 24.16 3.01 -2.82
C THR A 220 25.61 2.96 -2.36
N ARG A 221 25.91 3.50 -1.16
CA ARG A 221 27.22 3.31 -0.50
C ARG A 221 27.33 1.87 0.00
N ASP A 222 28.51 1.27 -0.08
CA ASP A 222 28.72 -0.15 0.19
C ASP A 222 30.10 -0.44 0.81
N LYS A 223 30.48 -1.72 1.00
CA LYS A 223 31.80 -2.06 1.57
C LYS A 223 32.96 -1.81 0.59
N ILE A 224 32.67 -1.61 -0.70
CA ILE A 224 33.65 -1.29 -1.74
C ILE A 224 33.91 0.21 -1.74
N VAL A 225 32.87 1.04 -1.90
CA VAL A 225 32.94 2.51 -1.75
C VAL A 225 32.02 2.96 -0.60
N PRO A 226 32.57 3.06 0.64
CA PRO A 226 31.85 3.57 1.82
C PRO A 226 31.58 5.09 1.74
N PRO A 227 30.88 5.69 2.72
CA PRO A 227 30.66 7.14 2.83
C PRO A 227 31.94 7.98 2.64
N ILE A 228 31.96 8.78 1.58
CA ILE A 228 33.14 9.56 1.17
C ILE A 228 33.20 10.82 2.03
N ASN A 229 34.39 11.14 2.57
CA ASN A 229 34.59 12.26 3.50
C ASN A 229 33.67 12.24 4.73
N GLY A 230 33.17 11.06 5.13
CA GLY A 230 32.20 10.90 6.22
C GLY A 230 30.77 11.35 5.88
N ILE A 231 30.48 11.73 4.63
CA ILE A 231 29.17 12.21 4.18
C ILE A 231 28.30 11.01 3.80
N ASP A 232 27.25 10.74 4.59
CA ASP A 232 26.12 9.96 4.09
C ASP A 232 25.23 10.87 3.23
N LEU A 233 24.96 10.44 2.00
CA LEU A 233 24.15 11.19 1.04
C LEU A 233 22.64 10.95 1.23
N TYR A 234 22.24 9.95 2.03
CA TYR A 234 20.87 9.43 2.05
C TYR A 234 20.30 9.25 3.46
N ASP A 235 19.29 10.07 3.76
CA ASP A 235 18.56 10.06 5.03
C ASP A 235 17.52 8.92 5.14
N ALA A 236 16.77 8.92 6.24
CA ALA A 236 15.68 7.97 6.49
C ALA A 236 14.49 8.09 5.51
N ALA A 237 14.40 9.13 4.68
CA ALA A 237 13.46 9.16 3.57
C ALA A 237 13.95 8.34 2.36
N ASN A 238 15.20 7.89 2.35
CA ASN A 238 15.86 7.15 1.26
C ASN A 238 16.33 5.76 1.73
N THR A 239 15.41 5.00 2.34
CA THR A 239 15.66 3.71 3.00
C THR A 239 16.40 2.66 2.16
N TRP A 240 16.23 2.65 0.83
CA TRP A 240 16.91 1.72 -0.08
C TRP A 240 18.40 2.00 -0.32
N GLN A 241 18.92 3.12 0.20
CA GLN A 241 20.33 3.49 0.06
C GLN A 241 21.14 3.33 1.35
N ARG A 242 20.50 3.01 2.50
CA ARG A 242 21.13 2.94 3.83
C ARG A 242 21.70 1.57 4.22
N SER A 243 21.84 0.60 3.30
CA SER A 243 22.32 -0.75 3.64
C SER A 243 23.72 -0.77 4.25
N TYR A 244 24.65 0.09 3.80
CA TYR A 244 25.94 0.27 4.48
C TYR A 244 25.76 0.82 5.90
N HIS A 245 24.96 1.88 6.10
CA HIS A 245 24.68 2.43 7.43
C HIS A 245 24.15 1.35 8.39
N TRP A 246 23.17 0.55 7.96
CA TRP A 246 22.65 -0.55 8.78
C TRP A 246 23.67 -1.66 9.02
N SER A 247 24.61 -1.91 8.11
CA SER A 247 25.71 -2.86 8.34
C SER A 247 26.73 -2.43 9.40
N GLN A 248 26.75 -1.14 9.77
CA GLN A 248 27.61 -0.64 10.86
C GLN A 248 26.94 -0.74 12.23
N GLN A 249 25.65 -1.06 12.31
CA GLN A 249 24.97 -1.26 13.60
C GLN A 249 25.47 -2.56 14.25
N PRO A 250 26.11 -2.49 15.45
CA PRO A 250 26.63 -3.69 16.10
C PRO A 250 25.48 -4.62 16.50
N ALA A 251 25.72 -5.92 16.37
CA ALA A 251 24.83 -6.92 16.94
C ALA A 251 24.87 -6.85 18.47
N PRO A 252 23.75 -7.11 19.18
CA PRO A 252 23.77 -7.25 20.64
C PRO A 252 24.67 -8.42 21.09
N ASP A 253 24.95 -8.46 22.38
CA ASP A 253 25.63 -9.61 22.98
C ASP A 253 24.81 -10.90 22.82
N LEU A 254 25.52 -12.04 22.87
CA LEU A 254 24.89 -13.35 22.93
C LEU A 254 24.27 -13.58 24.32
N PRO A 255 23.08 -14.23 24.42
CA PRO A 255 22.56 -14.71 25.70
C PRO A 255 23.59 -15.57 26.43
N SER A 256 23.72 -15.43 27.76
CA SER A 256 24.69 -16.19 28.55
C SER A 256 24.50 -17.71 28.48
N THR A 257 23.24 -18.17 28.32
CA THR A 257 22.86 -19.59 28.24
C THR A 257 21.99 -19.87 27.02
N VAL A 258 22.03 -21.11 26.52
CA VAL A 258 21.12 -21.57 25.45
C VAL A 258 19.71 -21.76 26.02
N ASP A 259 18.76 -20.93 25.62
CA ASP A 259 17.33 -21.16 25.87
C ASP A 259 16.83 -22.29 24.96
N VAL A 260 16.61 -23.47 25.55
CA VAL A 260 16.15 -24.68 24.86
C VAL A 260 14.72 -24.51 24.33
N THR A 261 13.85 -23.81 25.07
CA THR A 261 12.47 -23.55 24.64
C THR A 261 12.44 -22.61 23.43
N LYS A 262 13.25 -21.56 23.42
CA LYS A 262 13.39 -20.69 22.23
C LYS A 262 13.96 -21.43 21.03
N ASN A 263 14.97 -22.29 21.20
CA ASN A 263 15.50 -23.07 20.07
C ASN A 263 14.47 -24.02 19.47
N LEU A 264 13.72 -24.75 20.31
CA LEU A 264 12.56 -25.53 19.89
C LEU A 264 11.54 -24.66 19.13
N HIS A 265 11.25 -23.46 19.63
CA HIS A 265 10.30 -22.54 18.99
C HIS A 265 10.77 -22.00 17.65
N LEU A 266 12.07 -21.82 17.41
CA LEU A 266 12.58 -21.50 16.06
C LEU A 266 12.28 -22.63 15.07
N ASP A 267 12.43 -23.90 15.49
CA ASP A 267 12.14 -25.05 14.62
C ASP A 267 10.62 -25.25 14.42
N VAL A 268 9.79 -24.92 15.42
CA VAL A 268 8.32 -24.80 15.26
C VAL A 268 7.96 -23.74 14.21
N ILE A 269 8.60 -22.57 14.27
CA ILE A 269 8.39 -21.49 13.29
C ILE A 269 8.88 -21.92 11.89
N LYS A 270 9.99 -22.66 11.79
CA LYS A 270 10.47 -23.23 10.52
C LYS A 270 9.46 -24.20 9.91
N SER A 271 8.93 -25.18 10.67
CA SER A 271 7.93 -26.11 10.12
C SER A 271 6.62 -25.41 9.76
N ARG A 272 6.13 -24.44 10.55
CA ARG A 272 4.97 -23.61 10.16
C ARG A 272 5.21 -22.85 8.84
N MET A 273 6.45 -22.44 8.56
CA MET A 273 6.83 -21.79 7.31
C MET A 273 6.93 -22.77 6.13
N MET A 274 7.47 -23.98 6.33
CA MET A 274 7.52 -25.01 5.28
C MET A 274 6.09 -25.46 4.88
N ASN A 275 5.27 -25.77 5.87
CA ASN A 275 3.87 -26.15 5.71
C ASN A 275 3.01 -25.11 4.95
N TRP A 276 3.42 -23.84 4.93
CA TRP A 276 2.73 -22.76 4.20
C TRP A 276 2.92 -22.86 2.66
N TYR A 277 3.99 -23.50 2.18
CA TYR A 277 4.18 -23.80 0.76
C TYR A 277 3.32 -25.00 0.33
N LEU A 278 3.39 -26.08 1.12
CA LEU A 278 2.57 -27.27 1.02
C LEU A 278 2.59 -27.96 2.40
N ASP A 279 1.44 -28.41 2.87
CA ASP A 279 1.31 -29.27 4.06
C ASP A 279 2.24 -30.48 3.93
N GLU A 280 3.12 -30.67 4.92
CA GLU A 280 4.19 -31.68 4.91
C GLU A 280 3.63 -33.10 4.67
N THR A 281 2.38 -33.38 5.06
CA THR A 281 1.70 -34.67 4.86
C THR A 281 1.16 -34.91 3.45
N LYS A 282 1.11 -33.87 2.60
CA LYS A 282 0.54 -33.96 1.24
C LYS A 282 1.60 -34.26 0.21
N LYS A 283 1.30 -35.19 -0.69
CA LYS A 283 2.18 -35.73 -1.72
C LYS A 283 1.64 -35.39 -3.10
N THR A 284 2.49 -35.03 -4.06
CA THR A 284 2.04 -34.57 -5.38
C THR A 284 1.40 -35.68 -6.21
N THR A 285 1.77 -36.94 -5.98
CA THR A 285 1.10 -38.13 -6.53
C THR A 285 -0.35 -38.30 -6.06
N ASN A 286 -0.72 -37.70 -4.92
CA ASN A 286 -1.98 -37.96 -4.21
C ASN A 286 -2.89 -36.71 -4.15
N PHE A 287 -2.69 -35.74 -5.04
CA PHE A 287 -3.63 -34.62 -5.19
C PHE A 287 -4.92 -35.11 -5.88
N PRO A 288 -6.12 -34.88 -5.29
CA PRO A 288 -7.36 -35.30 -5.93
C PRO A 288 -7.57 -34.61 -7.28
N ALA A 289 -8.10 -35.33 -8.26
CA ALA A 289 -8.40 -34.80 -9.59
C ALA A 289 -9.40 -33.63 -9.51
N GLY A 290 -9.13 -32.55 -10.25
CA GLY A 290 -9.90 -31.30 -10.21
C GLY A 290 -9.71 -30.47 -8.94
N SER A 291 -8.81 -30.85 -8.03
CA SER A 291 -8.58 -30.10 -6.80
C SER A 291 -7.76 -28.83 -7.02
N PHE A 292 -7.94 -27.85 -6.13
CA PHE A 292 -7.09 -26.65 -6.07
C PHE A 292 -5.59 -26.99 -5.95
N LEU A 293 -5.23 -28.08 -5.27
CA LEU A 293 -3.84 -28.54 -5.15
C LEU A 293 -3.29 -29.02 -6.50
N GLU A 294 -4.07 -29.81 -7.25
CA GLU A 294 -3.70 -30.27 -8.59
C GLU A 294 -3.55 -29.09 -9.56
N HIS A 295 -4.49 -28.14 -9.56
CA HIS A 295 -4.40 -26.94 -10.40
C HIS A 295 -3.20 -26.04 -10.04
N ARG A 296 -2.90 -25.86 -8.74
CA ARG A 296 -1.73 -25.13 -8.24
C ARG A 296 -0.43 -25.81 -8.67
N TRP A 297 -0.37 -27.15 -8.58
CA TRP A 297 0.79 -27.95 -9.02
C TRP A 297 1.00 -27.88 -10.54
N ASN A 298 -0.06 -28.05 -11.33
CA ASN A 298 0.01 -27.95 -12.79
C ASN A 298 0.46 -26.57 -13.29
N SER A 299 0.12 -25.50 -12.57
CA SER A 299 0.63 -24.14 -12.82
C SER A 299 2.11 -23.97 -12.45
N LEU A 300 2.54 -24.57 -11.33
CA LEU A 300 3.93 -24.57 -10.89
C LEU A 300 4.84 -25.37 -11.85
N LEU A 301 4.39 -26.54 -12.34
CA LEU A 301 5.15 -27.37 -13.29
C LEU A 301 5.55 -26.62 -14.57
N GLY A 302 4.67 -25.76 -15.10
CA GLY A 302 5.01 -24.91 -16.26
C GLY A 302 6.06 -23.83 -15.93
N SER A 303 6.10 -23.37 -14.68
CA SER A 303 7.12 -22.42 -14.21
C SER A 303 8.47 -23.12 -13.98
N ILE A 304 8.47 -24.35 -13.46
CA ILE A 304 9.66 -25.20 -13.30
C ILE A 304 10.27 -25.57 -14.67
N GLN A 305 9.44 -25.95 -15.64
CA GLN A 305 9.89 -26.25 -17.01
C GLN A 305 10.59 -25.05 -17.64
N ASN A 306 10.00 -23.86 -17.54
CA ASN A 306 10.62 -22.62 -18.01
C ASN A 306 11.91 -22.28 -17.25
N ALA A 307 12.00 -22.61 -15.96
CA ALA A 307 13.21 -22.40 -15.16
C ALA A 307 14.37 -23.31 -15.61
N HIS A 308 14.14 -24.61 -15.81
CA HIS A 308 15.16 -25.50 -16.37
C HIS A 308 15.58 -25.08 -17.77
N ALA A 309 14.63 -24.78 -18.66
CA ALA A 309 14.94 -24.29 -20.00
C ALA A 309 15.69 -22.95 -19.98
N SER A 310 15.43 -22.08 -19.02
CA SER A 310 16.21 -20.84 -18.86
C SER A 310 17.63 -21.16 -18.39
N TYR A 311 17.80 -21.97 -17.34
CA TYR A 311 19.13 -22.42 -16.87
C TYR A 311 19.96 -22.99 -18.02
N ASP A 312 19.42 -23.94 -18.79
CA ASP A 312 20.16 -24.68 -19.81
C ASP A 312 20.53 -23.79 -21.03
N ASN A 313 19.80 -22.70 -21.27
CA ASN A 313 20.11 -21.70 -22.30
C ASN A 313 21.01 -20.55 -21.79
N ASP A 314 21.02 -20.30 -20.47
CA ASP A 314 21.63 -19.13 -19.85
C ASP A 314 22.98 -19.40 -19.18
N LEU A 315 23.25 -20.63 -18.72
CA LEU A 315 24.49 -20.96 -18.02
C LEU A 315 25.38 -21.89 -18.85
N ASP A 316 26.60 -21.44 -19.05
CA ASP A 316 27.71 -22.16 -19.66
C ASP A 316 28.64 -22.61 -18.52
N ILE A 317 28.85 -23.92 -18.37
CA ILE A 317 29.63 -24.50 -17.26
C ILE A 317 30.74 -25.35 -17.87
N GLN A 318 31.99 -24.91 -17.68
CA GLN A 318 33.17 -25.54 -18.27
C GLN A 318 34.29 -25.56 -17.23
N ASN A 319 34.85 -26.74 -16.95
CA ASN A 319 35.94 -26.93 -15.98
C ASN A 319 35.66 -26.26 -14.61
N ASP A 320 34.45 -26.48 -14.08
CA ASP A 320 33.89 -25.89 -12.87
C ASP A 320 33.79 -24.34 -12.84
N GLU A 321 34.13 -23.64 -13.93
CA GLU A 321 33.76 -22.23 -14.11
C GLU A 321 32.31 -22.11 -14.59
N ILE A 322 31.50 -21.33 -13.87
CA ILE A 322 30.08 -21.09 -14.17
C ILE A 322 29.95 -19.66 -14.72
N VAL A 323 29.45 -19.53 -15.96
CA VAL A 323 29.35 -18.22 -16.64
C VAL A 323 28.00 -18.06 -17.33
N GLY A 324 27.53 -16.82 -17.53
CA GLY A 324 26.24 -16.53 -18.14
C GLY A 324 26.04 -15.04 -18.48
N PRO A 325 24.88 -14.66 -19.07
CA PRO A 325 24.59 -13.29 -19.49
C PRO A 325 24.62 -12.26 -18.34
N PRO A 326 25.52 -11.25 -18.39
CA PRO A 326 25.79 -10.34 -17.29
C PRO A 326 24.57 -9.73 -16.60
N LEU A 327 24.57 -9.77 -15.27
CA LEU A 327 23.45 -9.33 -14.44
C LEU A 327 23.64 -7.92 -13.88
N PHE A 328 22.56 -7.13 -13.92
CA PHE A 328 22.51 -5.75 -13.45
C PHE A 328 21.33 -5.51 -12.50
N CYS A 329 21.39 -4.43 -11.71
CA CYS A 329 20.25 -3.97 -10.93
C CYS A 329 19.06 -3.56 -11.83
N ARG A 330 17.85 -3.56 -11.25
CA ARG A 330 16.56 -3.37 -11.91
C ARG A 330 16.54 -2.21 -12.90
N ASP A 331 16.96 -1.03 -12.45
CA ASP A 331 16.90 0.21 -13.24
C ASP A 331 18.32 0.69 -13.66
N CYS A 332 19.33 -0.20 -13.64
CA CYS A 332 20.73 0.14 -13.96
C CYS A 332 20.99 0.44 -15.44
N ARG A 333 20.50 -0.45 -16.32
CA ARG A 333 20.60 -0.47 -17.80
C ARG A 333 19.41 -1.30 -18.36
N ASN A 334 19.36 -1.61 -19.66
CA ASN A 334 18.25 -2.38 -20.27
C ASN A 334 18.49 -3.90 -20.37
N ASP A 335 19.61 -4.38 -19.82
CA ASP A 335 20.09 -5.77 -19.90
C ASP A 335 19.49 -6.68 -18.81
N LYS A 336 19.89 -7.95 -18.76
CA LYS A 336 19.34 -8.98 -17.86
C LYS A 336 19.47 -8.63 -16.36
N LYS A 337 18.48 -9.01 -15.53
CA LYS A 337 18.43 -8.64 -14.10
C LYS A 337 18.70 -9.78 -13.13
N PHE A 338 19.29 -9.46 -11.98
CA PHE A 338 19.31 -10.33 -10.80
C PHE A 338 17.91 -10.83 -10.45
N GLY A 339 16.93 -9.93 -10.39
CA GLY A 339 15.52 -10.25 -10.10
C GLY A 339 14.81 -11.07 -11.18
N GLU A 340 15.44 -11.36 -12.32
CA GLU A 340 14.92 -12.30 -13.31
C GLU A 340 15.49 -13.70 -13.07
N VAL A 341 16.81 -13.83 -12.92
CA VAL A 341 17.45 -15.11 -12.59
C VAL A 341 16.96 -15.64 -11.25
N ILE A 342 16.97 -14.80 -10.21
CA ILE A 342 16.66 -15.23 -8.84
C ILE A 342 15.17 -15.59 -8.68
N THR A 343 14.26 -14.79 -9.25
CA THR A 343 12.81 -15.00 -9.05
C THR A 343 12.16 -15.90 -10.11
N LYS A 344 12.71 -16.01 -11.33
CA LYS A 344 12.17 -16.88 -12.41
C LYS A 344 12.94 -18.19 -12.62
N ILE A 345 14.17 -18.33 -12.09
CA ILE A 345 14.99 -19.53 -12.26
C ILE A 345 15.32 -20.18 -10.91
N LEU A 346 16.07 -19.48 -10.05
CA LEU A 346 16.53 -20.02 -8.74
C LEU A 346 15.36 -20.42 -7.83
N PHE A 347 14.33 -19.58 -7.71
CA PHE A 347 13.18 -19.85 -6.84
C PHE A 347 12.30 -21.04 -7.31
N PRO A 348 11.87 -21.14 -8.59
CA PRO A 348 11.16 -22.33 -9.07
C PRO A 348 11.96 -23.63 -8.90
N LEU A 349 13.28 -23.62 -9.14
CA LEU A 349 14.11 -24.81 -9.00
C LEU A 349 14.29 -25.20 -7.52
N ALA A 350 14.53 -24.25 -6.62
CA ALA A 350 14.58 -24.49 -5.18
C ALA A 350 13.25 -25.07 -4.64
N LEU A 351 12.11 -24.61 -5.17
CA LEU A 351 10.79 -25.13 -4.80
C LEU A 351 10.52 -26.52 -5.38
N GLU A 352 10.98 -26.85 -6.60
CA GLU A 352 10.93 -28.23 -7.10
C GLU A 352 11.79 -29.15 -6.24
N TYR A 353 13.07 -28.81 -6.03
CA TYR A 353 13.99 -29.60 -5.23
C TYR A 353 13.42 -29.86 -3.83
N HIS A 354 12.94 -28.83 -3.13
CA HIS A 354 12.37 -28.98 -1.79
C HIS A 354 11.20 -29.97 -1.79
N LEU A 355 10.20 -29.76 -2.65
CA LEU A 355 8.99 -30.59 -2.66
C LEU A 355 9.29 -32.05 -3.04
N ARG A 356 10.18 -32.27 -4.02
CA ARG A 356 10.56 -33.60 -4.53
C ARG A 356 11.63 -34.34 -3.74
N SER A 357 12.33 -33.67 -2.81
CA SER A 357 13.36 -34.30 -1.97
C SER A 357 12.86 -34.80 -0.62
N ARG A 358 11.60 -34.54 -0.27
CA ARG A 358 10.96 -35.10 0.93
C ARG A 358 10.88 -36.63 0.79
N THR A 359 11.31 -37.37 1.81
CA THR A 359 11.28 -38.84 1.85
C THR A 359 9.92 -39.39 1.43
N ASP A 360 8.85 -38.85 2.03
CA ASP A 360 7.46 -39.20 1.72
C ASP A 360 7.06 -39.02 0.25
N GLU A 361 7.63 -38.03 -0.46
CA GLU A 361 7.39 -37.79 -1.89
C GLU A 361 8.19 -38.77 -2.75
N ILE A 362 9.46 -39.03 -2.39
CA ILE A 362 10.34 -39.99 -3.06
C ILE A 362 9.73 -41.40 -2.99
N ASP A 363 9.33 -41.85 -1.80
CA ASP A 363 8.72 -43.17 -1.59
C ASP A 363 7.40 -43.32 -2.35
N SER A 364 6.54 -42.30 -2.31
CA SER A 364 5.23 -42.31 -2.99
C SER A 364 5.36 -42.28 -4.52
N THR A 365 6.29 -41.48 -5.04
CA THR A 365 6.56 -41.42 -6.49
C THR A 365 7.21 -42.71 -6.99
N ALA A 366 8.18 -43.26 -6.25
CA ALA A 366 8.82 -44.53 -6.60
C ALA A 366 7.84 -45.72 -6.57
N ALA A 367 6.87 -45.72 -5.64
CA ALA A 367 5.82 -46.73 -5.60
C ALA A 367 4.79 -46.57 -6.73
N ALA A 368 4.33 -45.36 -7.00
CA ALA A 368 3.32 -45.08 -8.03
C ALA A 368 3.82 -45.38 -9.46
N GLU A 369 5.06 -44.99 -9.78
CA GLU A 369 5.59 -45.06 -11.14
C GLU A 369 6.33 -46.36 -11.48
N LEU A 370 6.51 -47.29 -10.52
CA LEU A 370 7.28 -48.52 -10.72
C LEU A 370 6.73 -49.39 -11.87
N ALA A 371 5.40 -49.54 -11.93
CA ALA A 371 4.74 -50.30 -12.99
C ALA A 371 4.95 -49.64 -14.37
N ASN A 372 4.78 -48.32 -14.44
CA ASN A 372 4.97 -47.53 -15.65
C ASN A 372 6.42 -47.58 -16.17
N LEU A 373 7.42 -47.55 -15.28
CA LEU A 373 8.84 -47.69 -15.63
C LEU A 373 9.20 -49.10 -16.13
N ASN A 374 8.54 -50.13 -15.62
CA ASN A 374 8.76 -51.53 -16.00
C ASN A 374 7.92 -51.98 -17.22
N SER A 375 6.88 -51.23 -17.59
CA SER A 375 5.98 -51.55 -18.71
C SER A 375 6.70 -51.74 -20.05
N ALA A 376 6.17 -52.60 -20.92
CA ALA A 376 6.63 -52.67 -22.31
C ALA A 376 6.19 -51.44 -23.14
N VAL A 377 5.23 -50.64 -22.66
CA VAL A 377 4.63 -49.52 -23.39
C VAL A 377 5.47 -48.26 -23.23
N VAL A 378 6.04 -47.78 -24.34
CA VAL A 378 6.90 -46.57 -24.38
C VAL A 378 6.20 -45.32 -23.84
N ALA A 379 4.88 -45.18 -24.07
CA ALA A 379 4.09 -44.07 -23.56
C ALA A 379 3.96 -44.06 -22.03
N GLU A 380 3.90 -45.24 -21.40
CA GLU A 380 3.83 -45.39 -19.93
C GLU A 380 5.19 -45.06 -19.31
N LYS A 381 6.30 -45.58 -19.87
CA LYS A 381 7.66 -45.19 -19.44
C LYS A 381 7.88 -43.68 -19.53
N ASN A 382 7.47 -43.06 -20.64
CA ASN A 382 7.60 -41.61 -20.82
C ASN A 382 6.71 -40.80 -19.86
N SER A 383 5.54 -41.32 -19.49
CA SER A 383 4.67 -40.72 -18.46
C SER A 383 5.35 -40.75 -17.09
N ALA A 384 5.97 -41.87 -16.71
CA ALA A 384 6.74 -42.00 -15.47
C ALA A 384 7.96 -41.06 -15.43
N TYR A 385 8.73 -40.98 -16.53
CA TYR A 385 9.84 -40.02 -16.62
C TYR A 385 9.35 -38.58 -16.44
N GLN A 386 8.20 -38.22 -17.02
CA GLN A 386 7.62 -36.89 -16.85
C GLN A 386 7.08 -36.65 -15.42
N ALA A 387 6.52 -37.65 -14.75
CA ALA A 387 6.07 -37.55 -13.37
C ALA A 387 7.26 -37.29 -12.42
N ILE A 388 8.33 -38.07 -12.55
CA ILE A 388 9.53 -38.03 -11.69
C ILE A 388 10.40 -36.79 -11.97
N ALA A 389 10.75 -36.57 -13.24
CA ALA A 389 11.72 -35.55 -13.64
C ALA A 389 11.08 -34.23 -14.12
N GLY A 390 9.76 -34.20 -14.31
CA GLY A 390 9.03 -33.04 -14.78
C GLY A 390 8.97 -32.94 -16.32
N ARG A 391 8.42 -31.82 -16.81
CA ARG A 391 8.15 -31.58 -18.24
C ARG A 391 9.37 -31.13 -19.05
N HIS A 392 10.57 -31.09 -18.46
CA HIS A 392 11.77 -30.66 -19.16
C HIS A 392 12.59 -31.87 -19.62
N GLN A 393 12.77 -32.04 -20.93
CA GLN A 393 13.32 -33.26 -21.52
C GLN A 393 14.70 -33.61 -20.97
N ALA A 394 15.61 -32.64 -20.85
CA ALA A 394 16.95 -32.88 -20.32
C ALA A 394 16.96 -33.41 -18.87
N MET A 395 15.97 -33.07 -18.03
CA MET A 395 15.87 -33.67 -16.69
C MET A 395 15.40 -35.12 -16.74
N GLN A 396 14.54 -35.47 -17.70
CA GLN A 396 14.14 -36.87 -17.94
C GLN A 396 15.31 -37.71 -18.45
N ASP A 397 16.14 -37.13 -19.32
CA ASP A 397 17.33 -37.79 -19.87
C ASP A 397 18.41 -37.99 -18.79
N VAL A 398 18.64 -36.99 -17.93
CA VAL A 398 19.47 -37.15 -16.72
C VAL A 398 18.89 -38.20 -15.77
N PHE A 399 17.57 -38.28 -15.57
CA PHE A 399 16.99 -39.35 -14.75
C PHE A 399 17.23 -40.74 -15.33
N ARG A 400 17.14 -40.90 -16.65
CA ARG A 400 17.40 -42.18 -17.34
C ARG A 400 18.84 -42.68 -17.11
N THR A 401 19.84 -41.81 -16.96
CA THR A 401 21.24 -42.25 -16.68
C THR A 401 21.45 -42.73 -15.24
N PHE A 402 20.54 -42.42 -14.31
CA PHE A 402 20.60 -42.92 -12.93
C PHE A 402 19.85 -44.24 -12.71
N LEU A 403 19.16 -44.77 -13.73
CA LEU A 403 18.53 -46.09 -13.68
C LEU A 403 19.56 -47.19 -14.04
N PRO A 404 19.60 -48.32 -13.31
CA PRO A 404 20.55 -49.40 -13.57
C PRO A 404 20.24 -50.11 -14.89
N SER A 405 21.16 -50.01 -15.85
CA SER A 405 21.02 -50.57 -17.21
C SER A 405 20.90 -52.09 -17.29
N SER A 406 21.30 -52.81 -16.23
CA SER A 406 21.30 -54.27 -16.14
C SER A 406 20.13 -54.89 -15.36
N SER A 407 19.20 -54.08 -14.84
CA SER A 407 18.06 -54.57 -14.03
C SER A 407 16.72 -54.35 -14.74
N ASN A 408 16.08 -55.46 -15.14
CA ASN A 408 14.71 -55.47 -15.65
C ASN A 408 14.00 -56.74 -15.13
N PRO A 409 12.91 -56.64 -14.34
CA PRO A 409 12.29 -55.41 -13.85
C PRO A 409 13.18 -54.63 -12.86
N LEU A 410 12.98 -53.32 -12.81
CA LEU A 410 13.48 -52.43 -11.76
C LEU A 410 12.76 -52.71 -10.44
N THR A 411 13.47 -52.55 -9.32
CA THR A 411 12.93 -52.57 -7.96
C THR A 411 12.60 -51.16 -7.45
N THR A 412 11.71 -51.05 -6.46
CA THR A 412 11.34 -49.76 -5.87
C THR A 412 12.55 -49.00 -5.33
N ASP A 413 13.49 -49.67 -4.66
CA ASP A 413 14.65 -48.99 -4.06
C ASP A 413 15.68 -48.53 -5.11
N GLN A 414 15.80 -49.22 -6.24
CA GLN A 414 16.56 -48.71 -7.39
C GLN A 414 15.93 -47.42 -7.93
N VAL A 415 14.59 -47.36 -8.06
CA VAL A 415 13.88 -46.14 -8.47
C VAL A 415 14.05 -45.02 -7.44
N LYS A 416 13.91 -45.31 -6.14
CA LYS A 416 14.15 -44.32 -5.07
C LYS A 416 15.57 -43.75 -5.13
N ASN A 417 16.58 -44.59 -5.36
CA ASN A 417 17.97 -44.14 -5.43
C ASN A 417 18.25 -43.33 -6.70
N ALA A 418 17.64 -43.67 -7.84
CA ALA A 418 17.67 -42.83 -9.04
C ALA A 418 16.99 -41.45 -8.83
N ILE A 419 15.88 -41.42 -8.09
CA ILE A 419 15.21 -40.16 -7.70
C ILE A 419 16.10 -39.31 -6.77
N LYS A 420 16.79 -39.93 -5.79
CA LYS A 420 17.76 -39.23 -4.93
C LYS A 420 18.90 -38.62 -5.76
N ALA A 421 19.48 -39.38 -6.71
CA ALA A 421 20.53 -38.88 -7.60
C ALA A 421 20.04 -37.70 -8.47
N LEU A 422 18.82 -37.78 -9.00
CA LEU A 422 18.17 -36.68 -9.72
C LEU A 422 17.95 -35.44 -8.83
N ASN A 423 17.62 -35.62 -7.56
CA ASN A 423 17.50 -34.52 -6.60
C ASN A 423 18.86 -33.89 -6.26
N CYS A 424 19.95 -34.67 -6.19
CA CYS A 424 21.31 -34.13 -6.13
C CYS A 424 21.67 -33.32 -7.37
N ASN A 425 21.25 -33.74 -8.58
CA ASN A 425 21.42 -32.93 -9.79
C ASN A 425 20.62 -31.61 -9.73
N ARG A 426 19.36 -31.64 -9.25
CA ARG A 426 18.56 -30.42 -9.00
C ARG A 426 19.27 -29.46 -8.04
N LEU A 427 19.84 -29.98 -6.94
CA LEU A 427 20.62 -29.19 -5.98
C LEU A 427 21.89 -28.60 -6.60
N SER A 428 22.62 -29.35 -7.42
CA SER A 428 23.77 -28.84 -8.18
C SER A 428 23.38 -27.64 -9.05
N LYS A 429 22.28 -27.73 -9.82
CA LYS A 429 21.77 -26.61 -10.62
C LYS A 429 21.41 -25.38 -9.76
N ILE A 430 20.90 -25.59 -8.54
CA ILE A 430 20.63 -24.50 -7.59
C ILE A 430 21.92 -23.85 -7.07
N ASN A 431 22.93 -24.66 -6.70
CA ASN A 431 24.22 -24.16 -6.22
C ASN A 431 24.96 -23.37 -7.31
N HIS A 432 24.95 -23.84 -8.56
CA HIS A 432 25.55 -23.11 -9.67
C HIS A 432 24.89 -21.73 -9.89
N LEU A 433 23.57 -21.64 -9.74
CA LEU A 433 22.86 -20.35 -9.80
C LEU A 433 23.23 -19.41 -8.64
N LEU A 434 23.46 -19.94 -7.43
CA LEU A 434 23.91 -19.15 -6.27
C LEU A 434 25.33 -18.60 -6.48
N ASP A 435 26.25 -19.45 -6.95
CA ASP A 435 27.63 -19.05 -7.25
C ASP A 435 27.68 -18.03 -8.40
N TYR A 436 26.86 -18.24 -9.43
CA TYR A 436 26.72 -17.32 -10.55
C TYR A 436 26.22 -15.93 -10.15
N VAL A 437 25.14 -15.82 -9.37
CA VAL A 437 24.63 -14.50 -8.95
C VAL A 437 25.60 -13.80 -7.99
N LYS A 438 26.30 -14.57 -7.15
CA LYS A 438 27.35 -14.07 -6.27
C LYS A 438 28.53 -13.49 -7.05
N ASP A 439 29.05 -14.22 -8.03
CA ASP A 439 30.14 -13.75 -8.90
C ASP A 439 29.70 -12.51 -9.70
N GLN A 440 28.47 -12.49 -10.21
CA GLN A 440 27.91 -11.31 -10.89
C GLN A 440 27.72 -10.08 -9.99
N GLY A 441 27.83 -10.25 -8.67
CA GLY A 441 27.95 -9.18 -7.67
C GLY A 441 26.92 -9.22 -6.54
N PHE A 442 26.00 -10.19 -6.52
CA PHE A 442 24.99 -10.36 -5.48
C PHE A 442 25.58 -11.04 -4.23
N ALA A 443 26.39 -10.30 -3.49
CA ALA A 443 27.08 -10.74 -2.28
C ALA A 443 26.96 -9.71 -1.14
N ASP A 444 27.34 -10.10 0.08
CA ASP A 444 27.59 -9.17 1.18
C ASP A 444 28.45 -7.97 0.76
N GLY A 445 28.14 -6.81 1.31
CA GLY A 445 28.87 -5.57 1.11
C GLY A 445 28.75 -4.94 -0.27
N SER A 446 27.88 -5.45 -1.15
CA SER A 446 27.74 -5.00 -2.54
C SER A 446 26.50 -4.13 -2.76
N GLY A 447 26.69 -2.89 -3.20
CA GLY A 447 25.63 -1.95 -3.53
C GLY A 447 25.10 -2.07 -4.96
N LEU A 448 25.68 -2.95 -5.80
CA LEU A 448 25.34 -3.14 -7.23
C LEU A 448 25.35 -1.84 -8.06
N GLY A 449 26.06 -0.81 -7.60
CA GLY A 449 25.90 0.58 -8.05
C GLY A 449 24.65 1.26 -7.46
N SER A 450 23.49 0.59 -7.47
CA SER A 450 22.25 1.05 -6.81
C SER A 450 21.39 -0.12 -6.35
N LEU A 451 20.83 -0.01 -5.14
CA LEU A 451 19.82 -0.94 -4.59
C LEU A 451 18.39 -0.37 -4.61
N ASP A 452 18.13 0.71 -5.35
CA ASP A 452 16.84 1.42 -5.30
C ASP A 452 15.66 0.52 -5.72
N HIS A 453 14.86 0.11 -4.73
CA HIS A 453 13.78 -0.87 -4.86
C HIS A 453 14.21 -2.23 -5.45
N GLU A 454 15.48 -2.63 -5.32
CA GLU A 454 16.00 -3.92 -5.83
C GLU A 454 15.38 -5.10 -5.07
N MET A 455 15.17 -4.96 -3.75
CA MET A 455 14.55 -6.02 -2.94
C MET A 455 13.09 -6.31 -3.30
N ASN A 456 12.39 -5.34 -3.91
CA ASN A 456 11.06 -5.54 -4.51
C ASN A 456 11.10 -6.44 -5.77
N LYS A 457 12.29 -6.93 -6.16
CA LYS A 457 12.53 -7.85 -7.28
C LYS A 457 13.29 -9.11 -6.86
N VAL A 458 14.27 -8.98 -5.97
CA VAL A 458 15.21 -10.06 -5.63
C VAL A 458 14.93 -10.71 -4.28
N GLY A 459 14.60 -9.91 -3.27
CA GLY A 459 14.59 -10.35 -1.86
C GLY A 459 13.67 -11.53 -1.59
N ALA A 460 12.51 -11.57 -2.25
CA ALA A 460 11.56 -12.68 -2.17
C ALA A 460 12.16 -13.99 -2.71
N GLY A 461 12.60 -13.99 -3.98
CA GLY A 461 13.14 -15.20 -4.61
C GLY A 461 14.36 -15.75 -3.85
N PHE A 462 15.30 -14.88 -3.47
CA PHE A 462 16.50 -15.29 -2.74
C PHE A 462 16.17 -15.88 -1.37
N SER A 463 15.43 -15.16 -0.54
CA SER A 463 15.15 -15.57 0.85
C SER A 463 14.27 -16.82 0.93
N HIS A 464 13.29 -16.94 0.04
CA HIS A 464 12.49 -18.16 -0.10
C HIS A 464 13.32 -19.35 -0.61
N SER A 465 14.24 -19.16 -1.57
CA SER A 465 15.15 -20.22 -2.01
C SER A 465 16.04 -20.73 -0.89
N LEU A 466 16.70 -19.85 -0.14
CA LEU A 466 17.59 -20.23 0.97
C LEU A 466 16.85 -21.04 2.05
N LEU A 467 15.61 -20.68 2.36
CA LEU A 467 14.77 -21.45 3.28
C LEU A 467 14.48 -22.86 2.73
N LEU A 468 14.05 -22.96 1.47
CA LEU A 468 13.62 -24.22 0.84
C LEU A 468 14.75 -25.26 0.74
N ILE A 469 16.00 -24.81 0.56
CA ILE A 469 17.21 -25.67 0.52
C ILE A 469 17.97 -25.73 1.86
N SER A 470 17.45 -25.11 2.92
CA SER A 470 18.21 -24.85 4.15
C SER A 470 18.74 -26.09 4.85
N ASP A 471 18.06 -27.23 4.74
CA ASP A 471 18.50 -28.48 5.38
C ASP A 471 19.80 -29.03 4.74
N SER A 472 19.98 -28.90 3.43
CA SER A 472 21.23 -29.29 2.77
C SER A 472 22.34 -28.24 2.96
N LEU A 473 22.00 -26.95 3.03
CA LEU A 473 22.97 -25.92 3.43
C LEU A 473 23.49 -26.09 4.86
N ASN A 474 22.73 -26.76 5.74
CA ASN A 474 23.15 -27.08 7.11
C ASN A 474 24.01 -28.36 7.22
N GLU A 475 24.31 -29.04 6.12
CA GLU A 475 25.36 -30.07 6.08
C GLU A 475 26.75 -29.44 6.32
N ALA A 476 27.64 -30.12 7.04
CA ALA A 476 28.98 -29.60 7.34
C ALA A 476 29.83 -29.33 6.08
N SER A 477 29.56 -30.03 4.98
CA SER A 477 30.10 -29.79 3.65
C SER A 477 29.80 -28.39 3.10
N ASN A 478 28.72 -27.75 3.57
CA ASN A 478 28.21 -26.48 3.09
C ASN A 478 28.40 -25.31 4.07
N GLU A 479 29.05 -25.50 5.23
CA GLU A 479 29.16 -24.48 6.29
C GLU A 479 29.61 -23.09 5.79
N SER A 480 30.71 -23.04 5.03
CA SER A 480 31.25 -21.80 4.45
C SER A 480 30.27 -21.14 3.45
N ARG A 481 29.56 -21.95 2.65
CA ARG A 481 28.51 -21.48 1.73
C ARG A 481 27.30 -20.93 2.49
N LEU A 482 26.88 -21.60 3.57
CA LEU A 482 25.75 -21.18 4.41
C LEU A 482 26.04 -19.82 5.08
N LEU A 483 27.20 -19.66 5.71
CA LEU A 483 27.59 -18.42 6.38
C LEU A 483 27.65 -17.21 5.42
N ASP A 484 28.25 -17.40 4.25
CA ASP A 484 28.33 -16.38 3.19
C ASP A 484 26.95 -15.99 2.63
N LEU A 485 26.04 -16.95 2.45
CA LEU A 485 24.66 -16.72 2.03
C LEU A 485 23.83 -16.02 3.12
N ILE A 486 24.09 -16.30 4.41
CA ILE A 486 23.46 -15.62 5.54
C ILE A 486 23.88 -14.15 5.58
N GLU A 487 25.18 -13.85 5.51
CA GLU A 487 25.64 -12.44 5.55
C GLU A 487 25.23 -11.69 4.27
N THR A 488 25.21 -12.34 3.12
CA THR A 488 24.62 -11.80 1.88
C THR A 488 23.13 -11.49 2.07
N ALA A 489 22.35 -12.40 2.67
CA ALA A 489 20.94 -12.16 2.95
C ALA A 489 20.73 -11.04 3.99
N LYS A 490 21.60 -10.95 5.00
CA LYS A 490 21.57 -9.89 6.03
C LYS A 490 21.87 -8.52 5.46
N TRP A 491 22.90 -8.41 4.60
CA TRP A 491 23.24 -7.21 3.85
C TRP A 491 22.03 -6.69 3.07
N TYR A 492 21.45 -7.53 2.22
CA TYR A 492 20.34 -7.13 1.34
C TYR A 492 18.99 -6.92 2.05
N ASN A 493 18.82 -7.41 3.27
CA ASN A 493 17.63 -7.15 4.10
C ASN A 493 17.86 -6.08 5.18
N ASP A 494 18.90 -5.23 5.04
CA ASP A 494 19.26 -4.17 6.00
C ASP A 494 19.32 -4.67 7.45
N PHE A 495 19.81 -5.89 7.70
CA PHE A 495 19.47 -6.65 8.91
C PHE A 495 19.85 -5.93 10.22
N GLY A 496 20.95 -5.18 10.23
CA GLY A 496 21.37 -4.41 11.40
C GLY A 496 20.35 -3.36 11.89
N GLU A 497 19.37 -2.95 11.08
CA GLU A 497 18.24 -2.13 11.55
C GLU A 497 17.51 -2.78 12.75
N VAL A 498 17.47 -4.12 12.86
CA VAL A 498 16.79 -4.82 13.96
C VAL A 498 17.60 -4.82 15.26
N TYR A 499 18.90 -4.54 15.20
CA TYR A 499 19.80 -4.54 16.36
C TYR A 499 19.73 -3.26 17.20
N GLN A 500 19.03 -2.22 16.73
CA GLN A 500 18.79 -0.99 17.49
C GLN A 500 18.22 -1.28 18.89
N SER A 501 18.82 -0.66 19.91
CA SER A 501 18.54 -0.89 21.32
C SER A 501 19.13 0.27 22.15
N PRO A 502 18.51 0.71 23.26
CA PRO A 502 17.21 0.29 23.78
C PRO A 502 16.02 0.89 23.00
N ALA A 503 16.27 1.86 22.11
CA ALA A 503 15.27 2.52 21.27
C ALA A 503 15.63 2.42 19.79
N PHE A 504 14.63 2.67 18.92
CA PHE A 504 14.80 2.80 17.47
C PHE A 504 14.87 4.27 17.07
N GLU A 505 15.58 4.58 15.99
CA GLU A 505 15.66 5.91 15.36
C GLU A 505 14.25 6.50 15.09
N TYR A 506 13.28 5.63 14.77
CA TYR A 506 11.90 6.01 14.46
C TYR A 506 10.86 5.04 15.05
N LYS A 507 9.70 5.60 15.45
CA LYS A 507 8.49 4.86 15.86
C LYS A 507 7.74 4.32 14.63
N GLY A 508 7.59 3.00 14.51
CA GLY A 508 7.02 2.37 13.32
C GLY A 508 7.97 2.30 12.12
N THR A 509 7.53 1.67 11.03
CA THR A 509 8.30 1.57 9.77
C THR A 509 7.40 1.82 8.54
N THR A 510 7.95 1.79 7.32
CA THR A 510 7.13 1.97 6.11
C THR A 510 6.38 0.69 5.73
N ALA A 511 5.21 0.83 5.11
CA ALA A 511 4.46 -0.31 4.57
C ALA A 511 5.29 -1.14 3.57
N ASP A 512 6.17 -0.50 2.78
CA ASP A 512 7.10 -1.22 1.92
C ASP A 512 8.04 -2.14 2.73
N ARG A 513 8.68 -1.66 3.81
CA ARG A 513 9.58 -2.52 4.63
C ARG A 513 8.82 -3.69 5.29
N MET A 514 7.55 -3.49 5.67
CA MET A 514 6.67 -4.58 6.11
C MET A 514 6.42 -5.62 5.01
N ILE A 515 6.17 -5.20 3.77
CA ILE A 515 5.87 -6.10 2.65
C ILE A 515 7.14 -6.82 2.12
N THR A 516 8.30 -6.17 2.19
CA THR A 516 9.46 -6.49 1.34
C THR A 516 10.72 -6.98 2.07
N ILE A 517 10.82 -6.83 3.40
CA ILE A 517 11.98 -7.36 4.17
C ILE A 517 11.60 -7.98 5.52
N LEU A 518 10.51 -7.52 6.16
CA LEU A 518 10.09 -8.01 7.49
C LEU A 518 9.96 -9.53 7.56
N HIS A 519 9.34 -10.14 6.55
CA HIS A 519 9.14 -11.59 6.46
C HIS A 519 10.45 -12.35 6.20
N PHE A 520 11.32 -11.79 5.36
CA PHE A 520 12.58 -12.39 4.94
C PHE A 520 13.63 -12.39 6.05
N ARG A 521 13.63 -11.37 6.92
CA ARG A 521 14.43 -11.34 8.15
C ARG A 521 14.16 -12.55 9.05
N VAL A 522 12.91 -13.00 9.17
CA VAL A 522 12.59 -14.24 9.90
C VAL A 522 13.26 -15.43 9.22
N MET A 523 13.13 -15.58 7.89
CA MET A 523 13.72 -16.69 7.13
C MET A 523 15.23 -16.81 7.33
N ILE A 524 15.96 -15.69 7.37
CA ILE A 524 17.41 -15.67 7.63
C ILE A 524 17.74 -16.42 8.94
N VAL A 525 17.01 -16.15 10.03
CA VAL A 525 17.26 -16.81 11.33
C VAL A 525 16.79 -18.26 11.36
N LEU A 526 15.78 -18.62 10.55
CA LEU A 526 15.37 -20.02 10.37
C LEU A 526 16.41 -20.84 9.59
N VAL A 527 17.15 -20.21 8.67
CA VAL A 527 18.23 -20.79 7.84
C VAL A 527 19.55 -20.92 8.59
N MET A 528 19.86 -20.01 9.52
CA MET A 528 21.10 -19.98 10.31
C MET A 528 21.45 -21.34 10.95
N PRO A 529 22.76 -21.70 11.01
CA PRO A 529 23.23 -22.96 11.59
C PRO A 529 22.88 -23.05 13.09
N LYS A 530 22.80 -24.28 13.61
CA LYS A 530 22.29 -24.58 14.96
C LYS A 530 22.95 -25.78 15.65
N SER A 531 24.15 -26.16 15.22
CA SER A 531 24.94 -27.27 15.75
C SER A 531 25.60 -26.90 17.08
N THR A 532 26.30 -25.77 17.15
CA THR A 532 27.02 -25.29 18.34
C THR A 532 26.11 -24.54 19.31
N ASN A 533 26.59 -24.23 20.52
CA ASN A 533 25.82 -23.44 21.48
C ASN A 533 25.85 -21.94 21.13
N GLU A 534 26.93 -21.50 20.48
CA GLU A 534 27.20 -20.15 19.99
C GLU A 534 26.22 -19.78 18.89
N GLU A 535 26.00 -20.71 17.95
CA GLU A 535 24.96 -20.65 16.92
C GLU A 535 23.54 -20.59 17.49
N LYS A 536 23.21 -21.49 18.42
CA LYS A 536 21.90 -21.50 19.12
C LYS A 536 21.65 -20.18 19.86
N LYS A 537 22.68 -19.60 20.49
CA LYS A 537 22.63 -18.26 21.11
C LYS A 537 22.47 -17.15 20.08
N ALA A 538 23.17 -17.21 18.95
CA ALA A 538 23.09 -16.21 17.88
C ALA A 538 21.70 -16.19 17.21
N ARG A 539 21.11 -17.36 16.96
CA ARG A 539 19.72 -17.46 16.45
C ARG A 539 18.71 -16.88 17.43
N ILE A 540 18.86 -17.12 18.74
CA ILE A 540 18.01 -16.48 19.77
C ILE A 540 18.15 -14.96 19.70
N ARG A 541 19.39 -14.43 19.75
CA ARG A 541 19.67 -12.99 19.71
C ARG A 541 19.03 -12.33 18.49
N ASP A 542 19.27 -12.89 17.30
CA ASP A 542 18.81 -12.32 16.03
C ASP A 542 17.27 -12.35 15.96
N MET A 543 16.62 -13.42 16.46
CA MET A 543 15.16 -13.49 16.53
C MET A 543 14.56 -12.53 17.57
N ASP A 544 15.15 -12.42 18.77
CA ASP A 544 14.71 -11.46 19.79
C ASP A 544 14.83 -10.02 19.28
N ALA A 545 15.88 -9.71 18.51
CA ALA A 545 16.07 -8.41 17.87
C ALA A 545 15.00 -8.14 16.79
N ILE A 546 14.72 -9.12 15.92
CA ILE A 546 13.61 -9.05 14.97
C ILE A 546 12.27 -8.82 15.69
N VAL A 547 11.98 -9.53 16.79
CA VAL A 547 10.73 -9.37 17.55
C VAL A 547 10.62 -7.98 18.18
N ARG A 548 11.71 -7.40 18.70
CA ARG A 548 11.71 -5.98 19.13
C ARG A 548 11.39 -5.04 17.96
N TRP A 549 12.05 -5.22 16.81
CA TRP A 549 11.81 -4.38 15.63
C TRP A 549 10.39 -4.55 15.06
N MET A 550 9.82 -5.75 15.03
CA MET A 550 8.43 -5.98 14.63
C MET A 550 7.44 -5.29 15.57
N ASN A 551 7.68 -5.33 16.89
CA ASN A 551 6.82 -4.64 17.84
C ASN A 551 6.86 -3.10 17.66
N ASN A 552 8.03 -2.53 17.34
CA ASN A 552 8.11 -1.14 16.92
C ASN A 552 7.39 -0.91 15.57
N ALA A 553 7.64 -1.75 14.56
CA ALA A 553 7.06 -1.62 13.22
C ALA A 553 5.52 -1.53 13.25
N PHE A 554 4.87 -2.38 14.06
CA PHE A 554 3.42 -2.42 14.25
C PHE A 554 2.90 -1.46 15.35
N ALA A 555 3.71 -0.54 15.85
CA ALA A 555 3.26 0.52 16.75
C ALA A 555 2.39 1.56 16.01
N VAL A 556 1.44 2.15 16.73
CA VAL A 556 0.68 3.33 16.29
C VAL A 556 1.64 4.52 16.15
N ASN A 557 1.70 5.15 14.98
CA ASN A 557 2.48 6.35 14.72
C ASN A 557 1.56 7.57 14.51
N ASP A 558 1.67 8.55 15.41
CA ASP A 558 0.85 9.76 15.49
C ASP A 558 1.23 10.84 14.46
N ALA A 559 2.45 10.77 13.91
CA ALA A 559 3.02 11.67 12.91
C ALA A 559 2.55 11.29 11.49
N PHE A 560 3.25 11.74 10.43
CA PHE A 560 2.95 11.30 9.05
C PHE A 560 3.57 9.94 8.66
N GLY A 561 4.54 9.42 9.42
CA GLY A 561 5.29 8.19 9.17
C GLY A 561 4.64 6.92 9.72
N GLY A 562 5.42 5.84 9.87
CA GLY A 562 4.87 4.52 10.25
C GLY A 562 3.87 3.95 9.23
N VAL A 563 3.05 3.00 9.69
CA VAL A 563 1.86 2.51 8.95
C VAL A 563 0.59 2.82 9.72
N ILE A 564 0.41 2.21 10.90
CA ILE A 564 -0.86 2.24 11.65
C ILE A 564 -1.01 3.57 12.39
N LYS A 565 -2.21 4.16 12.35
CA LYS A 565 -2.56 5.47 12.93
C LYS A 565 -3.39 5.37 14.21
N PRO A 566 -3.52 6.48 14.98
CA PRO A 566 -4.31 6.50 16.21
C PRO A 566 -5.82 6.21 16.02
N ASP A 567 -6.38 6.39 14.82
CA ASP A 567 -7.73 5.93 14.47
C ASP A 567 -7.75 4.54 13.79
N TYR A 568 -6.61 3.85 13.79
CA TYR A 568 -6.30 2.59 13.11
C TYR A 568 -6.54 2.58 11.59
N THR A 569 -6.58 3.75 10.94
CA THR A 569 -6.23 3.82 9.51
C THR A 569 -4.76 3.43 9.29
N GLY A 570 -4.40 3.10 8.06
CA GLY A 570 -3.01 2.88 7.67
C GLY A 570 -2.56 3.89 6.61
N PHE A 571 -1.30 4.33 6.70
CA PHE A 571 -0.69 5.26 5.75
C PHE A 571 0.31 4.59 4.82
N HIS A 572 0.38 5.10 3.59
CA HIS A 572 1.57 5.05 2.74
C HIS A 572 1.63 6.37 1.92
N HIS A 573 2.81 6.81 1.50
CA HIS A 573 2.99 8.15 0.91
C HIS A 573 2.37 9.30 1.75
N LYS A 574 2.49 9.20 3.09
CA LYS A 574 2.08 10.23 4.06
C LYS A 574 0.56 10.50 4.15
N ALA A 575 -0.31 9.65 3.59
CA ALA A 575 -1.75 9.66 3.85
C ALA A 575 -2.37 8.26 3.75
N ILE A 576 -3.69 8.16 3.95
CA ILE A 576 -4.49 6.93 3.77
C ILE A 576 -4.21 6.24 2.43
N TYR A 577 -4.04 4.91 2.44
CA TYR A 577 -3.84 4.13 1.21
C TYR A 577 -4.57 2.77 1.26
N GLY A 578 -5.85 2.75 0.88
CA GLY A 578 -6.73 1.58 1.02
C GLY A 578 -6.65 0.52 -0.09
N SER A 579 -6.16 0.88 -1.28
CA SER A 579 -6.07 -0.03 -2.44
C SER A 579 -4.77 -0.84 -2.52
N ALA A 580 -3.71 -0.37 -1.86
CA ALA A 580 -2.37 -0.94 -1.92
C ALA A 580 -1.53 -0.50 -0.72
N TYR A 581 -0.38 -1.12 -0.51
CA TYR A 581 0.54 -0.94 0.62
C TYR A 581 -0.07 -1.36 1.97
N VAL A 582 -1.08 -0.66 2.47
CA VAL A 582 -1.66 -0.92 3.80
C VAL A 582 -2.29 -2.31 3.92
N PRO A 583 -3.20 -2.76 3.04
CA PRO A 583 -3.77 -4.11 3.16
C PRO A 583 -2.69 -5.20 3.07
N GLN A 584 -1.72 -5.08 2.16
CA GLN A 584 -0.62 -6.06 2.06
C GLN A 584 0.28 -6.07 3.32
N ALA A 585 0.58 -4.91 3.89
CA ALA A 585 1.34 -4.81 5.14
C ALA A 585 0.60 -5.44 6.33
N LEU A 586 -0.73 -5.27 6.40
CA LEU A 586 -1.58 -5.93 7.40
C LEU A 586 -1.71 -7.44 7.15
N GLN A 587 -1.74 -7.90 5.89
CA GLN A 587 -1.67 -9.34 5.55
C GLN A 587 -0.37 -9.97 6.03
N VAL A 588 0.78 -9.31 5.81
CA VAL A 588 2.07 -9.79 6.34
C VAL A 588 2.10 -9.74 7.87
N GLY A 589 1.51 -8.72 8.50
CA GLY A 589 1.29 -8.66 9.94
C GLY A 589 0.49 -9.86 10.48
N GLY A 590 -0.57 -10.26 9.77
CA GLY A 590 -1.31 -11.49 10.07
C GLY A 590 -0.46 -12.75 9.92
N LEU A 591 0.33 -12.86 8.86
CA LEU A 591 1.22 -14.02 8.64
C LEU A 591 2.25 -14.16 9.76
N VAL A 592 2.93 -13.08 10.15
CA VAL A 592 3.92 -13.14 11.25
C VAL A 592 3.26 -13.29 12.62
N LYS A 593 2.03 -12.80 12.83
CA LYS A 593 1.23 -13.21 14.01
C LYS A 593 1.11 -14.72 14.03
N TYR A 594 0.53 -15.33 12.99
CA TYR A 594 0.28 -16.78 12.93
C TYR A 594 1.56 -17.61 13.13
N LEU A 595 2.65 -17.26 12.43
CA LEU A 595 3.93 -17.95 12.53
C LEU A 595 4.49 -17.94 13.96
N LEU A 596 4.38 -16.82 14.67
CA LEU A 596 4.99 -16.60 15.99
C LEU A 596 4.05 -16.89 17.18
N ASP A 597 2.74 -17.06 16.96
CA ASP A 597 1.73 -17.27 18.00
C ASP A 597 1.95 -18.57 18.80
N GLY A 598 1.72 -18.53 20.12
CA GLY A 598 1.99 -19.67 21.00
C GLY A 598 3.49 -20.00 21.17
N THR A 599 4.39 -19.03 20.99
CA THR A 599 5.85 -19.22 21.16
C THR A 599 6.48 -18.15 22.06
N LYS A 600 7.73 -18.36 22.50
CA LYS A 600 8.53 -17.35 23.21
C LYS A 600 8.88 -16.12 22.35
N PHE A 601 8.59 -16.16 21.04
CA PHE A 601 8.78 -15.07 20.08
C PHE A 601 7.46 -14.41 19.63
N SER A 602 6.33 -14.72 20.26
CA SER A 602 5.04 -14.07 19.94
C SER A 602 5.12 -12.54 20.04
N LEU A 603 4.45 -11.85 19.11
CA LEU A 603 4.31 -10.39 19.14
C LEU A 603 3.58 -9.94 20.42
N SER A 604 3.87 -8.72 20.87
CA SER A 604 3.17 -8.14 22.03
C SER A 604 1.67 -8.01 21.79
N THR A 605 0.89 -8.11 22.86
CA THR A 605 -0.57 -7.95 22.81
C THR A 605 -0.99 -6.62 22.17
N THR A 606 -0.20 -5.55 22.37
CA THR A 606 -0.39 -4.25 21.72
C THR A 606 -0.22 -4.34 20.21
N SER A 607 0.87 -4.93 19.71
CA SER A 607 1.10 -5.10 18.26
C SER A 607 0.05 -6.00 17.61
N VAL A 608 -0.33 -7.10 18.26
CA VAL A 608 -1.41 -8.00 17.80
C VAL A 608 -2.74 -7.26 17.71
N ASN A 609 -3.06 -6.42 18.71
CA ASN A 609 -4.23 -5.56 18.67
C ASN A 609 -4.15 -4.52 17.55
N ASN A 610 -3.03 -3.82 17.37
CA ASN A 610 -2.88 -2.80 16.32
C ASN A 610 -3.16 -3.37 14.92
N ILE A 611 -2.60 -4.55 14.60
CA ILE A 611 -2.84 -5.22 13.31
C ILE A 611 -4.31 -5.62 13.17
N ARG A 612 -4.93 -6.21 14.21
CA ARG A 612 -6.36 -6.55 14.25
C ARG A 612 -7.24 -5.32 14.00
N ARG A 613 -6.98 -4.20 14.69
CA ARG A 613 -7.73 -2.95 14.55
C ARG A 613 -7.58 -2.35 13.15
N GLY A 614 -6.39 -2.46 12.55
CA GLY A 614 -6.14 -2.09 11.15
C GLY A 614 -6.98 -2.90 10.17
N LEU A 615 -7.04 -4.22 10.34
CA LEU A 615 -7.89 -5.13 9.54
C LEU A 615 -9.39 -4.80 9.71
N GLU A 616 -9.85 -4.60 10.95
CA GLU A 616 -11.24 -4.18 11.26
C GLU A 616 -11.62 -2.87 10.57
N VAL A 617 -10.70 -1.89 10.51
CA VAL A 617 -10.90 -0.61 9.83
C VAL A 617 -10.88 -0.76 8.31
N MET A 618 -10.02 -1.60 7.74
CA MET A 618 -10.02 -1.91 6.30
C MET A 618 -11.35 -2.52 5.85
N ARG A 619 -11.92 -3.46 6.61
CA ARG A 619 -13.28 -3.97 6.39
C ARG A 619 -14.34 -2.88 6.49
N LEU A 620 -14.29 -2.08 7.55
CA LEU A 620 -15.27 -1.02 7.85
C LEU A 620 -15.38 0.02 6.72
N MET A 621 -14.27 0.37 6.07
CA MET A 621 -14.23 1.33 4.96
C MET A 621 -14.69 0.75 3.60
N ALA A 622 -14.79 -0.58 3.44
CA ALA A 622 -15.05 -1.22 2.16
C ALA A 622 -16.54 -1.50 1.88
N ALA A 623 -16.95 -1.37 0.61
CA ALA A 623 -18.23 -1.90 0.12
C ALA A 623 -18.07 -3.41 -0.12
N LYS A 624 -18.49 -4.22 0.87
CA LYS A 624 -18.21 -5.66 1.00
C LYS A 624 -16.71 -5.97 0.96
N TYR A 625 -16.10 -6.08 -0.23
CA TYR A 625 -14.66 -6.33 -0.41
C TYR A 625 -13.93 -5.24 -1.18
N SER A 626 -14.63 -4.26 -1.75
CA SER A 626 -14.07 -3.21 -2.59
C SER A 626 -13.85 -1.90 -1.83
N SER A 627 -12.65 -1.31 -1.92
CA SER A 627 -12.38 -0.02 -1.27
C SER A 627 -12.86 1.16 -2.13
N PRO A 628 -13.52 2.18 -1.55
CA PRO A 628 -13.99 3.35 -2.27
C PRO A 628 -12.83 4.13 -2.86
N ASN A 629 -13.02 4.73 -4.04
CA ASN A 629 -11.97 5.46 -4.76
C ASN A 629 -11.30 6.56 -3.92
N SER A 630 -12.06 7.22 -3.05
CA SER A 630 -11.60 8.29 -2.17
C SER A 630 -10.39 7.93 -1.30
N ILE A 631 -10.17 6.66 -0.97
CA ILE A 631 -9.01 6.20 -0.17
C ILE A 631 -7.93 5.48 -0.98
N ASN A 632 -8.04 5.45 -2.31
CA ASN A 632 -7.23 4.55 -3.17
C ASN A 632 -5.94 5.19 -3.73
N GLY A 633 -5.56 6.40 -3.29
CA GLY A 633 -4.33 7.08 -3.73
C GLY A 633 -4.35 7.40 -5.23
N ARG A 634 -3.35 6.91 -5.99
CA ARG A 634 -3.27 7.11 -7.46
C ARG A 634 -4.12 6.16 -8.30
N PHE A 635 -5.15 5.57 -7.71
CA PHE A 635 -6.08 4.66 -8.38
C PHE A 635 -7.49 5.22 -8.22
N PRO A 636 -7.99 6.06 -9.14
CA PRO A 636 -9.24 6.81 -8.97
C PRO A 636 -10.51 5.99 -9.15
N ASN A 637 -10.38 4.71 -9.54
CA ASN A 637 -11.49 3.76 -9.54
C ASN A 637 -11.66 3.16 -8.12
N TYR A 638 -12.82 2.54 -7.86
CA TYR A 638 -12.96 1.66 -6.70
C TYR A 638 -11.99 0.47 -6.83
N SER A 639 -11.42 -0.02 -5.73
CA SER A 639 -10.47 -1.14 -5.78
C SER A 639 -11.23 -2.45 -5.65
N ASN A 640 -11.72 -2.93 -6.80
CA ASN A 640 -12.52 -4.15 -6.94
C ASN A 640 -11.97 -5.32 -6.10
N LYS A 641 -12.78 -5.85 -5.18
CA LYS A 641 -12.51 -7.00 -4.30
C LYS A 641 -11.11 -6.94 -3.62
N VAL A 642 -10.60 -5.75 -3.26
CA VAL A 642 -9.25 -5.56 -2.68
C VAL A 642 -9.04 -6.36 -1.39
N LEU A 643 -10.05 -6.49 -0.52
CA LEU A 643 -9.90 -7.26 0.70
C LEU A 643 -9.62 -8.74 0.42
N ILE A 644 -10.25 -9.32 -0.61
CA ILE A 644 -9.92 -10.67 -1.09
C ILE A 644 -8.49 -10.71 -1.66
N LYS A 645 -8.14 -9.73 -2.51
CA LYS A 645 -6.89 -9.73 -3.28
C LYS A 645 -5.64 -9.38 -2.47
N ALA A 646 -5.78 -8.76 -1.30
CA ALA A 646 -4.66 -8.15 -0.56
C ALA A 646 -4.77 -8.17 0.97
N ALA A 647 -5.84 -8.73 1.55
CA ALA A 647 -6.01 -8.81 3.01
C ALA A 647 -6.57 -10.15 3.54
N LEU A 648 -7.17 -11.00 2.69
CA LEU A 648 -7.87 -12.24 3.08
C LEU A 648 -7.04 -13.13 4.00
N GLY A 649 -5.81 -13.46 3.56
CA GLY A 649 -4.88 -14.23 4.36
C GLY A 649 -4.63 -13.60 5.73
N GLY A 650 -4.59 -12.27 5.83
CA GLY A 650 -4.47 -11.55 7.10
C GLY A 650 -5.60 -11.87 8.09
N TYR A 651 -6.86 -11.89 7.63
CA TYR A 651 -8.00 -12.31 8.45
C TYR A 651 -7.93 -13.81 8.79
N ALA A 652 -7.57 -14.65 7.81
CA ALA A 652 -7.45 -16.10 8.01
C ALA A 652 -6.38 -16.45 9.07
N TYR A 653 -5.17 -15.88 8.96
CA TYR A 653 -4.08 -16.03 9.93
C TYR A 653 -4.45 -15.51 11.33
N PHE A 654 -5.29 -14.47 11.42
CA PHE A 654 -5.82 -13.99 12.71
C PHE A 654 -6.88 -14.91 13.33
N SER A 655 -7.64 -15.66 12.52
CA SER A 655 -8.63 -16.64 13.01
C SER A 655 -8.00 -17.89 13.65
N VAL A 656 -6.73 -18.16 13.36
CA VAL A 656 -5.98 -19.24 13.99
C VAL A 656 -5.36 -18.75 15.29
N ALA A 657 -5.72 -19.39 16.40
CA ALA A 657 -5.05 -19.27 17.69
C ALA A 657 -4.17 -20.51 17.92
N ASN A 658 -2.87 -20.30 18.15
CA ASN A 658 -1.93 -21.39 18.43
C ASN A 658 -1.73 -21.54 19.94
N PRO A 659 -1.93 -22.74 20.53
CA PRO A 659 -1.57 -22.98 21.93
C PRO A 659 -0.04 -22.91 22.12
N PRO A 660 0.45 -22.76 23.37
CA PRO A 660 1.87 -22.82 23.68
C PRO A 660 2.52 -24.09 23.12
N ALA A 661 3.50 -23.93 22.22
CA ALA A 661 4.13 -25.06 21.55
C ALA A 661 5.09 -25.81 22.49
N THR A 662 4.92 -27.12 22.61
CA THR A 662 5.78 -28.02 23.42
C THR A 662 6.59 -29.00 22.58
N THR A 663 6.27 -29.15 21.30
CA THR A 663 6.98 -29.97 20.30
C THR A 663 6.91 -29.28 18.93
N VAL A 664 7.76 -29.70 17.99
CA VAL A 664 7.51 -29.45 16.56
C VAL A 664 6.33 -30.33 16.14
N GLN A 665 5.44 -29.81 15.30
CA GLN A 665 4.30 -30.54 14.73
C GLN A 665 4.40 -30.47 13.21
N SER A 666 4.42 -31.65 12.57
CA SER A 666 4.39 -31.75 11.11
C SER A 666 2.98 -31.73 10.54
N GLY A 667 2.85 -31.18 9.34
CA GLY A 667 1.55 -30.90 8.70
C GLY A 667 0.81 -29.70 9.33
N ILE A 668 -0.27 -29.25 8.68
CA ILE A 668 -1.21 -28.31 9.30
C ILE A 668 -2.51 -29.01 9.64
N THR A 669 -2.76 -29.29 10.92
CA THR A 669 -4.10 -29.68 11.37
C THR A 669 -5.03 -28.45 11.44
N VAL A 670 -5.42 -27.91 10.27
CA VAL A 670 -6.57 -27.01 10.16
C VAL A 670 -7.83 -27.85 10.42
N LYS A 671 -8.10 -28.12 11.71
CA LYS A 671 -8.98 -29.21 12.17
C LYS A 671 -10.37 -29.26 11.54
N THR A 672 -10.88 -28.11 11.07
CA THR A 672 -12.23 -27.93 10.53
C THR A 672 -12.29 -26.59 9.79
N THR A 673 -13.17 -26.48 8.79
CA THR A 673 -13.58 -25.19 8.21
C THR A 673 -14.22 -24.30 9.29
N SER A 674 -14.29 -22.98 9.08
CA SER A 674 -14.92 -22.06 10.04
C SER A 674 -16.35 -22.51 10.40
N THR A 675 -17.13 -22.91 9.41
CA THR A 675 -18.48 -23.47 9.54
C THR A 675 -18.52 -24.71 10.43
N SER A 676 -17.58 -25.64 10.28
CA SER A 676 -17.47 -26.85 11.10
C SER A 676 -16.78 -26.63 12.47
N LYS A 677 -16.44 -25.38 12.80
CA LYS A 677 -16.19 -24.90 14.18
C LYS A 677 -17.37 -24.12 14.78
N GLY A 678 -18.49 -24.03 14.07
CA GLY A 678 -19.67 -23.26 14.49
C GLY A 678 -19.54 -21.74 14.28
N TYR A 679 -18.54 -21.26 13.54
CA TYR A 679 -18.44 -19.83 13.21
C TYR A 679 -19.37 -19.48 12.05
N SER A 680 -20.29 -18.55 12.29
CA SER A 680 -21.13 -17.93 11.26
C SER A 680 -20.41 -16.77 10.57
N ALA A 681 -20.86 -16.41 9.36
CA ALA A 681 -20.55 -15.11 8.78
C ALA A 681 -21.07 -13.98 9.69
N GLU A 682 -20.28 -12.90 9.82
CA GLU A 682 -20.71 -11.71 10.55
C GLU A 682 -21.69 -10.85 9.72
N PRO A 683 -22.65 -10.15 10.35
CA PRO A 683 -23.50 -9.20 9.64
C PRO A 683 -22.72 -7.96 9.20
N SER A 684 -23.12 -7.35 8.08
CA SER A 684 -22.54 -6.12 7.57
C SER A 684 -22.57 -4.99 8.64
N PRO A 685 -21.45 -4.28 8.90
CA PRO A 685 -21.39 -3.30 9.99
C PRO A 685 -22.39 -2.15 9.83
N GLU A 686 -23.24 -1.91 10.83
CA GLU A 686 -24.18 -0.77 10.89
C GLU A 686 -23.69 0.29 11.88
N GLY A 687 -23.65 1.56 11.47
CA GLY A 687 -23.19 2.67 12.31
C GLY A 687 -22.64 3.85 11.52
N HIS A 688 -21.86 4.70 12.19
CA HIS A 688 -21.10 5.80 11.60
C HIS A 688 -19.71 5.86 12.23
N TRP A 689 -18.70 6.21 11.44
CA TRP A 689 -17.31 6.34 11.90
C TRP A 689 -16.58 7.47 11.16
N SER A 690 -16.06 8.41 11.95
CA SER A 690 -15.09 9.42 11.51
C SER A 690 -13.67 8.84 11.55
N LYS A 691 -12.95 8.91 10.42
CA LYS A 691 -11.54 8.55 10.27
C LYS A 691 -10.76 9.78 9.82
N ASN A 692 -10.40 10.61 10.80
CA ASN A 692 -9.89 11.96 10.53
C ASN A 692 -8.42 11.98 10.10
N PHE A 693 -7.65 10.91 10.32
CA PHE A 693 -6.37 10.71 9.62
C PHE A 693 -6.53 10.48 8.10
N ALA A 694 -7.74 10.14 7.65
CA ALA A 694 -8.11 10.07 6.23
C ALA A 694 -8.99 11.26 5.76
N ALA A 695 -9.27 12.23 6.64
CA ALA A 695 -10.30 13.28 6.45
C ALA A 695 -11.64 12.72 5.93
N LEU A 696 -12.08 11.59 6.52
CA LEU A 696 -13.13 10.71 6.00
C LEU A 696 -14.26 10.50 7.03
N SER A 697 -15.51 10.51 6.57
CA SER A 697 -16.66 9.91 7.28
C SER A 697 -17.15 8.67 6.54
N VAL A 698 -17.46 7.61 7.27
CA VAL A 698 -18.04 6.36 6.76
C VAL A 698 -19.35 6.10 7.48
N HIS A 699 -20.45 5.95 6.73
CA HIS A 699 -21.80 5.74 7.24
C HIS A 699 -22.41 4.49 6.60
N ARG A 700 -22.99 3.58 7.39
CA ARG A 700 -23.45 2.26 6.91
C ARG A 700 -24.75 1.83 7.56
N ARG A 701 -25.66 1.22 6.80
CA ARG A 701 -26.76 0.37 7.30
C ARG A 701 -26.91 -0.83 6.37
N LYS A 702 -27.15 -2.01 6.93
CA LYS A 702 -27.12 -3.28 6.18
C LYS A 702 -25.88 -3.33 5.27
N ASP A 703 -26.06 -3.69 4.00
CA ASP A 703 -24.95 -3.88 3.06
C ASP A 703 -24.46 -2.58 2.38
N TRP A 704 -25.17 -1.46 2.54
CA TRP A 704 -24.80 -0.19 1.93
C TRP A 704 -23.80 0.62 2.75
N VAL A 705 -22.98 1.38 2.04
CA VAL A 705 -22.00 2.32 2.62
C VAL A 705 -22.00 3.64 1.86
N ALA A 706 -22.03 4.74 2.61
CA ALA A 706 -21.75 6.09 2.12
C ALA A 706 -20.42 6.58 2.71
N THR A 707 -19.55 7.13 1.88
CA THR A 707 -18.28 7.72 2.32
C THR A 707 -18.16 9.16 1.85
N ALA A 708 -17.86 10.08 2.78
CA ALA A 708 -17.57 11.48 2.49
C ALA A 708 -16.10 11.77 2.78
N LYS A 709 -15.34 12.24 1.78
CA LYS A 709 -13.91 12.57 1.94
C LYS A 709 -13.59 14.02 1.62
N GLY A 710 -12.85 14.65 2.53
CA GLY A 710 -12.21 15.95 2.33
C GLY A 710 -10.67 15.87 2.24
N PHE A 711 -10.04 17.05 2.29
CA PHE A 711 -8.62 17.22 2.53
C PHE A 711 -8.40 18.55 3.29
N ASN A 712 -7.31 18.67 4.04
CA ASN A 712 -7.04 19.78 4.95
C ASN A 712 -5.53 20.02 5.08
N LYS A 713 -5.09 20.87 6.02
CA LYS A 713 -3.66 21.18 6.26
C LYS A 713 -2.78 19.95 6.56
N TYR A 714 -3.36 18.82 7.00
CA TYR A 714 -2.64 17.61 7.43
C TYR A 714 -3.01 16.35 6.63
N VAL A 715 -3.95 16.43 5.68
CA VAL A 715 -4.35 15.31 4.81
C VAL A 715 -4.45 15.86 3.39
N TRP A 716 -3.68 15.31 2.45
CA TRP A 716 -3.63 15.81 1.07
C TRP A 716 -4.82 15.38 0.19
N ASP A 717 -4.94 16.04 -0.96
CA ASP A 717 -6.05 15.97 -1.91
C ASP A 717 -6.14 14.66 -2.72
N PHE A 718 -5.19 14.40 -3.63
CA PHE A 718 -5.13 13.21 -4.47
C PHE A 718 -3.67 12.86 -4.78
N GLU A 719 -3.38 11.62 -5.14
CA GLU A 719 -2.05 11.25 -5.65
C GLU A 719 -2.12 11.02 -7.16
N ASN A 720 -1.15 11.51 -7.91
CA ASN A 720 -0.92 11.09 -9.29
C ASN A 720 0.48 10.53 -9.51
N LYS A 721 0.68 9.94 -10.68
CA LYS A 721 2.00 9.68 -11.24
C LYS A 721 2.06 10.41 -12.59
N PRO A 722 2.78 11.54 -12.71
CA PRO A 722 2.70 12.41 -13.88
C PRO A 722 2.91 11.64 -15.19
N ASN A 723 2.04 11.91 -16.17
CA ASN A 723 1.97 11.27 -17.49
C ASN A 723 1.77 9.73 -17.45
N LYS A 724 1.36 9.16 -16.31
CA LYS A 724 1.34 7.70 -16.08
C LYS A 724 0.12 7.16 -15.33
N GLN A 725 -0.41 7.83 -14.30
CA GLN A 725 -1.54 7.36 -13.48
C GLN A 725 -2.27 8.55 -12.82
N ASN A 726 -3.60 8.50 -12.73
CA ASN A 726 -4.49 9.49 -12.07
C ASN A 726 -4.22 10.97 -12.43
N ILE A 727 -4.03 11.27 -13.72
CA ILE A 727 -3.66 12.62 -14.20
C ILE A 727 -4.75 13.65 -13.87
N TYR A 728 -6.02 13.25 -13.95
CA TYR A 728 -7.20 14.12 -13.78
C TYR A 728 -7.84 14.01 -12.38
N GLY A 729 -7.12 13.48 -11.38
CA GLY A 729 -7.66 13.14 -10.06
C GLY A 729 -8.02 14.31 -9.14
N LEU A 730 -7.86 15.56 -9.59
CA LEU A 730 -7.92 16.80 -8.80
C LEU A 730 -9.04 16.84 -7.76
N TYR A 731 -10.28 16.59 -8.18
CA TYR A 731 -11.45 16.77 -7.30
C TYR A 731 -11.76 15.57 -6.41
N ALA A 732 -10.98 14.50 -6.41
CA ALA A 732 -11.27 13.26 -5.66
C ALA A 732 -11.51 13.46 -4.14
N SER A 733 -11.00 14.56 -3.56
CA SER A 733 -11.20 14.93 -2.15
C SER A 733 -11.89 16.28 -1.93
N HIS A 734 -12.57 16.85 -2.93
CA HIS A 734 -13.30 18.12 -2.82
C HIS A 734 -14.63 17.99 -2.02
N GLY A 735 -14.65 17.17 -0.96
CA GLY A 735 -15.87 16.74 -0.26
C GLY A 735 -16.66 15.70 -1.04
N ALA A 736 -15.98 14.81 -1.76
CA ALA A 736 -16.64 13.76 -2.56
C ALA A 736 -17.51 12.87 -1.67
N LEU A 737 -18.71 12.52 -2.15
CA LEU A 737 -19.67 11.64 -1.48
C LEU A 737 -19.96 10.45 -2.41
N LEU A 738 -19.35 9.31 -2.13
CA LEU A 738 -19.68 8.05 -2.79
C LEU A 738 -20.73 7.30 -1.96
N ILE A 739 -21.84 6.91 -2.58
CA ILE A 739 -22.87 6.03 -2.00
C ILE A 739 -22.86 4.73 -2.81
N ALA A 740 -22.73 3.60 -2.12
CA ALA A 740 -22.73 2.27 -2.72
C ALA A 740 -23.75 1.37 -2.00
N ASN A 741 -24.81 0.98 -2.70
CA ASN A 741 -25.93 0.21 -2.14
C ASN A 741 -25.65 -1.31 -2.11
N SER A 742 -24.63 -1.75 -2.84
CA SER A 742 -24.02 -3.09 -2.82
C SER A 742 -22.57 -2.98 -3.31
N GLU A 743 -21.84 -4.09 -3.38
CA GLU A 743 -20.53 -4.10 -4.08
C GLU A 743 -20.68 -4.06 -5.60
N GLU A 744 -21.71 -4.71 -6.15
CA GLU A 744 -21.96 -4.79 -7.60
C GLU A 744 -22.34 -3.43 -8.19
N ILE A 745 -23.14 -2.63 -7.47
CA ILE A 745 -23.61 -1.33 -7.96
C ILE A 745 -22.48 -0.28 -8.05
N LEU A 746 -21.28 -0.56 -7.54
CA LEU A 746 -20.09 0.25 -7.81
C LEU A 746 -19.78 0.34 -9.31
N ASN A 747 -20.23 -0.61 -10.12
CA ASN A 747 -20.05 -0.58 -11.58
C ASN A 747 -20.71 0.62 -12.28
N VAL A 748 -21.67 1.33 -11.65
CA VAL A 748 -22.20 2.58 -12.22
C VAL A 748 -21.25 3.78 -12.01
N HIS A 749 -20.28 3.66 -11.09
CA HIS A 749 -19.22 4.64 -10.85
C HIS A 749 -17.98 4.29 -11.69
N ASP A 750 -18.13 4.41 -13.00
CA ASP A 750 -17.15 3.98 -13.99
C ASP A 750 -16.20 5.13 -14.40
N VAL A 751 -14.99 5.15 -13.83
CA VAL A 751 -13.96 6.14 -14.21
C VAL A 751 -13.12 5.73 -15.44
N GLU A 752 -13.45 4.60 -16.08
CA GLU A 752 -12.67 4.01 -17.17
C GLU A 752 -13.32 4.21 -18.55
N ASN A 753 -14.62 4.54 -18.62
CA ASN A 753 -15.37 4.68 -19.87
C ASN A 753 -16.13 6.02 -19.96
N GLY A 754 -15.51 7.11 -20.43
CA GLY A 754 -16.22 8.38 -20.72
C GLY A 754 -16.51 9.28 -19.50
N TRP A 755 -15.76 9.11 -18.41
CA TRP A 755 -16.01 9.83 -17.15
C TRP A 755 -15.69 11.34 -17.21
N ASP A 756 -16.65 12.20 -16.80
CA ASP A 756 -16.42 13.62 -16.57
C ASP A 756 -15.67 13.80 -15.24
N TRP A 757 -14.36 13.98 -15.32
CA TRP A 757 -13.46 14.17 -14.18
C TRP A 757 -13.75 15.46 -13.39
N ALA A 758 -14.47 16.44 -13.95
CA ALA A 758 -14.90 17.63 -13.24
C ALA A 758 -16.16 17.38 -12.39
N LYS A 759 -16.89 16.27 -12.60
CA LYS A 759 -18.17 15.94 -11.94
C LYS A 759 -18.08 14.72 -11.00
N VAL A 760 -17.09 14.72 -10.10
CA VAL A 760 -17.02 13.73 -9.02
C VAL A 760 -18.21 13.92 -8.05
N PRO A 761 -19.03 12.87 -7.75
CA PRO A 761 -20.20 12.99 -6.88
C PRO A 761 -19.91 13.60 -5.50
N GLY A 762 -20.80 14.46 -5.02
CA GLY A 762 -20.69 15.23 -3.77
C GLY A 762 -19.73 16.42 -3.78
N THR A 763 -18.84 16.52 -4.77
CA THR A 763 -17.84 17.59 -4.81
C THR A 763 -18.42 18.93 -5.25
N THR A 764 -17.83 20.01 -4.74
CA THR A 764 -17.98 21.36 -5.31
C THR A 764 -16.69 21.65 -6.10
N SER A 765 -16.82 21.88 -7.39
CA SER A 765 -15.72 21.88 -8.37
C SER A 765 -15.88 22.98 -9.43
N ILE A 766 -14.85 23.18 -10.25
CA ILE A 766 -14.92 23.99 -11.47
C ILE A 766 -14.96 23.04 -12.67
N ALA A 767 -15.81 23.32 -13.65
CA ALA A 767 -15.98 22.58 -14.91
C ALA A 767 -14.79 22.78 -15.86
N LEU A 768 -13.62 22.31 -15.46
CA LEU A 768 -12.38 22.29 -16.23
C LEU A 768 -12.43 21.18 -17.29
N ASP A 769 -11.74 21.37 -18.41
CA ASP A 769 -11.51 20.31 -19.41
C ASP A 769 -10.29 19.45 -19.05
N LEU A 770 -10.02 18.40 -19.85
CA LEU A 770 -8.92 17.47 -19.58
C LEU A 770 -7.52 18.11 -19.61
N ALA A 771 -7.32 19.25 -20.29
CA ALA A 771 -6.04 19.94 -20.27
C ALA A 771 -5.90 20.76 -18.97
N ASP A 772 -6.93 21.52 -18.61
CA ASP A 772 -6.99 22.29 -17.37
C ASP A 772 -7.01 21.40 -16.11
N MET A 773 -7.55 20.18 -16.19
CA MET A 773 -7.53 19.17 -15.10
C MET A 773 -6.15 18.54 -14.85
N ASN A 774 -5.20 18.66 -15.78
CA ASN A 774 -3.85 18.14 -15.60
C ASN A 774 -3.00 19.15 -14.82
N MET A 775 -2.83 18.90 -13.52
CA MET A 775 -2.05 19.77 -12.62
C MET A 775 -0.54 19.47 -12.64
N GLY A 776 -0.06 18.54 -13.45
CA GLY A 776 1.35 18.15 -13.55
C GLY A 776 1.93 17.40 -12.34
N GLY A 777 1.38 17.61 -11.14
CA GLY A 777 1.70 16.93 -9.88
C GLY A 777 0.46 16.66 -9.03
N GLY A 778 0.66 16.29 -7.77
CA GLY A 778 -0.38 15.91 -6.82
C GLY A 778 0.15 15.81 -5.39
N ARG A 779 -0.73 15.48 -4.44
CA ARG A 779 -0.53 15.49 -2.98
C ARG A 779 -0.32 16.89 -2.41
N PHE A 780 -1.30 17.77 -2.66
CA PHE A 780 -1.38 19.12 -2.13
C PHE A 780 -2.19 19.16 -0.83
N PHE A 781 -1.76 19.98 0.13
CA PHE A 781 -2.43 20.17 1.42
C PHE A 781 -3.34 21.40 1.38
N GLY A 782 -4.46 21.36 2.10
CA GLY A 782 -5.45 22.43 2.12
C GLY A 782 -5.06 23.61 3.02
N LYS A 783 -5.37 24.85 2.61
CA LYS A 783 -5.15 26.09 3.40
C LYS A 783 -5.96 26.19 4.71
N ARG A 784 -6.80 25.21 5.03
CA ARG A 784 -7.78 25.22 6.12
C ARG A 784 -7.66 23.96 6.98
N ASP A 785 -7.92 24.12 8.28
CA ASP A 785 -7.90 23.04 9.27
C ASP A 785 -9.07 22.05 9.12
N LEU A 786 -10.24 22.54 8.70
CA LEU A 786 -11.48 21.79 8.78
C LEU A 786 -11.74 20.99 7.50
N ALA A 787 -11.39 19.71 7.51
CA ALA A 787 -12.08 18.71 6.71
C ALA A 787 -12.09 17.38 7.46
N GLY A 788 -13.28 16.80 7.68
CA GLY A 788 -13.43 15.52 8.35
C GLY A 788 -14.77 15.36 9.05
N GLY A 789 -14.86 14.36 9.92
CA GLY A 789 -16.11 13.85 10.48
C GLY A 789 -16.23 13.89 12.00
N LEU A 790 -17.46 13.63 12.44
CA LEU A 790 -17.87 13.35 13.80
C LEU A 790 -18.69 12.06 13.86
N THR A 791 -18.40 11.24 14.87
CA THR A 791 -19.16 10.05 15.24
C THR A 791 -20.10 10.34 16.41
N PHE A 792 -21.36 9.91 16.32
CA PHE A 792 -22.38 10.04 17.38
C PHE A 792 -23.09 8.70 17.60
N LYS A 793 -23.01 8.14 18.81
CA LYS A 793 -23.49 6.80 19.16
C LYS A 793 -22.98 5.69 18.22
N GLY A 794 -21.80 5.89 17.61
CA GLY A 794 -21.35 5.16 16.41
C GLY A 794 -21.15 3.65 16.56
N THR A 795 -20.99 3.14 17.78
CA THR A 795 -20.88 1.71 18.10
C THR A 795 -22.24 1.03 18.36
N TYR A 796 -23.32 1.80 18.49
CA TYR A 796 -24.67 1.25 18.57
C TYR A 796 -25.23 1.02 17.15
N PRO A 797 -26.05 -0.01 16.93
CA PRO A 797 -26.89 -0.08 15.74
C PRO A 797 -27.68 1.23 15.58
N LEU A 798 -27.67 1.79 14.37
CA LEU A 798 -28.18 3.12 14.04
C LEU A 798 -27.31 4.33 14.45
N GLY A 799 -26.04 4.15 14.86
CA GLY A 799 -25.10 5.24 15.11
C GLY A 799 -24.97 6.23 13.95
N ASN A 800 -24.96 7.53 14.25
CA ASN A 800 -25.12 8.64 13.31
C ASN A 800 -23.86 9.54 13.28
N GLY A 801 -23.84 10.56 12.44
CA GLY A 801 -22.68 11.45 12.38
C GLY A 801 -22.82 12.65 11.45
N VAL A 802 -21.73 13.39 11.34
CA VAL A 802 -21.64 14.63 10.56
C VAL A 802 -20.29 14.67 9.86
N PHE A 803 -20.24 15.17 8.63
CA PHE A 803 -19.02 15.58 7.94
C PHE A 803 -19.05 17.09 7.69
N GLY A 804 -17.91 17.77 7.86
CA GLY A 804 -17.77 19.20 7.64
C GLY A 804 -16.46 19.54 6.93
N MET A 805 -16.51 20.53 6.04
CA MET A 805 -15.35 21.00 5.27
C MET A 805 -15.40 22.52 5.04
N ASP A 806 -14.31 23.19 5.40
CA ASP A 806 -13.98 24.56 5.01
C ASP A 806 -12.92 24.51 3.91
N PHE A 807 -13.27 24.92 2.68
CA PHE A 807 -12.36 24.89 1.55
C PHE A 807 -11.92 26.29 1.13
N ASP A 808 -10.63 26.40 0.87
CA ASP A 808 -9.95 27.52 0.24
C ASP A 808 -8.83 26.93 -0.62
N GLN A 809 -8.88 27.18 -1.93
CA GLN A 809 -8.07 26.46 -2.91
C GLN A 809 -6.57 26.54 -2.60
N PRO A 810 -5.82 25.42 -2.53
CA PRO A 810 -4.38 25.43 -2.25
C PRO A 810 -3.57 25.99 -3.43
N SER A 811 -2.26 26.17 -3.20
CA SER A 811 -1.30 26.33 -4.29
C SER A 811 -1.09 24.97 -4.95
N TYR A 812 -1.32 24.86 -6.26
CA TYR A 812 -1.11 23.61 -7.00
C TYR A 812 0.30 23.52 -7.64
N GLY A 813 1.24 24.38 -7.24
CA GLY A 813 2.64 24.33 -7.69
C GLY A 813 2.85 24.55 -9.20
N LEU A 814 1.86 25.12 -9.90
CA LEU A 814 1.93 25.41 -11.33
C LEU A 814 2.88 26.59 -11.62
N ALA A 815 3.35 26.70 -12.86
CA ALA A 815 4.19 27.82 -13.29
C ALA A 815 3.52 29.17 -13.01
N ARG A 816 4.31 30.21 -12.65
CA ARG A 816 3.80 31.52 -12.22
C ARG A 816 2.88 32.21 -13.26
N THR A 817 3.02 31.87 -14.54
CA THR A 817 2.20 32.37 -15.65
C THR A 817 0.92 31.57 -15.91
N ASP A 818 0.68 30.47 -15.20
CA ASP A 818 -0.51 29.64 -15.37
C ASP A 818 -1.74 30.31 -14.73
N TRP A 819 -2.80 30.48 -15.53
CA TRP A 819 -4.02 31.16 -15.10
C TRP A 819 -4.67 30.50 -13.87
N ARG A 820 -4.50 29.18 -13.70
CA ARG A 820 -5.12 28.40 -12.61
C ARG A 820 -4.57 28.76 -11.23
N ASN A 821 -3.37 29.37 -11.15
CA ASN A 821 -2.83 29.92 -9.90
C ASN A 821 -3.58 31.17 -9.41
N ASN A 822 -4.27 31.89 -10.31
CA ASN A 822 -5.02 33.10 -9.97
C ASN A 822 -6.49 32.85 -9.61
N ILE A 823 -6.95 31.59 -9.70
CA ILE A 823 -8.31 31.21 -9.29
C ILE A 823 -8.47 31.44 -7.78
N GLU A 824 -9.37 32.33 -7.42
CA GLU A 824 -9.96 32.31 -6.09
C GLU A 824 -11.14 31.33 -6.09
N PHE A 825 -11.13 30.32 -5.23
CA PHE A 825 -12.24 29.38 -5.09
C PHE A 825 -12.37 28.91 -3.64
N LYS A 826 -13.53 29.19 -3.03
CA LYS A 826 -13.83 28.99 -1.60
C LYS A 826 -15.26 28.48 -1.41
N PHE A 827 -15.48 27.58 -0.45
CA PHE A 827 -16.83 27.14 -0.06
C PHE A 827 -16.86 26.55 1.36
N LYS A 828 -18.03 26.54 2.00
CA LYS A 828 -18.35 25.72 3.17
C LYS A 828 -19.24 24.56 2.74
N LYS A 829 -18.96 23.33 3.16
CA LYS A 829 -19.82 22.16 2.90
C LYS A 829 -19.98 21.26 4.14
N SER A 830 -21.13 20.61 4.24
CA SER A 830 -21.41 19.60 5.27
C SER A 830 -22.37 18.52 4.80
N PHE A 831 -22.21 17.31 5.32
CA PHE A 831 -23.18 16.22 5.21
C PHE A 831 -23.62 15.77 6.61
N PHE A 832 -24.92 15.71 6.87
CA PHE A 832 -25.50 15.23 8.13
C PHE A 832 -26.11 13.86 7.89
N PHE A 833 -25.63 12.84 8.60
CA PHE A 833 -26.00 11.44 8.39
C PHE A 833 -26.90 10.95 9.53
N PHE A 834 -28.16 10.65 9.22
CA PHE A 834 -29.13 10.19 10.21
C PHE A 834 -29.92 8.99 9.67
N GLN A 835 -29.73 7.81 10.29
CA GLN A 835 -30.33 6.55 9.84
C GLN A 835 -29.99 6.26 8.35
N ASN A 836 -30.96 6.24 7.43
CA ASN A 836 -30.76 6.12 5.98
C ASN A 836 -30.98 7.45 5.20
N LEU A 837 -30.99 8.59 5.91
CA LEU A 837 -31.08 9.93 5.33
C LEU A 837 -29.72 10.65 5.43
N ILE A 838 -29.32 11.31 4.35
CA ILE A 838 -28.15 12.20 4.29
C ILE A 838 -28.63 13.59 3.85
N VAL A 839 -28.37 14.64 4.65
CA VAL A 839 -28.67 16.03 4.28
C VAL A 839 -27.38 16.74 3.87
N GLY A 840 -27.29 17.19 2.62
CA GLY A 840 -26.14 17.90 2.07
C GLY A 840 -26.38 19.39 1.96
N LEU A 841 -25.53 20.20 2.61
CA LEU A 841 -25.58 21.67 2.57
C LEU A 841 -24.25 22.24 2.08
N GLY A 842 -24.33 23.21 1.17
CA GLY A 842 -23.22 24.09 0.81
C GLY A 842 -23.58 25.55 1.04
N SER A 843 -22.63 26.38 1.44
CA SER A 843 -22.80 27.84 1.53
C SER A 843 -21.49 28.59 1.32
N HIS A 844 -21.58 29.90 1.13
CA HIS A 844 -20.43 30.76 0.90
C HIS A 844 -19.58 30.33 -0.32
N ILE A 845 -20.21 29.65 -1.28
CA ILE A 845 -19.59 29.22 -2.53
C ILE A 845 -19.28 30.48 -3.33
N SER A 846 -17.99 30.75 -3.52
CA SER A 846 -17.53 31.94 -4.24
C SER A 846 -16.33 31.59 -5.10
N ALA A 847 -16.29 32.11 -6.33
CA ALA A 847 -15.12 31.97 -7.20
C ALA A 847 -14.90 33.17 -8.11
N GLN A 848 -13.64 33.43 -8.46
CA GLN A 848 -13.20 34.44 -9.41
C GLN A 848 -12.04 33.90 -10.26
N ASN A 849 -11.76 34.57 -11.38
CA ASN A 849 -10.68 34.23 -12.31
C ASN A 849 -10.77 32.79 -12.88
N THR A 850 -11.98 32.25 -12.98
CA THR A 850 -12.30 30.88 -13.42
C THR A 850 -12.12 30.63 -14.93
N ASN A 851 -11.58 31.59 -15.68
CA ASN A 851 -11.48 31.55 -17.16
C ASN A 851 -12.80 31.15 -17.84
N SER A 852 -13.90 31.75 -17.39
CA SER A 852 -15.28 31.48 -17.83
C SER A 852 -15.77 30.03 -17.67
N LYS A 853 -15.06 29.20 -16.89
CA LYS A 853 -15.51 27.85 -16.52
C LYS A 853 -16.55 27.93 -15.39
N ILE A 854 -17.57 27.08 -15.45
CA ILE A 854 -18.69 27.07 -14.49
C ILE A 854 -18.26 26.43 -13.16
N VAL A 855 -18.65 27.03 -12.03
CA VAL A 855 -18.57 26.39 -10.71
C VAL A 855 -19.82 25.53 -10.52
N GLN A 856 -19.65 24.29 -10.07
CA GLN A 856 -20.72 23.31 -9.98
C GLN A 856 -20.69 22.51 -8.68
N THR A 857 -21.75 21.74 -8.40
CA THR A 857 -21.74 20.70 -7.36
C THR A 857 -22.52 19.48 -7.82
N THR A 858 -21.84 18.36 -8.02
CA THR A 858 -22.44 17.14 -8.56
C THR A 858 -23.18 16.36 -7.49
N LEU A 859 -24.43 15.97 -7.76
CA LEU A 859 -25.19 15.05 -6.93
C LEU A 859 -24.78 13.60 -7.23
N PHE A 860 -24.87 13.21 -8.51
CA PHE A 860 -24.44 11.92 -9.03
C PHE A 860 -23.97 12.04 -10.48
N GLN A 861 -23.08 11.12 -10.87
CA GLN A 861 -22.65 10.85 -12.24
C GLN A 861 -22.62 9.33 -12.36
N ASP A 862 -23.61 8.77 -13.05
CA ASP A 862 -23.89 7.34 -13.06
C ASP A 862 -23.91 6.83 -14.50
N ARG A 863 -23.11 5.80 -14.79
CA ARG A 863 -23.09 5.13 -16.09
C ARG A 863 -24.40 4.38 -16.31
N LEU A 864 -24.95 4.50 -17.50
CA LEU A 864 -26.05 3.68 -17.98
C LEU A 864 -25.56 2.58 -18.92
N PHE A 865 -26.23 1.43 -18.87
CA PHE A 865 -25.94 0.21 -19.63
C PHE A 865 -27.14 -0.15 -20.51
N ASP A 866 -26.87 -0.49 -21.77
CA ASP A 866 -27.90 -0.92 -22.72
C ASP A 866 -28.46 -2.30 -22.33
N GLY A 867 -29.72 -2.56 -22.67
CA GLY A 867 -30.44 -3.80 -22.34
C GLY A 867 -30.74 -4.07 -20.86
N VAL A 868 -30.18 -3.29 -19.92
CA VAL A 868 -30.33 -3.50 -18.48
C VAL A 868 -31.50 -2.69 -17.92
N SER A 869 -32.64 -3.35 -17.64
CA SER A 869 -33.88 -2.70 -17.21
C SER A 869 -33.83 -1.98 -15.84
N SER A 870 -32.85 -2.33 -14.99
CA SER A 870 -32.53 -1.63 -13.75
C SER A 870 -31.61 -0.43 -13.93
N SER A 871 -30.94 -0.30 -15.08
CA SER A 871 -30.00 0.79 -15.40
C SER A 871 -30.74 2.04 -15.87
N LYS A 872 -31.33 2.76 -14.92
CA LYS A 872 -32.11 3.97 -15.18
C LYS A 872 -32.05 4.93 -14.00
N ILE A 873 -32.21 6.22 -14.28
CA ILE A 873 -32.52 7.23 -13.26
C ILE A 873 -34.03 7.52 -13.27
N LYS A 874 -34.49 8.29 -12.29
CA LYS A 874 -35.79 8.97 -12.35
C LYS A 874 -35.60 10.48 -12.26
N VAL A 875 -36.42 11.24 -12.98
CA VAL A 875 -36.54 12.70 -12.87
C VAL A 875 -38.01 13.01 -12.64
N ASN A 876 -38.34 13.57 -11.46
CA ASN A 876 -39.71 13.87 -11.07
C ASN A 876 -40.67 12.67 -11.21
N GLY A 877 -40.21 11.49 -10.78
CA GLY A 877 -40.93 10.22 -10.88
C GLY A 877 -40.85 9.51 -12.24
N VAL A 878 -40.59 10.25 -13.33
CA VAL A 878 -40.48 9.72 -14.70
C VAL A 878 -39.15 8.97 -14.87
N ASP A 879 -39.22 7.71 -15.32
CA ASP A 879 -38.03 6.91 -15.65
C ASP A 879 -37.24 7.51 -16.82
N LYS A 880 -35.91 7.43 -16.74
CA LYS A 880 -34.99 7.78 -17.82
C LYS A 880 -33.88 6.74 -17.97
N THR A 881 -33.79 6.19 -19.17
CA THR A 881 -33.11 4.95 -19.53
C THR A 881 -31.91 5.21 -20.43
N PHE A 882 -31.22 4.15 -20.89
CA PHE A 882 -30.07 4.25 -21.80
C PHE A 882 -30.39 5.05 -23.09
N SER A 883 -31.57 4.84 -23.68
CA SER A 883 -31.99 5.45 -24.95
C SER A 883 -32.50 6.89 -24.83
N ASP A 884 -32.88 7.34 -23.63
CA ASP A 884 -33.25 8.74 -23.39
C ASP A 884 -32.03 9.66 -23.63
N THR A 885 -32.19 10.65 -24.52
CA THR A 885 -31.16 11.68 -24.77
C THR A 885 -31.67 13.06 -24.36
N ALA A 886 -30.90 13.77 -23.53
CA ALA A 886 -31.18 15.13 -23.09
C ALA A 886 -29.90 15.92 -22.83
N ASN A 887 -29.73 17.04 -23.54
CA ASN A 887 -28.74 18.07 -23.18
C ASN A 887 -29.11 18.73 -21.84
N ALA A 888 -28.17 19.45 -21.23
CA ALA A 888 -28.32 19.99 -19.88
C ALA A 888 -29.58 20.88 -19.70
N TYR A 889 -30.55 20.41 -18.93
CA TYR A 889 -31.81 21.11 -18.65
C TYR A 889 -32.09 21.19 -17.14
N THR A 890 -32.91 22.14 -16.72
CA THR A 890 -33.41 22.23 -15.34
C THR A 890 -34.77 21.54 -15.25
N PRO A 891 -34.93 20.45 -14.46
CA PRO A 891 -36.21 19.79 -14.31
C PRO A 891 -37.24 20.67 -13.61
N ASN A 892 -38.46 20.71 -14.13
CA ASN A 892 -39.56 21.48 -13.54
C ASN A 892 -40.89 20.72 -13.70
N ILE A 893 -41.75 20.79 -12.66
CA ILE A 893 -43.19 20.54 -12.79
C ILE A 893 -43.88 21.86 -12.40
N PRO A 894 -44.86 22.36 -13.17
CA PRO A 894 -45.68 23.50 -12.76
C PRO A 894 -46.26 23.33 -11.36
N ASN A 895 -46.31 24.41 -10.59
CA ASN A 895 -46.88 24.48 -9.23
C ASN A 895 -46.22 23.58 -8.15
N VAL A 896 -45.20 22.77 -8.48
CA VAL A 896 -44.44 21.98 -7.50
C VAL A 896 -43.23 22.76 -6.99
N ALA A 897 -43.14 22.97 -5.67
CA ALA A 897 -42.09 23.78 -5.05
C ALA A 897 -40.68 23.15 -5.14
N TYR A 898 -40.60 21.82 -5.21
CA TYR A 898 -39.37 21.02 -5.18
C TYR A 898 -39.10 20.30 -6.51
N THR A 899 -38.01 19.53 -6.57
CA THR A 899 -37.69 18.55 -7.61
C THR A 899 -37.24 17.24 -6.95
N THR A 900 -37.57 16.10 -7.53
CA THR A 900 -37.10 14.78 -7.07
C THR A 900 -36.28 14.07 -8.14
N LEU A 901 -35.24 13.35 -7.72
CA LEU A 901 -34.48 12.46 -8.59
C LEU A 901 -34.36 11.07 -7.97
N THR A 902 -34.04 10.06 -8.77
CA THR A 902 -33.51 8.78 -8.28
C THR A 902 -32.29 8.43 -9.11
N ASP A 903 -31.14 8.14 -8.49
CA ASP A 903 -29.93 7.75 -9.24
C ASP A 903 -29.97 6.27 -9.69
N ALA A 904 -28.99 5.84 -10.48
CA ALA A 904 -28.95 4.47 -11.03
C ALA A 904 -28.67 3.39 -9.98
N LYS A 905 -28.43 3.80 -8.71
CA LYS A 905 -28.24 2.93 -7.55
C LYS A 905 -29.53 2.81 -6.73
N GLY A 906 -30.59 3.54 -7.11
CA GLY A 906 -31.88 3.59 -6.41
C GLY A 906 -31.97 4.62 -5.29
N ASN A 907 -30.98 5.51 -5.12
CA ASN A 907 -31.03 6.55 -4.08
C ASN A 907 -31.99 7.66 -4.48
N PHE A 908 -32.90 8.05 -3.60
CA PHE A 908 -33.86 9.12 -3.85
C PHE A 908 -33.33 10.47 -3.37
N TYR A 909 -33.35 11.49 -4.22
CA TYR A 909 -32.87 12.85 -3.92
C TYR A 909 -34.07 13.80 -3.87
N TYR A 910 -34.18 14.55 -2.77
CA TYR A 910 -35.11 15.68 -2.62
C TYR A 910 -34.33 17.00 -2.76
N ILE A 911 -34.76 17.85 -3.70
CA ILE A 911 -34.18 19.15 -3.99
C ILE A 911 -35.24 20.23 -3.71
N PRO A 912 -35.12 21.03 -2.63
CA PRO A 912 -36.08 22.06 -2.26
C PRO A 912 -36.07 23.28 -3.20
N SER A 913 -37.11 24.11 -3.06
CA SER A 913 -37.34 25.34 -3.84
C SER A 913 -36.13 26.28 -3.92
N ASN A 914 -35.38 26.43 -2.82
CA ASN A 914 -34.20 27.29 -2.75
C ASN A 914 -32.99 26.81 -3.58
N SER A 915 -33.05 25.61 -4.16
CA SER A 915 -31.96 24.96 -4.92
C SER A 915 -32.41 24.37 -6.27
N LYS A 916 -33.72 24.20 -6.52
CA LYS A 916 -34.21 23.57 -7.76
C LYS A 916 -33.89 24.36 -9.03
N THR A 917 -33.75 25.69 -8.95
CA THR A 917 -33.45 26.56 -10.10
C THR A 917 -32.02 26.41 -10.61
N SER A 918 -31.05 26.17 -9.71
CA SER A 918 -29.66 25.85 -10.07
C SER A 918 -29.47 24.41 -10.54
N LEU A 919 -30.44 23.51 -10.33
CA LEU A 919 -30.31 22.11 -10.71
C LEU A 919 -30.26 21.95 -12.24
N LYS A 920 -29.31 21.14 -12.71
CA LYS A 920 -29.18 20.67 -14.08
C LYS A 920 -29.15 19.14 -14.10
N VAL A 921 -29.76 18.56 -15.12
CA VAL A 921 -29.67 17.13 -15.45
C VAL A 921 -29.31 17.01 -16.93
N HIS A 922 -28.45 16.05 -17.28
CA HIS A 922 -28.27 15.58 -18.66
C HIS A 922 -28.35 14.05 -18.74
N LEU A 923 -28.67 13.54 -19.93
CA LEU A 923 -28.53 12.14 -20.31
C LEU A 923 -27.91 12.10 -21.70
N LYS A 924 -26.63 11.74 -21.80
CA LYS A 924 -25.92 11.72 -23.08
C LYS A 924 -24.69 10.84 -23.03
N ASP A 925 -24.07 10.70 -24.18
CA ASP A 925 -22.71 10.17 -24.27
C ASP A 925 -21.72 11.25 -23.81
N GLN A 926 -20.68 10.80 -23.11
CA GLN A 926 -19.59 11.64 -22.62
C GLN A 926 -18.27 11.07 -23.12
N ASP A 927 -17.48 11.92 -23.78
CA ASP A 927 -16.13 11.60 -24.21
C ASP A 927 -15.12 12.07 -23.17
N SER A 928 -14.13 11.23 -22.89
CA SER A 928 -13.10 11.45 -21.89
C SER A 928 -11.86 10.61 -22.19
N LYS A 929 -10.85 10.66 -21.33
CA LYS A 929 -9.69 9.76 -21.38
C LYS A 929 -9.58 8.95 -20.09
N THR A 930 -9.05 7.74 -20.22
CA THR A 930 -8.55 6.91 -19.11
C THR A 930 -7.63 7.71 -18.17
N ASP A 931 -7.53 7.29 -16.90
CA ASP A 931 -6.78 7.95 -15.81
C ASP A 931 -5.35 8.38 -16.16
N ASN A 932 -4.72 7.67 -17.09
CA ASN A 932 -3.33 7.78 -17.48
C ASN A 932 -3.13 8.62 -18.76
N GLY A 933 -4.21 9.19 -19.29
CA GLY A 933 -4.26 10.20 -20.35
C GLY A 933 -4.01 9.73 -21.78
N LYS A 934 -4.03 8.42 -22.05
CA LYS A 934 -3.57 7.85 -23.34
C LYS A 934 -4.67 7.30 -24.23
N THR A 935 -5.66 6.65 -23.64
CA THR A 935 -6.77 6.04 -24.36
C THR A 935 -8.00 6.92 -24.21
N ASP A 936 -8.55 7.36 -25.35
CA ASP A 936 -9.86 8.00 -25.47
C ASP A 936 -10.98 6.99 -25.21
N THR A 937 -12.05 7.47 -24.60
CA THR A 937 -13.12 6.64 -24.02
C THR A 937 -14.45 7.37 -24.10
N THR A 938 -15.51 6.63 -24.38
CA THR A 938 -16.87 7.16 -24.44
C THR A 938 -17.79 6.29 -23.58
N GLY A 939 -18.77 6.88 -22.92
CA GLY A 939 -19.77 6.15 -22.14
C GLY A 939 -21.08 6.92 -22.00
N ARG A 940 -22.18 6.18 -21.81
CA ARG A 940 -23.51 6.76 -21.56
C ARG A 940 -23.65 7.15 -20.10
N TYR A 941 -23.97 8.40 -19.81
CA TYR A 941 -24.16 8.87 -18.43
C TYR A 941 -25.48 9.60 -18.24
N ALA A 942 -26.09 9.34 -17.09
CA ALA A 942 -26.99 10.27 -16.46
C ALA A 942 -26.21 11.07 -15.41
N THR A 943 -26.40 12.38 -15.34
CA THR A 943 -25.67 13.24 -14.39
C THR A 943 -26.55 14.37 -13.91
N ALA A 944 -26.53 14.62 -12.61
CA ALA A 944 -27.25 15.73 -11.98
C ALA A 944 -26.29 16.58 -11.15
N TRP A 945 -26.35 17.91 -11.31
CA TRP A 945 -25.50 18.86 -10.60
C TRP A 945 -26.22 20.19 -10.34
N PHE A 946 -25.79 20.94 -9.33
CA PHE A 946 -26.10 22.35 -9.20
C PHE A 946 -25.10 23.18 -10.00
N ASP A 947 -25.60 24.09 -10.83
CA ASP A 947 -24.84 25.10 -11.56
C ASP A 947 -24.81 26.39 -10.73
N HIS A 948 -23.62 26.87 -10.40
CA HIS A 948 -23.40 28.08 -9.59
C HIS A 948 -22.88 29.26 -10.43
N SER A 949 -22.99 29.21 -11.76
CA SER A 949 -22.40 30.15 -12.73
C SER A 949 -20.86 30.15 -12.76
N THR A 950 -20.28 31.00 -13.61
CA THR A 950 -18.83 31.16 -13.78
C THR A 950 -18.17 32.03 -12.70
N SER A 951 -18.92 32.83 -11.95
CA SER A 951 -18.39 33.70 -10.89
C SER A 951 -19.39 33.83 -9.74
N PRO A 952 -19.70 32.74 -9.01
CA PRO A 952 -20.56 32.79 -7.84
C PRO A 952 -20.00 33.74 -6.79
N SER A 953 -20.91 34.42 -6.09
CA SER A 953 -20.63 35.17 -4.87
C SER A 953 -21.59 34.71 -3.79
N ASN A 954 -21.05 34.07 -2.75
CA ASN A 954 -21.78 33.62 -1.56
C ASN A 954 -22.94 32.62 -1.82
N VAL A 955 -22.92 31.88 -2.93
CA VAL A 955 -23.97 30.94 -3.35
C VAL A 955 -24.09 29.77 -2.34
N LYS A 956 -25.29 29.16 -2.30
CA LYS A 956 -25.66 28.05 -1.40
C LYS A 956 -26.49 27.01 -2.14
N TYR A 957 -26.45 25.77 -1.67
CA TYR A 957 -27.32 24.68 -2.12
C TYR A 957 -27.79 23.82 -0.95
N GLN A 958 -28.93 23.16 -1.10
CA GLN A 958 -29.47 22.16 -0.18
C GLN A 958 -29.99 20.97 -0.98
N TYR A 959 -29.74 19.76 -0.48
CA TYR A 959 -30.45 18.55 -0.91
C TYR A 959 -30.50 17.53 0.23
N ALA A 960 -31.36 16.53 0.10
CA ALA A 960 -31.35 15.35 0.95
C ALA A 960 -31.41 14.08 0.11
N VAL A 961 -30.74 13.02 0.57
CA VAL A 961 -30.69 11.70 -0.06
C VAL A 961 -31.29 10.67 0.90
N LEU A 962 -32.37 9.99 0.49
CA LEU A 962 -32.92 8.83 1.17
C LEU A 962 -32.39 7.57 0.47
N ILE A 963 -31.64 6.76 1.20
CA ILE A 963 -31.06 5.51 0.70
C ILE A 963 -32.07 4.38 0.95
N PRO A 964 -32.48 3.60 -0.08
CA PRO A 964 -33.42 2.50 0.10
C PRO A 964 -32.83 1.43 1.03
N THR A 965 -33.66 0.82 1.87
CA THR A 965 -33.25 -0.29 2.74
C THR A 965 -34.46 -1.17 3.02
N ALA A 966 -34.41 -2.46 2.65
CA ALA A 966 -35.58 -3.36 2.63
C ALA A 966 -36.24 -3.66 3.98
N THR A 967 -35.72 -3.12 5.09
CA THR A 967 -36.25 -3.28 6.47
C THR A 967 -36.56 -1.92 7.13
N TYR A 968 -36.54 -0.84 6.36
CA TYR A 968 -36.84 0.54 6.76
C TYR A 968 -38.02 1.02 5.90
N HIS A 969 -38.57 2.21 6.16
CA HIS A 969 -39.63 2.78 5.30
C HIS A 969 -39.21 2.84 3.83
N THR A 970 -39.99 2.21 2.95
CA THR A 970 -39.61 1.95 1.55
C THR A 970 -40.16 2.95 0.54
N THR A 971 -41.21 3.69 0.88
CA THR A 971 -41.89 4.61 -0.04
C THR A 971 -41.06 5.89 -0.25
N LEU A 972 -40.20 5.86 -1.28
CA LEU A 972 -39.19 6.90 -1.53
C LEU A 972 -39.78 8.32 -1.69
N THR A 973 -41.01 8.44 -2.21
CA THR A 973 -41.70 9.73 -2.39
C THR A 973 -42.01 10.45 -1.09
N ASP A 974 -42.16 9.72 0.02
CA ASP A 974 -42.75 10.27 1.25
C ASP A 974 -41.85 11.31 1.92
N LEU A 975 -40.53 11.27 1.66
CA LEU A 975 -39.62 12.34 2.07
C LEU A 975 -40.01 13.70 1.47
N ALA A 976 -40.45 13.73 0.20
CA ALA A 976 -40.88 14.98 -0.42
C ALA A 976 -42.21 15.47 0.17
N THR A 977 -43.20 14.59 0.28
CA THR A 977 -44.51 14.87 0.89
C THR A 977 -44.37 15.41 2.32
N ALA A 978 -43.54 14.76 3.13
CA ALA A 978 -43.23 15.17 4.50
C ALA A 978 -42.45 16.50 4.56
N GLN A 979 -41.45 16.70 3.68
CA GLN A 979 -40.64 17.93 3.69
C GLN A 979 -41.39 19.18 3.24
N GLU A 980 -42.38 19.09 2.36
CA GLU A 980 -43.25 20.24 2.05
C GLU A 980 -44.27 20.48 3.16
N SER A 981 -44.88 19.41 3.69
CA SER A 981 -45.85 19.48 4.80
C SER A 981 -45.27 20.24 6.00
N ALA A 982 -45.96 21.29 6.46
CA ALA A 982 -45.42 22.21 7.47
C ALA A 982 -45.09 21.51 8.81
N ASN A 983 -45.99 20.62 9.24
CA ASN A 983 -45.93 19.96 10.55
C ASN A 983 -45.33 18.54 10.52
N ASP A 984 -45.03 17.99 9.34
CA ASP A 984 -44.65 16.57 9.17
C ASP A 984 -43.17 16.36 8.75
N LYS A 985 -42.40 17.45 8.62
CA LYS A 985 -41.02 17.46 8.11
C LYS A 985 -40.14 16.42 8.79
N VAL A 986 -39.31 15.73 7.99
CA VAL A 986 -38.29 14.80 8.49
C VAL A 986 -37.11 15.54 9.11
N TYR A 987 -36.70 16.66 8.49
CA TYR A 987 -35.61 17.49 8.95
C TYR A 987 -35.85 18.99 8.71
N LYS A 988 -35.23 19.82 9.54
CA LYS A 988 -35.24 21.29 9.50
C LYS A 988 -33.79 21.80 9.41
N VAL A 989 -33.53 22.72 8.49
CA VAL A 989 -32.25 23.47 8.45
C VAL A 989 -32.41 24.70 9.33
N LEU A 990 -31.67 24.77 10.44
CA LEU A 990 -31.79 25.87 11.41
C LEU A 990 -30.82 27.03 11.13
N LYS A 991 -29.70 26.76 10.42
CA LYS A 991 -28.71 27.75 9.98
C LYS A 991 -27.90 27.19 8.82
N GLN A 992 -27.59 28.01 7.83
CA GLN A 992 -26.79 27.64 6.66
C GLN A 992 -26.05 28.87 6.12
N ASP A 993 -24.91 29.18 6.73
CA ASP A 993 -24.09 30.33 6.35
C ASP A 993 -22.59 30.15 6.70
N ARG A 994 -21.81 31.21 6.46
CA ARG A 994 -20.37 31.30 6.68
C ARG A 994 -19.89 31.05 8.12
N GLN A 995 -20.80 31.08 9.10
CA GLN A 995 -20.49 30.79 10.50
C GLN A 995 -20.78 29.34 10.86
N ALA A 996 -21.94 28.82 10.46
CA ALA A 996 -22.33 27.44 10.77
C ALA A 996 -23.37 26.87 9.80
N HIS A 997 -23.33 25.53 9.66
CA HIS A 997 -24.43 24.74 9.16
C HIS A 997 -25.06 23.96 10.33
N VAL A 998 -26.39 24.00 10.48
CA VAL A 998 -27.11 23.33 11.58
C VAL A 998 -28.35 22.64 11.03
N VAL A 999 -28.47 21.33 11.24
CA VAL A 999 -29.58 20.49 10.79
C VAL A 999 -30.18 19.72 11.96
N GLN A 1000 -31.49 19.75 12.05
CA GLN A 1000 -32.29 19.10 13.08
C GLN A 1000 -33.18 18.04 12.45
N PHE A 1001 -33.14 16.81 12.96
CA PHE A 1001 -34.00 15.70 12.56
C PHE A 1001 -35.15 15.57 13.57
N VAL A 1002 -36.39 15.54 13.08
CA VAL A 1002 -37.62 15.49 13.91
C VAL A 1002 -38.58 14.34 13.52
N LYS A 1003 -38.22 13.53 12.52
CA LYS A 1003 -38.85 12.23 12.24
C LYS A 1003 -37.74 11.19 12.05
N SER A 1004 -38.01 9.92 12.35
CA SER A 1004 -37.12 8.77 12.13
C SER A 1004 -37.36 8.15 10.74
N PRO A 1005 -36.45 8.30 9.76
CA PRO A 1005 -36.60 7.67 8.44
C PRO A 1005 -36.75 6.14 8.45
N LYS A 1006 -36.16 5.46 9.44
CA LYS A 1006 -36.29 4.00 9.63
C LYS A 1006 -37.73 3.55 9.92
N THR A 1007 -38.41 4.25 10.82
CA THR A 1007 -39.71 3.84 11.39
C THR A 1007 -40.88 4.71 10.92
N TRP A 1008 -40.58 5.78 10.18
CA TRP A 1008 -41.49 6.85 9.77
C TRP A 1008 -42.21 7.61 10.91
N THR A 1009 -41.84 7.35 12.17
CA THR A 1009 -42.42 8.01 13.35
C THR A 1009 -41.78 9.34 13.67
N ALA A 1010 -42.57 10.31 14.13
CA ALA A 1010 -42.07 11.57 14.66
C ALA A 1010 -41.19 11.33 15.90
N LEU A 1011 -40.10 12.09 16.02
CA LEU A 1011 -39.32 12.16 17.26
C LEU A 1011 -40.03 13.15 18.18
N GLY A 1012 -40.38 12.74 19.39
CA GLY A 1012 -40.92 13.65 20.41
C GLY A 1012 -39.96 14.79 20.69
N ASN A 1013 -40.46 15.93 21.20
CA ASN A 1013 -39.66 17.15 21.41
C ASN A 1013 -38.39 16.92 22.25
N ASP A 1014 -38.45 16.01 23.23
CA ASP A 1014 -37.31 15.63 24.06
C ASP A 1014 -36.38 14.58 23.43
N TYR A 1015 -36.66 14.08 22.21
CA TYR A 1015 -35.87 13.06 21.46
C TYR A 1015 -35.29 13.58 20.13
N VAL A 1016 -35.38 14.88 19.89
CA VAL A 1016 -34.91 15.54 18.66
C VAL A 1016 -33.38 15.51 18.56
N VAL A 1017 -32.87 15.09 17.40
CA VAL A 1017 -31.42 14.99 17.12
C VAL A 1017 -30.96 16.20 16.30
N THR A 1018 -29.96 16.94 16.77
CA THR A 1018 -29.44 18.13 16.06
C THR A 1018 -27.93 18.03 15.83
N GLY A 1019 -27.49 18.18 14.58
CA GLY A 1019 -26.09 18.25 14.18
C GLY A 1019 -25.65 19.67 13.83
N TYR A 1020 -24.39 19.99 14.14
CA TYR A 1020 -23.78 21.32 13.95
C TYR A 1020 -22.40 21.17 13.31
N VAL A 1021 -22.09 22.01 12.32
CA VAL A 1021 -20.75 22.23 11.77
C VAL A 1021 -20.42 23.71 11.93
N LEU A 1022 -19.39 24.03 12.73
CA LEU A 1022 -19.03 25.39 13.09
C LEU A 1022 -17.73 25.83 12.39
N PHE A 1023 -17.81 26.87 11.57
CA PHE A 1023 -16.69 27.44 10.80
C PHE A 1023 -16.06 28.67 11.48
N ARG A 1024 -16.64 29.12 12.60
CA ARG A 1024 -16.23 30.31 13.37
C ARG A 1024 -16.35 30.05 14.86
N GLU A 1025 -15.70 30.90 15.65
CA GLU A 1025 -15.61 30.84 17.11
C GLU A 1025 -16.63 31.77 17.78
N ASN A 1026 -16.86 31.56 19.08
CA ASN A 1026 -17.82 32.30 19.92
C ASN A 1026 -19.19 32.49 19.26
N LEU A 1027 -19.79 31.38 18.84
CA LEU A 1027 -21.06 31.38 18.10
C LEU A 1027 -22.25 31.14 19.01
N ASN A 1028 -23.14 32.13 19.09
CA ASN A 1028 -24.53 31.92 19.50
C ASN A 1028 -25.27 31.11 18.42
N LEU A 1029 -25.98 30.06 18.85
CA LEU A 1029 -26.63 29.09 17.97
C LEU A 1029 -28.18 29.22 18.00
N PRO A 1030 -28.89 28.73 16.96
CA PRO A 1030 -30.34 28.89 16.84
C PRO A 1030 -31.11 28.32 18.04
N SER A 1031 -32.15 29.04 18.47
CA SER A 1031 -32.99 28.69 19.64
C SER A 1031 -33.67 27.33 19.53
N GLY A 1032 -33.92 26.84 18.31
CA GLY A 1032 -34.54 25.53 18.07
C GLY A 1032 -33.67 24.31 18.42
N GLY A 1033 -32.36 24.48 18.64
CA GLY A 1033 -31.45 23.39 19.04
C GLY A 1033 -30.98 23.52 20.49
N GLU A 1034 -30.69 22.39 21.15
CA GLU A 1034 -30.28 22.32 22.56
C GLU A 1034 -28.98 23.09 22.89
N ILE A 1035 -28.08 23.31 21.91
CA ILE A 1035 -26.84 24.05 22.16
C ILE A 1035 -27.09 25.55 22.00
N ALA A 1036 -26.71 26.33 23.01
CA ALA A 1036 -26.84 27.79 23.06
C ALA A 1036 -25.62 28.52 22.47
N HIS A 1037 -24.41 28.11 22.88
CA HIS A 1037 -23.16 28.77 22.50
C HIS A 1037 -22.00 27.77 22.44
N VAL A 1038 -21.03 27.98 21.55
CA VAL A 1038 -19.75 27.24 21.51
C VAL A 1038 -18.59 28.20 21.33
N THR A 1039 -17.54 28.06 22.15
CA THR A 1039 -16.39 28.99 22.13
C THR A 1039 -15.47 28.78 20.93
N ALA A 1040 -15.18 27.55 20.54
CA ALA A 1040 -14.16 27.25 19.53
C ALA A 1040 -14.70 27.21 18.07
N LYS A 1041 -13.80 27.47 17.11
CA LYS A 1041 -14.01 27.28 15.65
C LYS A 1041 -13.61 25.88 15.19
N ASN A 1042 -14.08 25.50 14.00
CA ASN A 1042 -13.76 24.23 13.33
C ASN A 1042 -14.19 22.99 14.14
N VAL A 1043 -15.33 23.13 14.84
CA VAL A 1043 -15.92 22.10 15.70
C VAL A 1043 -17.13 21.48 14.99
N LEU A 1044 -17.22 20.16 15.04
CA LEU A 1044 -18.44 19.42 14.75
C LEU A 1044 -19.08 19.02 16.08
N LEU A 1045 -20.40 19.13 16.17
CA LEU A 1045 -21.17 18.67 17.33
C LEU A 1045 -22.40 17.88 16.85
N MET A 1046 -22.84 16.90 17.63
CA MET A 1046 -24.14 16.26 17.44
C MET A 1046 -24.74 15.97 18.81
N VAL A 1047 -26.01 16.35 18.99
CA VAL A 1047 -26.71 16.25 20.27
C VAL A 1047 -28.05 15.56 20.10
N GLU A 1048 -28.41 14.73 21.08
CA GLU A 1048 -29.73 14.15 21.26
C GLU A 1048 -30.12 14.36 22.72
N LYS A 1049 -31.28 14.96 22.93
CA LYS A 1049 -31.92 15.02 24.25
C LYS A 1049 -32.66 13.70 24.48
N SER A 1050 -32.96 13.34 25.72
CA SER A 1050 -33.96 12.34 26.08
C SER A 1050 -34.68 12.81 27.35
N ASP A 1051 -35.62 12.02 27.89
CA ASP A 1051 -36.39 12.39 29.08
C ASP A 1051 -35.50 12.69 30.29
N ASP A 1052 -34.51 11.83 30.59
CA ASP A 1052 -33.56 12.02 31.71
C ASP A 1052 -32.17 12.54 31.31
N TYR A 1053 -31.78 12.51 30.04
CA TYR A 1053 -30.38 12.68 29.63
C TYR A 1053 -30.17 13.63 28.45
N ILE A 1054 -28.91 14.03 28.26
CA ILE A 1054 -28.38 14.64 27.05
C ILE A 1054 -27.18 13.81 26.61
N PHE A 1055 -27.20 13.36 25.35
CA PHE A 1055 -26.07 12.74 24.67
C PHE A 1055 -25.45 13.79 23.76
N LEU A 1056 -24.17 14.09 23.97
CA LEU A 1056 -23.44 15.10 23.20
C LEU A 1056 -22.13 14.49 22.69
N SER A 1057 -21.91 14.48 21.38
CA SER A 1057 -20.60 14.22 20.79
C SER A 1057 -19.99 15.52 20.25
N VAL A 1058 -18.68 15.65 20.41
CA VAL A 1058 -17.86 16.77 19.94
C VAL A 1058 -16.61 16.24 19.23
N SER A 1059 -16.26 16.84 18.11
CA SER A 1059 -15.07 16.52 17.31
C SER A 1059 -14.44 17.81 16.78
N VAL A 1060 -13.11 17.88 16.79
CA VAL A 1060 -12.34 18.91 16.09
C VAL A 1060 -11.49 18.17 15.04
N PRO A 1061 -11.96 17.99 13.80
CA PRO A 1061 -11.35 17.03 12.85
C PRO A 1061 -9.91 17.34 12.42
N SER A 1062 -9.42 18.55 12.68
CA SER A 1062 -8.02 18.94 12.47
C SER A 1062 -7.08 18.08 13.31
N LEU A 1063 -6.12 17.41 12.65
CA LEU A 1063 -5.11 16.60 13.35
C LEU A 1063 -4.19 17.42 14.25
N ASN A 1064 -4.13 18.75 14.08
CA ASN A 1064 -3.42 19.67 14.97
C ASN A 1064 -1.96 19.27 15.26
N LEU A 1065 -1.28 18.72 14.25
CA LEU A 1065 0.10 18.25 14.33
C LEU A 1065 1.07 19.45 14.38
N HIS A 1066 2.16 19.32 15.14
CA HIS A 1066 3.25 20.29 15.09
C HIS A 1066 3.98 20.23 13.73
N THR A 1067 4.20 21.37 13.08
CA THR A 1067 4.93 21.47 11.80
C THR A 1067 5.81 22.72 11.80
N LYS A 1068 7.02 22.64 11.23
CA LYS A 1068 7.98 23.77 11.18
C LYS A 1068 7.51 24.94 10.31
N GLY A 1069 6.58 24.67 9.38
CA GLY A 1069 5.93 25.68 8.54
C GLY A 1069 4.51 25.27 8.15
N ASN A 1070 3.95 25.95 7.15
CA ASN A 1070 2.77 25.43 6.45
C ASN A 1070 3.18 24.30 5.51
N LEU A 1071 2.34 23.28 5.42
CA LEU A 1071 2.46 22.24 4.41
C LEU A 1071 1.64 22.69 3.19
N GLU A 1072 2.23 22.72 2.01
CA GLU A 1072 1.55 22.94 0.73
C GLU A 1072 1.62 21.69 -0.15
N VAL A 1073 2.76 20.99 -0.14
CA VAL A 1073 3.01 19.75 -0.88
C VAL A 1073 3.55 18.63 0.03
N ASN A 1074 3.37 17.38 -0.40
CA ASN A 1074 3.92 16.19 0.28
C ASN A 1074 5.44 16.27 0.59
N ASN A 1075 6.22 17.11 -0.08
CA ASN A 1075 7.67 17.24 0.19
C ASN A 1075 7.97 18.08 1.44
N ASP A 1076 7.05 18.91 1.90
CA ASP A 1076 7.26 19.81 3.05
C ASP A 1076 7.25 19.06 4.39
N VAL A 1077 6.64 17.87 4.41
CA VAL A 1077 6.65 16.94 5.56
C VAL A 1077 8.03 16.28 5.66
N GLN A 1078 8.97 16.91 6.36
CA GLN A 1078 10.34 16.42 6.52
C GLN A 1078 10.45 15.46 7.73
N GLN A 1079 11.67 15.14 8.17
CA GLN A 1079 11.93 14.17 9.25
C GLN A 1079 11.12 14.46 10.54
N GLU A 1080 11.03 15.73 10.93
CA GLU A 1080 10.27 16.20 12.10
C GLU A 1080 8.79 15.83 12.00
N GLU A 1081 8.12 16.37 11.00
CA GLU A 1081 6.69 16.16 10.74
C GLU A 1081 6.40 14.68 10.51
N ARG A 1082 7.34 13.96 9.89
CA ARG A 1082 7.20 12.54 9.55
C ARG A 1082 7.32 11.61 10.75
N TYR A 1083 8.11 11.92 11.77
CA TYR A 1083 8.43 10.92 12.81
C TYR A 1083 8.29 11.39 14.26
N HIS A 1084 8.37 12.70 14.52
CA HIS A 1084 8.45 13.25 15.88
C HIS A 1084 7.22 14.12 16.24
N SER A 1085 6.51 14.64 15.23
CA SER A 1085 5.27 15.39 15.42
C SER A 1085 4.13 14.57 16.05
N SER A 1086 3.33 15.23 16.88
CA SER A 1086 2.13 14.66 17.50
C SER A 1086 1.01 15.71 17.63
N SER A 1087 -0.23 15.23 17.75
CA SER A 1087 -1.42 16.08 17.85
C SER A 1087 -1.48 16.84 19.17
N GLN A 1088 -1.48 18.17 19.09
CA GLN A 1088 -1.63 19.05 20.24
C GLN A 1088 -3.10 19.10 20.69
N GLU A 1089 -3.32 19.19 22.00
CA GLU A 1089 -4.67 19.19 22.59
C GLU A 1089 -5.40 20.53 22.40
N LYS A 1090 -6.74 20.47 22.40
CA LYS A 1090 -7.64 21.63 22.29
C LYS A 1090 -8.76 21.58 23.32
N GLU A 1091 -8.99 22.73 23.96
CA GLU A 1091 -10.19 22.96 24.75
C GLU A 1091 -11.38 23.37 23.85
N VAL A 1092 -12.58 22.86 24.15
CA VAL A 1092 -13.85 23.33 23.62
C VAL A 1092 -14.86 23.47 24.76
N GLU A 1093 -15.48 24.64 24.91
CA GLU A 1093 -16.60 24.86 25.81
C GLU A 1093 -17.92 24.90 25.03
N VAL A 1094 -18.88 24.09 25.45
CA VAL A 1094 -20.23 23.97 24.87
C VAL A 1094 -21.24 24.40 25.93
N THR A 1095 -22.03 25.44 25.66
CA THR A 1095 -23.13 25.89 26.54
C THR A 1095 -24.44 25.29 26.06
N LEU A 1096 -25.11 24.54 26.93
CA LEU A 1096 -26.43 23.94 26.74
C LEU A 1096 -27.55 24.92 27.11
N ARG A 1097 -28.80 24.60 26.75
CA ARG A 1097 -30.00 25.34 27.21
C ARG A 1097 -30.64 24.68 28.42
N THR A 1098 -30.54 23.36 28.52
CA THR A 1098 -31.02 22.54 29.63
C THR A 1098 -29.92 22.37 30.67
N LYS A 1099 -30.25 22.58 31.96
CA LYS A 1099 -29.32 22.30 33.07
C LYS A 1099 -29.09 20.79 33.24
N VAL A 1100 -27.85 20.43 33.52
CA VAL A 1100 -27.43 19.05 33.79
C VAL A 1100 -26.86 18.91 35.21
N GLU A 1101 -26.62 17.69 35.66
CA GLU A 1101 -25.85 17.42 36.88
C GLU A 1101 -24.36 17.72 36.66
N SER A 1102 -23.64 18.09 37.71
CA SER A 1102 -22.19 18.37 37.64
C SER A 1102 -21.35 17.11 37.35
N SER A 1103 -21.87 15.93 37.67
CA SER A 1103 -21.27 14.63 37.35
C SER A 1103 -21.59 14.19 35.92
N VAL A 1104 -20.56 14.00 35.10
CA VAL A 1104 -20.66 13.36 33.78
C VAL A 1104 -20.94 11.87 33.95
N VAL A 1105 -21.98 11.32 33.32
CA VAL A 1105 -22.41 9.92 33.49
C VAL A 1105 -21.46 8.96 32.78
N TYR A 1106 -20.99 9.33 31.59
CA TYR A 1106 -19.79 8.77 30.96
C TYR A 1106 -19.16 9.79 30.01
N ALA A 1107 -17.86 9.65 29.76
CA ALA A 1107 -17.15 10.26 28.65
C ALA A 1107 -16.33 9.18 27.93
N LEU A 1108 -16.46 9.05 26.61
CA LEU A 1108 -15.77 8.05 25.81
C LEU A 1108 -15.26 8.63 24.49
N ALA A 1109 -14.20 8.02 23.94
CA ALA A 1109 -13.66 8.36 22.62
C ALA A 1109 -14.07 7.31 21.59
N HIS A 1110 -14.78 7.72 20.54
CA HIS A 1110 -15.18 6.80 19.47
C HIS A 1110 -13.96 6.22 18.75
N GLY A 1111 -14.00 4.91 18.52
CA GLY A 1111 -12.85 4.13 18.04
C GLY A 1111 -12.00 3.50 19.15
N ASN A 1112 -12.23 3.84 20.42
CA ASN A 1112 -11.46 3.38 21.60
C ASN A 1112 -9.93 3.39 21.35
N PRO A 1113 -9.35 4.55 21.03
CA PRO A 1113 -7.90 4.69 20.82
C PRO A 1113 -7.12 4.42 22.11
N ASP A 1114 -6.03 3.68 21.99
CA ASP A 1114 -5.16 3.35 23.13
C ASP A 1114 -4.60 4.60 23.82
N CYS A 1115 -4.48 4.54 25.15
CA CYS A 1115 -3.91 5.59 26.01
C CYS A 1115 -4.61 6.97 26.00
N TYR A 1116 -5.75 7.15 25.32
CA TYR A 1116 -6.52 8.40 25.36
C TYR A 1116 -7.78 8.28 26.24
N LYS A 1117 -7.86 9.09 27.29
CA LYS A 1117 -9.05 9.26 28.14
C LYS A 1117 -9.58 10.70 28.00
N PRO A 1118 -10.85 10.90 27.64
CA PRO A 1118 -11.41 12.25 27.59
C PRO A 1118 -11.47 12.92 28.96
N ASN A 1119 -11.07 14.19 29.02
CA ASN A 1119 -11.12 15.04 30.20
C ASN A 1119 -12.28 16.04 30.01
N VAL A 1120 -13.43 15.80 30.67
CA VAL A 1120 -14.66 16.58 30.47
C VAL A 1120 -15.28 16.99 31.80
N TRP A 1121 -15.64 18.27 31.92
CA TRP A 1121 -16.18 18.89 33.12
C TRP A 1121 -17.50 19.61 32.85
N VAL A 1122 -18.43 19.58 33.81
CA VAL A 1122 -19.62 20.43 33.82
C VAL A 1122 -19.38 21.61 34.77
N VAL A 1123 -19.59 22.83 34.27
CA VAL A 1123 -19.27 24.08 34.96
C VAL A 1123 -20.35 25.16 34.70
N GLY A 1124 -20.17 26.35 35.29
CA GLY A 1124 -20.99 27.54 34.97
C GLY A 1124 -22.48 27.36 35.26
N ASN A 1125 -22.84 27.16 36.53
CA ASN A 1125 -24.22 26.89 36.97
C ASN A 1125 -24.89 25.70 36.24
N ASN A 1126 -24.05 24.70 35.93
CA ASN A 1126 -24.35 23.45 35.24
C ASN A 1126 -25.02 23.59 33.86
N LEU A 1127 -24.62 24.62 33.12
CA LEU A 1127 -25.00 24.84 31.72
C LEU A 1127 -23.84 24.65 30.74
N LYS A 1128 -22.58 24.63 31.21
CA LYS A 1128 -21.39 24.56 30.36
C LYS A 1128 -20.71 23.21 30.47
N VAL A 1129 -20.35 22.61 29.33
CA VAL A 1129 -19.58 21.38 29.21
C VAL A 1129 -18.23 21.73 28.59
N LYS A 1130 -17.14 21.58 29.37
CA LYS A 1130 -15.77 21.82 28.92
C LYS A 1130 -15.09 20.51 28.58
N PHE A 1131 -14.68 20.34 27.32
CA PHE A 1131 -13.82 19.26 26.86
C PHE A 1131 -12.40 19.80 26.82
N LEU A 1132 -11.50 19.33 27.69
CA LEU A 1132 -10.20 19.99 27.91
C LEU A 1132 -9.06 19.47 27.01
N ASN A 1133 -9.16 18.23 26.51
CA ASN A 1133 -8.02 17.52 25.89
C ASN A 1133 -8.30 16.94 24.49
N LEU A 1134 -9.15 17.57 23.67
CA LEU A 1134 -9.50 17.03 22.35
C LEU A 1134 -8.27 17.02 21.42
N LYS A 1135 -7.92 15.86 20.87
CA LYS A 1135 -6.81 15.66 19.91
C LYS A 1135 -7.09 14.56 18.89
N ASN A 1136 -6.16 14.38 17.93
CA ASN A 1136 -6.18 13.34 16.88
C ASN A 1136 -7.45 13.32 16.00
N GLY A 1137 -8.26 14.39 16.01
CA GLY A 1137 -9.58 14.40 15.38
C GLY A 1137 -10.56 13.38 15.98
N PHE A 1138 -10.35 12.89 17.20
CA PHE A 1138 -11.27 11.93 17.82
C PHE A 1138 -12.60 12.59 18.18
N SER A 1139 -13.70 11.85 17.95
CA SER A 1139 -15.02 12.25 18.47
C SER A 1139 -15.16 11.78 19.91
N VAL A 1140 -15.35 12.71 20.84
CA VAL A 1140 -15.64 12.42 22.25
C VAL A 1140 -17.14 12.55 22.46
N GLU A 1141 -17.75 11.47 22.94
CA GLU A 1141 -19.15 11.45 23.36
C GLU A 1141 -19.27 11.47 24.88
N VAL A 1142 -20.20 12.29 25.39
CA VAL A 1142 -20.61 12.31 26.78
C VAL A 1142 -22.10 12.06 26.95
N LYS A 1143 -22.45 11.39 28.05
CA LYS A 1143 -23.81 11.32 28.57
C LYS A 1143 -23.91 12.16 29.84
N LEU A 1144 -24.88 13.05 29.87
CA LEU A 1144 -25.14 14.00 30.97
C LEU A 1144 -26.57 13.78 31.47
N LYS A 1145 -26.79 13.81 32.78
CA LYS A 1145 -28.14 13.69 33.37
C LYS A 1145 -28.76 15.07 33.51
N LYS A 1146 -30.02 15.23 33.10
CA LYS A 1146 -30.78 16.49 33.21
C LYS A 1146 -31.08 16.77 34.68
N MET A 1147 -31.00 18.03 35.10
CA MET A 1147 -31.52 18.42 36.42
C MET A 1147 -33.05 18.43 36.39
N THR A 1148 -33.66 17.48 37.10
CA THR A 1148 -35.10 17.48 37.36
C THR A 1148 -35.47 18.73 38.14
N ARG A 1149 -36.58 19.41 37.78
CA ARG A 1149 -37.19 20.37 38.70
C ARG A 1149 -37.66 19.61 39.93
N LEU A 1150 -37.22 20.02 41.12
CA LEU A 1150 -37.93 19.72 42.35
C LEU A 1150 -39.31 20.37 42.26
N VAL A 1151 -40.32 19.57 41.91
CA VAL A 1151 -41.72 19.99 42.03
C VAL A 1151 -42.02 20.02 43.53
N GLY A 1152 -42.20 21.23 44.07
CA GLY A 1152 -42.57 21.41 45.46
C GLY A 1152 -43.88 20.67 45.75
N ARG A 1153 -43.87 19.79 46.75
CA ARG A 1153 -45.05 19.01 47.15
C ARG A 1153 -45.99 19.86 48.00
N SER A 1154 -46.77 20.71 47.33
CA SER A 1154 -47.79 21.56 47.95
C SER A 1154 -49.06 20.77 48.30
N ASP A 1155 -48.95 19.80 49.19
CA ASP A 1155 -50.07 19.05 49.77
C ASP A 1155 -50.60 19.78 51.03
N GLU A 1156 -51.24 20.95 50.86
CA GLU A 1156 -52.04 21.53 51.94
C GLU A 1156 -53.36 22.14 51.41
N LYS A 1157 -54.49 21.66 51.95
CA LYS A 1157 -55.83 21.98 51.43
C LYS A 1157 -56.32 23.30 52.00
N GLN A 1158 -56.48 24.30 51.13
CA GLN A 1158 -57.13 25.55 51.53
C GLN A 1158 -58.66 25.42 51.45
N THR A 1159 -59.36 25.50 52.59
CA THR A 1159 -60.82 25.67 52.60
C THR A 1159 -61.30 26.42 53.85
N ARG A 1160 -61.64 27.71 53.66
CA ARG A 1160 -62.48 28.61 54.50
C ARG A 1160 -62.35 28.54 56.05
N ILE A 1161 -62.04 29.69 56.64
CA ILE A 1161 -63.00 30.52 57.40
C ILE A 1161 -62.45 31.97 57.49
N SER A 1162 -63.20 32.92 58.07
CA SER A 1162 -63.13 34.36 57.76
C SER A 1162 -62.69 35.30 58.90
N ARG A 1163 -61.96 36.35 58.49
CA ARG A 1163 -61.91 37.73 59.05
C ARG A 1163 -61.41 37.97 60.49
N SER A 1164 -60.72 39.12 60.63
CA SER A 1164 -60.44 39.89 61.87
C SER A 1164 -59.39 39.26 62.82
N ALA A 1165 -58.65 40.01 63.66
CA ALA A 1165 -58.51 41.47 63.83
C ALA A 1165 -57.17 41.84 64.53
N TYR A 1166 -56.83 43.13 64.56
CA TYR A 1166 -55.95 43.84 65.54
C TYR A 1166 -54.51 43.34 65.85
N ASP A 1167 -53.52 44.06 65.28
CA ASP A 1167 -52.63 45.05 65.98
C ASP A 1167 -51.72 44.67 67.18
N ILE A 1168 -50.75 45.58 67.46
CA ILE A 1168 -49.89 45.76 68.66
C ILE A 1168 -48.53 45.00 68.73
N LYS A 1169 -47.51 45.65 68.16
CA LYS A 1169 -46.21 46.10 68.75
C LYS A 1169 -45.27 45.18 69.59
N ASN A 1170 -43.97 45.49 69.40
CA ASN A 1170 -42.85 45.66 70.36
C ASN A 1170 -41.75 44.58 70.58
N ASN A 1171 -40.53 44.97 70.17
CA ASN A 1171 -39.23 44.97 70.87
C ASN A 1171 -38.49 43.69 71.34
N GLY A 1172 -37.26 43.54 70.81
CA GLY A 1172 -36.02 43.18 71.54
C GLY A 1172 -35.53 41.72 71.43
N SER A 1173 -34.26 41.40 71.70
CA SER A 1173 -32.99 42.19 71.72
C SER A 1173 -31.80 41.29 72.13
N LEU A 1174 -30.61 41.45 71.51
CA LEU A 1174 -29.29 40.90 71.98
C LEU A 1174 -29.20 39.34 71.97
N SER A 1175 -28.09 38.60 72.10
CA SER A 1175 -26.60 38.78 72.00
C SER A 1175 -25.92 37.38 72.13
N ASP A 1176 -24.67 37.05 71.76
CA ASP A 1176 -23.64 37.50 70.78
C ASP A 1176 -22.49 36.42 70.78
N ASP A 1177 -21.21 36.81 70.66
CA ASP A 1177 -19.94 36.08 70.94
C ASP A 1177 -19.41 34.87 70.11
N ALA A 1178 -18.31 35.17 69.38
CA ALA A 1178 -16.95 34.58 69.30
C ALA A 1178 -16.58 33.24 70.04
N GLN A 1179 -15.45 32.53 69.79
CA GLN A 1179 -14.20 32.79 69.03
C GLN A 1179 -13.37 31.48 68.74
N ASN A 1180 -12.29 31.59 67.95
CA ASN A 1180 -11.07 30.73 67.89
C ASN A 1180 -11.12 29.31 67.26
N ALA A 1181 -10.00 28.67 66.82
CA ALA A 1181 -8.76 29.13 66.14
C ALA A 1181 -7.87 27.92 65.73
N GLN A 1182 -6.98 28.08 64.72
CA GLN A 1182 -5.76 27.28 64.39
C GLN A 1182 -5.94 25.77 64.02
N SER A 1183 -5.43 25.23 62.90
CA SER A 1183 -4.05 25.03 62.35
C SER A 1183 -3.33 23.77 62.89
N SER A 1184 -2.50 23.00 62.18
CA SER A 1184 -1.92 23.13 60.82
C SER A 1184 -1.49 21.76 60.21
N THR A 1185 -1.06 21.77 58.95
CA THR A 1185 -0.57 20.64 58.13
C THR A 1185 0.73 19.96 58.58
N THR A 1186 0.89 18.65 58.35
CA THR A 1186 2.13 18.06 57.77
C THR A 1186 1.84 16.73 57.05
N SER A 1187 2.71 16.32 56.12
CA SER A 1187 2.66 15.08 55.33
C SER A 1187 3.71 14.05 55.80
N TYR A 1188 3.58 12.75 55.46
CA TYR A 1188 4.65 11.93 54.83
C TYR A 1188 4.19 10.49 54.50
N TYR A 1189 5.04 9.72 53.80
CA TYR A 1189 4.82 8.34 53.29
C TYR A 1189 5.21 7.26 54.31
N LEU A 1190 4.68 6.03 54.17
CA LEU A 1190 5.50 4.81 53.93
C LEU A 1190 4.68 3.54 53.56
N HIS A 1191 5.35 2.39 53.46
CA HIS A 1191 4.96 1.15 52.77
C HIS A 1191 4.70 -0.04 53.75
N GLU A 1192 4.50 -1.24 53.19
CA GLU A 1192 4.60 -2.58 53.84
C GLU A 1192 3.43 -3.09 54.72
N THR A 1193 3.23 -4.41 54.98
CA THR A 1193 3.48 -5.65 54.19
C THR A 1193 2.41 -6.74 54.53
N LYS A 1194 2.50 -7.92 53.90
CA LYS A 1194 1.60 -9.10 53.95
C LYS A 1194 1.13 -9.57 55.35
N THR A 1195 -0.09 -10.12 55.42
CA THR A 1195 -0.40 -11.44 56.03
C THR A 1195 -1.81 -11.94 55.64
N SER A 1196 -2.11 -13.21 55.89
CA SER A 1196 -3.43 -13.86 55.71
C SER A 1196 -3.54 -15.04 56.70
N PRO A 1197 -4.72 -15.31 57.30
CA PRO A 1197 -5.33 -16.61 57.01
C PRO A 1197 -6.89 -16.69 57.04
N ASN A 1198 -7.42 -17.49 56.11
CA ASN A 1198 -8.49 -18.51 56.24
C ASN A 1198 -9.98 -18.21 56.63
N PHE A 1199 -10.87 -18.71 55.74
CA PHE A 1199 -12.24 -19.25 55.95
C PHE A 1199 -13.41 -18.31 56.35
N PRO A 1200 -14.70 -18.70 56.13
CA PRO A 1200 -15.25 -19.80 55.30
C PRO A 1200 -16.22 -19.33 54.18
N THR A 1201 -16.90 -20.28 53.53
CA THR A 1201 -17.71 -20.08 52.30
C THR A 1201 -19.21 -19.83 52.55
N ARG A 1202 -19.84 -18.90 51.79
CA ARG A 1202 -20.80 -19.20 50.69
C ARG A 1202 -21.48 -17.95 50.09
N SER A 1203 -21.92 -18.10 48.83
CA SER A 1203 -22.95 -17.31 48.11
C SER A 1203 -22.99 -15.77 48.24
N PHE A 1204 -22.40 -15.05 47.25
CA PHE A 1204 -23.11 -14.00 46.49
C PHE A 1204 -22.35 -13.51 45.22
N LEU A 1205 -22.02 -14.42 44.29
CA LEU A 1205 -21.45 -14.06 42.98
C LEU A 1205 -22.11 -14.84 41.83
N ARG A 1206 -23.12 -14.24 41.19
CA ARG A 1206 -23.67 -14.77 39.93
C ARG A 1206 -24.18 -13.72 38.92
N HIS A 1207 -23.63 -12.50 38.88
CA HIS A 1207 -23.89 -11.50 37.82
C HIS A 1207 -22.72 -10.48 37.70
N ARG A 1208 -21.64 -10.79 36.96
CA ARG A 1208 -20.66 -9.84 36.32
C ARG A 1208 -19.39 -10.51 35.73
N TRP A 1209 -19.49 -11.69 35.09
CA TRP A 1209 -18.35 -12.33 34.41
C TRP A 1209 -18.77 -12.91 33.04
N ASN A 1210 -19.18 -12.03 32.11
CA ASN A 1210 -19.64 -12.45 30.78
C ASN A 1210 -19.44 -11.40 29.66
N SER A 1211 -18.42 -10.54 29.78
CA SER A 1211 -18.20 -9.40 28.86
C SER A 1211 -16.74 -9.19 28.43
N LEU A 1212 -15.92 -10.26 28.41
CA LEU A 1212 -14.48 -10.16 28.12
C LEU A 1212 -13.88 -11.34 27.32
N LEU A 1213 -14.71 -12.27 26.83
CA LEU A 1213 -14.28 -13.43 26.03
C LEU A 1213 -15.04 -13.64 24.71
N THR A 1214 -15.92 -12.73 24.33
CA THR A 1214 -16.76 -12.82 23.12
C THR A 1214 -16.53 -11.64 22.17
N ASN A 1215 -15.42 -11.67 21.42
CA ASN A 1215 -15.18 -10.82 20.25
C ASN A 1215 -14.05 -11.37 19.35
N ILE A 1216 -14.21 -12.59 18.83
CA ILE A 1216 -13.44 -13.10 17.69
C ILE A 1216 -14.42 -13.70 16.68
N GLN A 1217 -14.92 -12.84 15.79
CA GLN A 1217 -15.49 -13.21 14.49
C GLN A 1217 -14.91 -12.24 13.47
N LEU A 1218 -14.40 -12.75 12.35
CA LEU A 1218 -13.80 -11.97 11.27
C LEU A 1218 -14.24 -12.56 9.93
N VAL A 1219 -14.85 -11.72 9.09
CA VAL A 1219 -14.99 -11.85 7.62
C VAL A 1219 -14.94 -13.29 7.07
N HIS A 1220 -16.09 -13.96 7.00
CA HIS A 1220 -16.22 -15.25 6.31
C HIS A 1220 -17.43 -15.30 5.37
N ARG A 1221 -17.31 -14.66 4.20
CA ARG A 1221 -18.15 -14.95 3.02
C ARG A 1221 -17.22 -15.24 1.84
N SER A 1222 -16.44 -16.30 2.01
CA SER A 1222 -15.37 -16.67 1.08
C SER A 1222 -15.58 -18.08 0.55
N TYR A 1223 -15.48 -19.14 1.35
CA TYR A 1223 -15.27 -20.50 0.80
C TYR A 1223 -16.39 -20.98 -0.14
N ASP A 1224 -17.65 -20.91 0.29
CA ASP A 1224 -18.78 -21.46 -0.49
C ASP A 1224 -19.20 -20.53 -1.66
N ASP A 1225 -19.10 -19.21 -1.48
CA ASP A 1225 -19.22 -18.22 -2.57
C ASP A 1225 -18.11 -18.47 -3.62
N LEU A 1226 -16.87 -18.71 -3.18
CA LEU A 1226 -15.68 -18.81 -4.03
C LEU A 1226 -15.73 -19.99 -4.97
N VAL A 1227 -16.18 -21.18 -4.54
CA VAL A 1227 -16.33 -22.32 -5.47
C VAL A 1227 -17.34 -21.96 -6.57
N SER A 1228 -18.47 -21.36 -6.21
CA SER A 1228 -19.48 -20.99 -7.20
C SER A 1228 -19.07 -19.82 -8.12
N GLU A 1229 -18.23 -18.89 -7.67
CA GLU A 1229 -17.69 -17.80 -8.50
C GLU A 1229 -16.43 -18.24 -9.29
N SER A 1230 -15.57 -19.13 -8.78
CA SER A 1230 -14.41 -19.64 -9.52
C SER A 1230 -14.86 -20.48 -10.71
N ASP A 1231 -15.85 -21.33 -10.50
CA ASP A 1231 -16.25 -22.31 -11.50
C ASP A 1231 -17.07 -21.62 -12.60
N LYS A 1232 -17.84 -20.57 -12.27
CA LYS A 1232 -18.49 -19.68 -13.25
C LYS A 1232 -17.52 -18.81 -14.05
N ILE A 1233 -16.28 -18.63 -13.59
CA ILE A 1233 -15.22 -17.96 -14.37
C ILE A 1233 -14.51 -18.95 -15.32
N VAL A 1234 -14.70 -20.27 -15.15
CA VAL A 1234 -14.06 -21.32 -15.96
C VAL A 1234 -15.06 -22.07 -16.87
N GLY A 1235 -16.36 -22.13 -16.53
CA GLY A 1235 -17.37 -22.89 -17.29
C GLY A 1235 -18.72 -22.17 -17.47
N ALA A 1236 -18.90 -21.52 -18.63
CA ALA A 1236 -20.21 -21.05 -19.10
C ALA A 1236 -20.25 -20.91 -20.65
N PRO A 1237 -20.69 -21.93 -21.40
CA PRO A 1237 -20.75 -21.88 -22.87
C PRO A 1237 -22.02 -21.16 -23.36
N LEU A 1238 -22.01 -19.83 -23.41
CA LEU A 1238 -23.10 -19.05 -24.03
C LEU A 1238 -22.91 -18.90 -25.54
N SER A 1239 -23.75 -19.59 -26.30
CA SER A 1239 -23.78 -19.54 -27.77
C SER A 1239 -24.51 -18.29 -28.29
N CYS A 1240 -23.80 -17.39 -28.98
CA CYS A 1240 -24.42 -16.41 -29.86
C CYS A 1240 -23.71 -16.38 -31.22
N ARG A 1241 -24.48 -16.54 -32.30
CA ARG A 1241 -23.98 -16.44 -33.68
C ARG A 1241 -24.01 -14.98 -34.15
N ASN A 1242 -23.19 -14.69 -35.17
CA ASN A 1242 -23.27 -13.49 -36.03
C ASN A 1242 -22.99 -12.12 -35.38
N CYS A 1243 -21.71 -11.74 -35.36
CA CYS A 1243 -21.28 -10.61 -36.20
C CYS A 1243 -19.79 -10.75 -36.58
N ARG A 1244 -19.43 -10.28 -37.79
CA ARG A 1244 -18.04 -10.22 -38.26
C ARG A 1244 -17.51 -8.78 -38.14
N ASN A 1245 -16.20 -8.62 -38.28
CA ASN A 1245 -15.47 -7.35 -38.49
C ASN A 1245 -15.14 -6.45 -37.28
N VAL A 1246 -14.40 -6.96 -36.30
CA VAL A 1246 -13.25 -6.21 -35.74
C VAL A 1246 -12.06 -7.16 -35.57
N LYS A 1247 -10.92 -6.88 -36.23
CA LYS A 1247 -9.68 -7.68 -36.12
C LYS A 1247 -8.47 -6.82 -35.74
N ARG A 1248 -8.58 -6.07 -34.64
CA ARG A 1248 -7.49 -5.33 -33.95
C ARG A 1248 -8.00 -4.82 -32.58
N PHE A 1249 -7.74 -5.52 -31.48
CA PHE A 1249 -7.85 -4.99 -30.10
C PHE A 1249 -7.21 -5.93 -29.07
N TRP A 1250 -5.90 -5.82 -28.83
CA TRP A 1250 -5.20 -6.48 -27.71
C TRP A 1250 -3.94 -5.66 -27.30
N ASP A 1251 -4.11 -4.35 -27.11
CA ASP A 1251 -3.06 -3.45 -26.58
C ASP A 1251 -3.63 -2.39 -25.61
N CYS A 1252 -4.15 -2.85 -24.46
CA CYS A 1252 -4.45 -1.98 -23.32
C CYS A 1252 -3.30 -2.02 -22.31
N ARG A 1253 -2.47 -0.97 -22.33
CA ARG A 1253 -1.14 -0.95 -21.72
C ARG A 1253 -1.15 -0.76 -20.21
N TYR A 1254 -1.31 -1.85 -19.48
CA TYR A 1254 -1.08 -1.94 -18.03
C TYR A 1254 0.37 -1.53 -17.62
N ARG A 1255 0.62 -0.23 -17.40
CA ARG A 1255 1.79 0.23 -16.62
C ARG A 1255 1.49 0.17 -15.12
N ARG A 1256 1.46 -1.07 -14.63
CA ARG A 1256 1.28 -1.47 -13.23
C ARG A 1256 2.29 -0.76 -12.29
N PRO A 1257 2.00 -0.59 -10.98
CA PRO A 1257 3.09 -0.59 -9.99
C PRO A 1257 3.91 -1.88 -10.18
N CYS A 1258 5.24 -1.82 -10.09
CA CYS A 1258 6.12 -2.72 -10.83
C CYS A 1258 6.15 -4.20 -10.36
N ALA A 1259 5.13 -4.97 -10.72
CA ALA A 1259 5.08 -6.44 -10.89
C ALA A 1259 3.97 -6.70 -11.93
N PHE A 1260 4.03 -7.62 -12.90
CA PHE A 1260 4.70 -8.91 -12.95
C PHE A 1260 5.76 -9.02 -14.06
N GLY A 1261 6.53 -10.11 -14.03
CA GLY A 1261 6.88 -10.88 -15.24
C GLY A 1261 6.17 -12.24 -15.14
N THR A 1262 5.67 -12.77 -16.24
CA THR A 1262 4.90 -14.03 -16.37
C THR A 1262 5.45 -15.23 -15.59
N GLY A 1263 4.56 -16.01 -14.97
CA GLY A 1263 4.90 -17.15 -14.10
C GLY A 1263 5.03 -16.72 -12.64
N ILE A 1264 4.43 -17.49 -11.73
CA ILE A 1264 4.40 -17.26 -10.27
C ILE A 1264 4.06 -15.81 -9.85
N SER A 1265 2.76 -15.53 -9.75
CA SER A 1265 2.27 -14.53 -8.80
C SER A 1265 2.43 -15.08 -7.36
N PRO A 1266 2.54 -14.25 -6.31
CA PRO A 1266 2.28 -14.65 -4.93
C PRO A 1266 0.78 -15.01 -4.67
N ARG A 1267 0.15 -15.75 -5.60
CA ARG A 1267 -1.03 -16.61 -5.34
C ARG A 1267 -0.63 -17.98 -4.75
N ILE A 1268 0.66 -18.17 -4.49
CA ILE A 1268 1.18 -19.26 -3.63
C ILE A 1268 0.87 -18.97 -2.13
N ALA A 1269 0.54 -17.72 -1.80
CA ALA A 1269 0.67 -17.13 -0.46
C ALA A 1269 -0.65 -16.81 0.29
N SER A 1270 -1.79 -17.37 -0.14
CA SER A 1270 -3.11 -17.12 0.48
C SER A 1270 -3.89 -18.42 0.69
N TRP A 1271 -4.08 -18.76 1.98
CA TRP A 1271 -5.32 -19.35 2.47
C TRP A 1271 -6.41 -18.27 2.54
#